data_AF-A0A2V8HI13-F1
#
_entry.id   AF-A0A2V8HI13-F1
#
_cell.length_a   1.000
_cell.length_b   1.000
_cell.length_c   1.000
_cell.angle_alpha   90.00
_cell.angle_beta   90.00
_cell.angle_gamma   90.00
#
_symmetry.space_group_name_H-M   'P 1'
#
loop_
_entity.id
_entity.type
_entity.pdbx_description
1 polymer ?
#
loop_
_entity_poly.entity_id
_entity_poly.type
_entity_poly.pdbx_seq_one_letter_code
_entity_poly.pdbx_strand_id
1 'polypeptide(L)'
;STRLIAISAVTARDTSFHLGVPPERIDVAHPFAEQWFRPLDAADGRERLARLRQRLPLPDRFGMTISFVGFRNKNLETLLAAYQHLAPSTRRSLPLVVVGIQGPTADGLRTAAQRYGVERDVIATGVVSDDELTALYNAATMFVCPSKYEGFGMPIVEAMQCGAPVIATTAAAIPEVTGDAAWLVDPNDARGIAVAIEALASEPDRRESMRRAGLARAATFTSEALGRTTLETYRRAAAAAPREAARPRVAICSRVAPQPGDDARWSLELAQAFSARYDVELFVDGDGLPDVAVLQRHRVQHVSALERRQREASFAAVFCVPDVRAGGDSLPSPLRDGSGIAILHETPAADVVRHLIDGSRAVIVPTDPAAEQLGDRRSGVIAILPGVADPLAAQPTLQAEQARAHVGITTETFAVGWFDATDDTSAVVAALLAFADLCRVCPQALLLVGHPGGVLPPLMTSLATTYGVLPRLRAVGALDPVNADTYLLACDVVLALAVQDSTPSPLGVLRACAAGKPAVISDVDGWRWVPTDACWRVPTGATAAAVLGHALRTLAGDDIRRRAMGRAGRGAYEHDFTTASMLARYGRALALETPGSDRARSAQADERPSITTGSRQPSPSPPMPFNKVCEIEDFARDEIAAVIREVMAHKHARFGEGFPRGAEHCKDWEVAMAVRTLREFGALRPDASILGVAAGMEDTMYYLSRHVREVMVVDRYAQPGMWSLNAPMWMLVMPQLGAQQPCVPERLIVQHMDARRLRFPDDRFDGIFSSGSIEHFGGLMDVAHAAFEMGRVLKPGGILSITTIIAIGGPRDRLGAPGSMLMFRREHLERYIVEASGLDLIDPLETNVSIATWGARRPLDATIHSYMSRAAGEGLKGQQEDYVYNDFPSLVLDWEGFTFDSVHLALRKPLRHPPVLNAWARPTEAIDAAIAADCRRLVEERSSWSPSIGTPPAPIQPPELAIAVAREQAVRMQRHLASGLLAEIAGVASENARLAAASNPSTGGALPANWTPVQVQMPDVPPYSILVDRTERRDILVNALLAGHSAILHQPEVGLMRALTAPGDTIVDAGAHLGTMTLPMAAAGYRVLAVEASARNAALLRASVARNGFRHVRVVRAAAAESEGSIGFYSDGAWGSVAAPGEACSEFTPAVRLDDLIDLLGWGRVSLVKIDIEGFEPEAIRGLSRTLSRPDAPFVFYESNAHTLGLRGTRPGGLIAALEAFGYRCFRYTPGLLTRVRPEDVQTDLVVDHLAVKGAIPHLPHTRVADRLETH
;
A
#
# COMPACT_ATOMS: atom_id res chain seq x y z
N SER A 1 -35.45 -12.96 11.30
CA SER A 1 -36.66 -12.43 10.64
C SER A 1 -37.72 -13.50 10.65
N THR A 2 -38.92 -13.25 11.17
CA THR A 2 -39.97 -14.28 11.25
C THR A 2 -40.46 -14.72 9.86
N ARG A 3 -40.41 -13.83 8.84
CA ARG A 3 -40.75 -14.09 7.42
C ARG A 3 -39.84 -13.29 6.46
N LEU A 4 -39.75 -13.70 5.18
CA LEU A 4 -39.02 -13.06 4.07
C LEU A 4 -39.96 -12.80 2.88
N ILE A 5 -39.64 -11.80 2.05
CA ILE A 5 -40.35 -11.54 0.78
C ILE A 5 -39.40 -11.77 -0.38
N ALA A 6 -39.81 -12.60 -1.34
CA ALA A 6 -39.07 -12.86 -2.57
C ALA A 6 -39.80 -12.24 -3.78
N ILE A 7 -39.05 -11.68 -4.73
CA ILE A 7 -39.62 -11.01 -5.92
C ILE A 7 -40.19 -12.00 -6.96
N SER A 8 -39.83 -13.27 -6.87
CA SER A 8 -40.33 -14.36 -7.70
C SER A 8 -40.34 -15.67 -6.93
N ALA A 9 -41.10 -16.64 -7.40
CA ALA A 9 -41.09 -18.00 -6.88
C ALA A 9 -39.74 -18.68 -7.12
N VAL A 10 -39.05 -18.36 -8.23
CA VAL A 10 -37.65 -18.78 -8.44
C VAL A 10 -36.74 -18.23 -7.34
N THR A 11 -36.79 -16.92 -7.07
CA THR A 11 -36.00 -16.32 -6.00
C THR A 11 -36.36 -16.93 -4.63
N ALA A 12 -37.63 -17.27 -4.39
CA ALA A 12 -38.05 -17.96 -3.16
C ALA A 12 -37.47 -19.36 -3.05
N ARG A 13 -37.47 -20.13 -4.14
CA ARG A 13 -36.85 -21.46 -4.18
C ARG A 13 -35.34 -21.38 -4.01
N ASP A 14 -34.67 -20.46 -4.68
CA ASP A 14 -33.23 -20.27 -4.58
C ASP A 14 -32.85 -19.82 -3.16
N THR A 15 -33.64 -18.93 -2.55
CA THR A 15 -33.49 -18.53 -1.14
C THR A 15 -33.65 -19.73 -0.21
N SER A 16 -34.66 -20.58 -0.42
CA SER A 16 -34.86 -21.78 0.39
C SER A 16 -33.73 -22.80 0.22
N PHE A 17 -33.32 -23.04 -1.02
CA PHE A 17 -32.29 -24.01 -1.38
C PHE A 17 -30.88 -23.58 -0.93
N HIS A 18 -30.49 -22.33 -1.21
CA HIS A 18 -29.15 -21.83 -0.90
C HIS A 18 -28.99 -21.31 0.53
N LEU A 19 -30.05 -20.74 1.13
CA LEU A 19 -29.98 -20.12 2.47
C LEU A 19 -30.72 -20.92 3.56
N GLY A 20 -31.29 -22.08 3.23
CA GLY A 20 -31.95 -22.97 4.18
C GLY A 20 -33.21 -22.40 4.84
N VAL A 21 -33.82 -21.37 4.26
CA VAL A 21 -35.03 -20.76 4.81
C VAL A 21 -36.24 -21.63 4.47
N PRO A 22 -37.07 -22.04 5.46
CA PRO A 22 -38.25 -22.85 5.19
C PRO A 22 -39.24 -22.13 4.26
N PRO A 23 -39.78 -22.78 3.21
CA PRO A 23 -40.68 -22.14 2.24
C PRO A 23 -41.88 -21.43 2.87
N GLU A 24 -42.40 -21.93 3.99
CA GLU A 24 -43.52 -21.35 4.72
C GLU A 24 -43.22 -19.98 5.35
N ARG A 25 -41.94 -19.61 5.44
CA ARG A 25 -41.45 -18.31 5.90
C ARG A 25 -41.10 -17.37 4.74
N ILE A 26 -41.31 -17.78 3.49
CA ILE A 26 -41.04 -16.95 2.31
C ILE A 26 -42.36 -16.67 1.60
N ASP A 27 -42.74 -15.40 1.53
CA ASP A 27 -43.90 -14.95 0.76
C ASP A 27 -43.39 -14.37 -0.59
N VAL A 28 -44.01 -14.75 -1.69
CA VAL A 28 -43.63 -14.24 -3.03
C VAL A 28 -44.47 -13.00 -3.33
N ALA A 29 -43.81 -11.87 -3.56
CA ALA A 29 -44.46 -10.63 -3.95
C ALA A 29 -43.81 -10.07 -5.22
N HIS A 30 -44.52 -10.20 -6.34
CA HIS A 30 -44.01 -9.76 -7.64
C HIS A 30 -43.90 -8.23 -7.73
N PRO A 31 -42.76 -7.69 -8.20
CA PRO A 31 -42.61 -6.28 -8.56
C PRO A 31 -43.56 -5.87 -9.70
N PHE A 32 -43.70 -4.55 -9.89
CA PHE A 32 -44.48 -3.94 -10.98
C PHE A 32 -43.63 -2.92 -11.73
N ALA A 33 -43.94 -2.67 -13.00
CA ALA A 33 -43.30 -1.60 -13.78
C ALA A 33 -44.08 -0.29 -13.65
N GLU A 34 -43.36 0.83 -13.65
CA GLU A 34 -43.93 2.16 -13.43
C GLU A 34 -45.01 2.53 -14.45
N GLN A 35 -45.97 3.35 -14.04
CA GLN A 35 -47.19 3.61 -14.82
C GLN A 35 -46.94 4.40 -16.12
N TRP A 36 -45.78 5.05 -16.26
CA TRP A 36 -45.40 5.74 -17.49
C TRP A 36 -45.04 4.76 -18.62
N PHE A 37 -44.64 3.53 -18.30
CA PHE A 37 -44.60 2.46 -19.30
C PHE A 37 -46.03 2.07 -19.64
N ARG A 38 -46.46 2.41 -20.85
CA ARG A 38 -47.82 2.16 -21.32
C ARG A 38 -47.88 2.20 -22.84
N PRO A 39 -48.94 1.69 -23.47
CA PRO A 39 -49.17 1.93 -24.88
C PRO A 39 -49.38 3.42 -25.11
N LEU A 40 -48.59 4.00 -26.01
CA LEU A 40 -48.74 5.38 -26.43
C LEU A 40 -49.79 5.49 -27.53
N ASP A 41 -50.50 6.62 -27.58
CA ASP A 41 -51.28 6.92 -28.76
C ASP A 41 -50.37 7.09 -29.98
N ALA A 42 -50.89 6.79 -31.17
CA ALA A 42 -50.07 6.74 -32.37
C ALA A 42 -49.45 8.10 -32.74
N ALA A 43 -50.04 9.23 -32.29
CA ALA A 43 -49.48 10.56 -32.56
C ALA A 43 -48.33 10.89 -31.60
N ASP A 44 -48.53 10.69 -30.29
CA ASP A 44 -47.50 10.89 -29.25
C ASP A 44 -46.30 9.96 -29.46
N GLY A 45 -46.56 8.69 -29.78
CA GLY A 45 -45.52 7.73 -30.12
C GLY A 45 -44.67 8.16 -31.32
N ARG A 46 -45.31 8.65 -32.40
CA ARG A 46 -44.59 9.17 -33.58
C ARG A 46 -43.78 10.43 -33.25
N GLU A 47 -44.31 11.34 -32.46
CA GLU A 47 -43.62 12.58 -32.09
C GLU A 47 -42.39 12.29 -31.21
N ARG A 48 -42.53 11.46 -30.18
CA ARG A 48 -41.41 11.04 -29.32
C ARG A 48 -40.33 10.31 -30.11
N LEU A 49 -40.71 9.40 -31.01
CA LEU A 49 -39.76 8.70 -31.86
C LEU A 49 -39.08 9.63 -32.88
N ALA A 50 -39.80 10.62 -33.42
CA ALA A 50 -39.23 11.62 -34.32
C ALA A 50 -38.16 12.47 -33.61
N ARG A 51 -38.38 12.87 -32.35
CA ARG A 51 -37.38 13.55 -31.53
C ARG A 51 -36.15 12.68 -31.29
N LEU A 52 -36.34 11.40 -31.00
CA LEU A 52 -35.24 10.45 -30.84
C LEU A 52 -34.41 10.27 -32.12
N ARG A 53 -35.06 10.21 -33.28
CA ARG A 53 -34.41 10.08 -34.59
C ARG A 53 -33.54 11.27 -34.99
N GLN A 54 -33.76 12.44 -34.40
CA GLN A 54 -32.87 13.60 -34.60
C GLN A 54 -31.49 13.38 -33.95
N ARG A 55 -31.42 12.53 -32.91
CA ARG A 55 -30.20 12.29 -32.13
C ARG A 55 -29.59 10.90 -32.36
N LEU A 56 -30.42 9.91 -32.67
CA LEU A 56 -30.02 8.51 -32.82
C LEU A 56 -30.39 7.97 -34.20
N PRO A 57 -29.55 7.12 -34.83
CA PRO A 57 -29.81 6.55 -36.15
C PRO A 57 -30.82 5.38 -36.08
N LEU A 58 -32.03 5.63 -35.56
CA LEU A 58 -33.05 4.60 -35.36
C LEU A 58 -33.77 4.27 -36.68
N PRO A 59 -33.84 2.98 -37.09
CA PRO A 59 -34.51 2.55 -38.30
C PRO A 59 -36.04 2.58 -38.17
N ASP A 60 -36.76 2.30 -39.26
CA ASP A 60 -38.23 2.18 -39.26
C ASP A 60 -38.76 0.95 -38.54
N ARG A 61 -37.99 -0.13 -38.54
CA ARG A 61 -38.27 -1.34 -37.79
C ARG A 61 -36.97 -1.79 -37.13
N PHE A 62 -37.05 -2.21 -35.87
CA PHE A 62 -35.92 -2.75 -35.15
C PHE A 62 -36.37 -3.79 -34.12
N GLY A 63 -35.49 -4.75 -33.85
CA GLY A 63 -35.52 -5.51 -32.61
C GLY A 63 -34.82 -4.71 -31.51
N MET A 64 -35.23 -4.88 -30.27
CA MET A 64 -34.67 -4.12 -29.14
C MET A 64 -34.21 -5.03 -28.01
N THR A 65 -33.11 -4.67 -27.36
CA THR A 65 -32.69 -5.25 -26.09
C THR A 65 -32.07 -4.20 -25.17
N ILE A 66 -31.99 -4.48 -23.88
CA ILE A 66 -31.46 -3.55 -22.86
C ILE A 66 -30.32 -4.19 -22.09
N SER A 67 -29.26 -3.41 -21.85
CA SER A 67 -28.14 -3.82 -21.01
C SER A 67 -27.45 -2.60 -20.38
N PHE A 68 -27.60 -2.44 -19.06
CA PHE A 68 -26.95 -1.37 -18.29
C PHE A 68 -25.66 -1.82 -17.59
N VAL A 69 -25.53 -3.11 -17.24
CA VAL A 69 -24.40 -3.64 -16.46
C VAL A 69 -24.02 -5.03 -16.99
N GLY A 70 -22.89 -5.13 -17.68
CA GLY A 70 -22.28 -6.41 -18.06
C GLY A 70 -22.83 -7.06 -19.33
N PHE A 71 -22.09 -6.87 -20.43
CA PHE A 71 -22.29 -7.54 -21.72
C PHE A 71 -22.47 -9.07 -21.62
N ARG A 72 -21.76 -9.72 -20.68
CA ARG A 72 -21.83 -11.18 -20.44
C ARG A 72 -23.05 -11.62 -19.65
N ASN A 73 -23.47 -10.85 -18.63
CA ASN A 73 -24.57 -11.23 -17.74
C ASN A 73 -25.93 -11.20 -18.45
N LYS A 74 -26.09 -10.27 -19.40
CA LYS A 74 -27.27 -10.18 -20.27
C LYS A 74 -27.20 -11.08 -21.49
N ASN A 75 -26.17 -11.94 -21.61
CA ASN A 75 -26.03 -12.93 -22.70
C ASN A 75 -26.13 -12.36 -24.12
N LEU A 76 -25.62 -11.14 -24.31
CA LEU A 76 -25.69 -10.45 -25.61
C LEU A 76 -24.91 -11.17 -26.71
N GLU A 77 -23.86 -11.94 -26.35
CA GLU A 77 -23.14 -12.78 -27.32
C GLU A 77 -24.06 -13.78 -28.04
N THR A 78 -24.98 -14.42 -27.31
CA THR A 78 -25.91 -15.39 -27.91
C THR A 78 -26.91 -14.69 -28.82
N LEU A 79 -27.34 -13.47 -28.48
CA LEU A 79 -28.22 -12.67 -29.35
C LEU A 79 -27.50 -12.19 -30.61
N LEU A 80 -26.24 -11.77 -30.52
CA LEU A 80 -25.44 -11.41 -31.69
C LEU A 80 -25.20 -12.62 -32.60
N ALA A 81 -24.93 -13.79 -32.02
CA ALA A 81 -24.85 -15.06 -32.74
C ALA A 81 -26.20 -15.43 -33.40
N ALA A 82 -27.33 -15.13 -32.75
CA ALA A 82 -28.65 -15.32 -33.35
C ALA A 82 -28.83 -14.41 -34.58
N TYR A 83 -28.41 -13.15 -34.51
CA TYR A 83 -28.43 -12.25 -35.65
C TYR A 83 -27.55 -12.74 -36.80
N GLN A 84 -26.41 -13.38 -36.54
CA GLN A 84 -25.58 -13.99 -37.59
C GLN A 84 -26.34 -15.05 -38.40
N HIS A 85 -27.26 -15.78 -37.77
CA HIS A 85 -28.07 -16.80 -38.43
C HIS A 85 -29.22 -16.25 -39.28
N LEU A 86 -29.57 -14.97 -39.13
CA LEU A 86 -30.62 -14.32 -39.91
C LEU A 86 -30.17 -14.05 -41.34
N ALA A 87 -31.09 -14.22 -42.29
CA ALA A 87 -30.86 -13.82 -43.68
C ALA A 87 -30.44 -12.33 -43.78
N PRO A 88 -29.48 -11.95 -44.65
CA PRO A 88 -29.03 -10.57 -44.78
C PRO A 88 -30.15 -9.57 -45.13
N SER A 89 -31.20 -10.01 -45.81
CA SER A 89 -32.40 -9.20 -46.05
C SER A 89 -33.15 -8.88 -44.75
N THR A 90 -33.33 -9.86 -43.88
CA THR A 90 -34.00 -9.71 -42.59
C THR A 90 -33.22 -8.77 -41.69
N ARG A 91 -31.90 -8.97 -41.55
CA ARG A 91 -31.03 -8.12 -40.71
C ARG A 91 -31.07 -6.65 -41.09
N ARG A 92 -30.98 -6.35 -42.39
CA ARG A 92 -31.05 -4.97 -42.89
C ARG A 92 -32.42 -4.33 -42.66
N SER A 93 -33.49 -5.12 -42.71
CA SER A 93 -34.86 -4.63 -42.47
C SER A 93 -35.23 -4.53 -40.99
N LEU A 94 -34.45 -5.17 -40.11
CA LEU A 94 -34.72 -5.27 -38.68
C LEU A 94 -33.41 -5.24 -37.86
N PRO A 95 -32.69 -4.11 -37.81
CA PRO A 95 -31.49 -3.98 -36.99
C PRO A 95 -31.78 -4.21 -35.50
N LEU A 96 -30.75 -4.60 -34.75
CA LEU A 96 -30.81 -4.70 -33.30
C LEU A 96 -30.45 -3.35 -32.66
N VAL A 97 -31.39 -2.76 -31.93
CA VAL A 97 -31.14 -1.59 -31.08
C VAL A 97 -30.82 -2.07 -29.66
N VAL A 98 -29.64 -1.71 -29.17
CA VAL A 98 -29.16 -2.05 -27.82
C VAL A 98 -29.13 -0.81 -26.96
N VAL A 99 -29.97 -0.79 -25.93
CA VAL A 99 -30.21 0.37 -25.06
C VAL A 99 -29.46 0.24 -23.73
N GLY A 100 -28.87 1.35 -23.26
CA GLY A 100 -28.23 1.44 -21.94
C GLY A 100 -26.73 1.17 -21.89
N ILE A 101 -26.08 0.80 -23.01
CA ILE A 101 -24.63 0.50 -23.05
C ILE A 101 -23.81 1.76 -23.33
N GLN A 102 -22.79 2.06 -22.50
CA GLN A 102 -21.85 3.17 -22.65
C GLN A 102 -20.40 2.78 -22.31
N GLY A 103 -19.44 3.63 -22.70
CA GLY A 103 -18.02 3.49 -22.35
C GLY A 103 -17.41 2.16 -22.82
N PRO A 104 -16.49 1.53 -22.04
CA PRO A 104 -15.80 0.29 -22.42
C PRO A 104 -16.73 -0.89 -22.74
N THR A 105 -17.96 -0.90 -22.21
CA THR A 105 -18.95 -1.96 -22.53
C THR A 105 -19.52 -1.81 -23.95
N ALA A 106 -19.54 -0.60 -24.51
CA ALA A 106 -19.90 -0.35 -25.91
C ALA A 106 -18.82 -0.89 -26.87
N ASP A 107 -17.54 -0.81 -26.48
CA ASP A 107 -16.44 -1.43 -27.23
C ASP A 107 -16.55 -2.97 -27.22
N GLY A 108 -16.93 -3.55 -26.08
CA GLY A 108 -17.21 -4.98 -25.98
C GLY A 108 -18.34 -5.43 -26.90
N LEU A 109 -19.44 -4.68 -26.95
CA LEU A 109 -20.54 -4.92 -27.89
C LEU A 109 -20.07 -4.82 -29.36
N ARG A 110 -19.34 -3.75 -29.71
CA ARG A 110 -18.81 -3.57 -31.08
C ARG A 110 -17.88 -4.71 -31.50
N THR A 111 -16.96 -5.08 -30.62
CA THR A 111 -16.00 -6.18 -30.86
C THR A 111 -16.71 -7.51 -31.05
N ALA A 112 -17.73 -7.79 -30.23
CA ALA A 112 -18.52 -9.00 -30.38
C ALA A 112 -19.38 -8.99 -31.65
N ALA A 113 -20.00 -7.86 -31.99
CA ALA A 113 -20.79 -7.72 -33.21
C ALA A 113 -19.92 -7.92 -34.46
N GLN A 114 -18.68 -7.40 -34.46
CA GLN A 114 -17.68 -7.64 -35.51
C GLN A 114 -17.32 -9.13 -35.62
N ARG A 115 -17.10 -9.82 -34.48
CA ARG A 115 -16.80 -11.27 -34.48
C ARG A 115 -17.90 -12.10 -35.15
N TYR A 116 -19.15 -11.71 -34.96
CA TYR A 116 -20.31 -12.39 -35.57
C TYR A 116 -20.68 -11.83 -36.96
N GLY A 117 -20.00 -10.79 -37.46
CA GLY A 117 -20.24 -10.19 -38.77
C GLY A 117 -21.60 -9.50 -38.88
N VAL A 118 -22.05 -8.87 -37.79
CA VAL A 118 -23.35 -8.18 -37.66
C VAL A 118 -23.19 -6.74 -37.18
N GLU A 119 -21.98 -6.18 -37.23
CA GLU A 119 -21.68 -4.83 -36.73
C GLU A 119 -22.49 -3.73 -37.40
N ARG A 120 -22.85 -3.91 -38.67
CA ARG A 120 -23.71 -2.98 -39.43
C ARG A 120 -25.20 -3.12 -39.10
N ASP A 121 -25.56 -4.19 -38.40
CA ASP A 121 -26.93 -4.54 -38.06
C ASP A 121 -27.24 -4.21 -36.58
N VAL A 122 -26.29 -3.62 -35.83
CA VAL A 122 -26.41 -3.32 -34.40
C VAL A 122 -26.23 -1.82 -34.14
N ILE A 123 -27.16 -1.22 -33.41
CA ILE A 123 -27.17 0.20 -33.04
C ILE A 123 -27.16 0.31 -31.52
N ALA A 124 -26.10 0.88 -30.95
CA ALA A 124 -26.04 1.18 -29.51
C ALA A 124 -26.53 2.61 -29.26
N THR A 125 -27.55 2.80 -28.41
CA THR A 125 -28.15 4.12 -28.17
C THR A 125 -27.45 4.94 -27.09
N GLY A 126 -26.62 4.30 -26.24
CA GLY A 126 -26.22 4.89 -24.97
C GLY A 126 -27.34 4.85 -23.94
N VAL A 127 -27.18 5.61 -22.85
CA VAL A 127 -28.22 5.83 -21.84
C VAL A 127 -29.29 6.76 -22.40
N VAL A 128 -30.55 6.41 -22.19
CA VAL A 128 -31.75 7.16 -22.61
C VAL A 128 -32.62 7.41 -21.38
N SER A 129 -33.47 8.43 -21.42
CA SER A 129 -34.43 8.71 -20.34
C SER A 129 -35.58 7.68 -20.31
N ASP A 130 -36.35 7.63 -19.22
CA ASP A 130 -37.53 6.74 -19.12
C ASP A 130 -38.61 7.05 -20.17
N ASP A 131 -38.77 8.34 -20.52
CA ASP A 131 -39.65 8.78 -21.60
C ASP A 131 -39.18 8.29 -22.97
N GLU A 132 -37.87 8.36 -23.21
CA GLU A 132 -37.23 7.87 -24.42
C GLU A 132 -37.31 6.34 -24.50
N LEU A 133 -37.11 5.65 -23.38
CA LEU A 133 -37.22 4.20 -23.25
C LEU A 133 -38.64 3.70 -23.51
N THR A 134 -39.64 4.39 -22.96
CA THR A 134 -41.07 4.12 -23.21
C THR A 134 -41.38 4.24 -24.71
N ALA A 135 -40.87 5.27 -25.37
CA ALA A 135 -41.05 5.44 -26.82
C ALA A 135 -40.36 4.33 -27.62
N LEU A 136 -39.17 3.90 -27.22
CA LEU A 136 -38.44 2.81 -27.87
C LEU A 136 -39.17 1.47 -27.73
N TYR A 137 -39.69 1.13 -26.55
CA TYR A 137 -40.48 -0.09 -26.36
C TYR A 137 -41.74 -0.09 -27.24
N ASN A 138 -42.47 1.04 -27.29
CA ASN A 138 -43.67 1.18 -28.13
C ASN A 138 -43.37 1.08 -29.64
N ALA A 139 -42.18 1.50 -30.06
CA ALA A 139 -41.76 1.46 -31.45
C ALA A 139 -41.07 0.14 -31.85
N ALA A 140 -40.56 -0.63 -30.89
CA ALA A 140 -39.86 -1.88 -31.14
C ALA A 140 -40.79 -2.90 -31.82
N THR A 141 -40.31 -3.52 -32.90
CA THR A 141 -41.05 -4.63 -33.53
C THR A 141 -41.14 -5.83 -32.59
N MET A 142 -40.10 -6.02 -31.78
CA MET A 142 -40.01 -7.01 -30.72
C MET A 142 -38.94 -6.59 -29.71
N PHE A 143 -39.14 -6.97 -28.46
CA PHE A 143 -38.12 -6.90 -27.41
C PHE A 143 -37.53 -8.29 -27.19
N VAL A 144 -36.20 -8.39 -27.11
CA VAL A 144 -35.47 -9.64 -26.89
C VAL A 144 -34.72 -9.57 -25.57
N CYS A 145 -35.06 -10.47 -24.65
CA CYS A 145 -34.37 -10.66 -23.37
C CYS A 145 -33.60 -12.00 -23.39
N PRO A 146 -32.34 -12.02 -23.86
CA PRO A 146 -31.57 -13.25 -24.00
C PRO A 146 -30.93 -13.73 -22.68
N SER A 147 -31.22 -13.07 -21.54
CA SER A 147 -30.56 -13.28 -20.25
C SER A 147 -30.45 -14.76 -19.85
N LYS A 148 -29.32 -15.14 -19.23
CA LYS A 148 -29.10 -16.48 -18.66
C LYS A 148 -29.64 -16.64 -17.24
N TYR A 149 -30.00 -15.53 -16.60
CA TYR A 149 -30.62 -15.50 -15.29
C TYR A 149 -31.27 -14.13 -15.09
N GLU A 150 -32.49 -14.11 -14.55
CA GLU A 150 -33.18 -12.91 -14.06
C GLU A 150 -33.90 -13.28 -12.76
N GLY A 151 -33.75 -12.45 -11.73
CA GLY A 151 -34.48 -12.63 -10.47
C GLY A 151 -35.99 -12.37 -10.62
N PHE A 152 -36.36 -11.47 -11.54
CA PHE A 152 -37.75 -11.25 -11.97
C PHE A 152 -37.78 -10.88 -13.46
N GLY A 153 -36.95 -9.92 -13.87
CA GLY A 153 -36.83 -9.51 -15.28
C GLY A 153 -37.72 -8.31 -15.61
N MET A 154 -37.53 -7.21 -14.87
CA MET A 154 -38.28 -5.95 -15.05
C MET A 154 -38.40 -5.47 -16.50
N PRO A 155 -37.34 -5.51 -17.35
CA PRO A 155 -37.44 -5.09 -18.74
C PRO A 155 -38.50 -5.86 -19.56
N ILE A 156 -38.78 -7.11 -19.19
CA ILE A 156 -39.82 -7.91 -19.84
C ILE A 156 -41.21 -7.35 -19.51
N VAL A 157 -41.44 -6.99 -18.25
CA VAL A 157 -42.72 -6.40 -17.81
C VAL A 157 -42.92 -5.02 -18.44
N GLU A 158 -41.88 -4.17 -18.44
CA GLU A 158 -41.91 -2.86 -19.11
C GLU A 158 -42.23 -2.97 -20.60
N ALA A 159 -41.57 -3.90 -21.30
CA ALA A 159 -41.81 -4.18 -22.72
C ALA A 159 -43.26 -4.63 -22.97
N MET A 160 -43.75 -5.59 -22.19
CA MET A 160 -45.13 -6.09 -22.29
C MET A 160 -46.16 -4.98 -21.98
N GLN A 161 -45.88 -4.13 -20.99
CA GLN A 161 -46.76 -3.02 -20.59
C GLN A 161 -46.82 -1.92 -21.66
N CYS A 162 -45.73 -1.71 -22.41
CA CYS A 162 -45.70 -0.87 -23.61
C CYS A 162 -46.30 -1.55 -24.86
N GLY A 163 -46.59 -2.85 -24.80
CA GLY A 163 -47.14 -3.61 -25.92
C GLY A 163 -46.09 -4.14 -26.92
N ALA A 164 -44.81 -4.21 -26.54
CA ALA A 164 -43.80 -4.85 -27.37
C ALA A 164 -43.96 -6.39 -27.29
N PRO A 165 -44.01 -7.12 -28.43
CA PRO A 165 -43.90 -8.57 -28.42
C PRO A 165 -42.55 -9.02 -27.83
N VAL A 166 -42.55 -9.98 -26.90
CA VAL A 166 -41.32 -10.40 -26.19
C VAL A 166 -40.83 -11.76 -26.67
N ILE A 167 -39.54 -11.84 -27.01
CA ILE A 167 -38.76 -13.07 -27.09
C ILE A 167 -37.87 -13.11 -25.85
N ALA A 168 -37.90 -14.19 -25.09
CA ALA A 168 -37.09 -14.33 -23.89
C ALA A 168 -36.58 -15.77 -23.74
N THR A 169 -35.75 -16.01 -22.72
CA THR A 169 -35.21 -17.35 -22.49
C THR A 169 -36.01 -18.14 -21.44
N THR A 170 -35.80 -19.45 -21.38
CA THR A 170 -36.39 -20.31 -20.34
C THR A 170 -35.72 -20.19 -18.96
N ALA A 171 -34.80 -19.22 -18.79
CA ALA A 171 -33.95 -19.13 -17.62
C ALA A 171 -34.64 -18.48 -16.40
N ALA A 172 -34.40 -19.05 -15.22
CA ALA A 172 -34.77 -18.48 -13.92
C ALA A 172 -36.24 -18.00 -13.87
N ALA A 173 -36.51 -16.78 -13.39
CA ALA A 173 -37.87 -16.27 -13.22
C ALA A 173 -38.56 -15.86 -14.53
N ILE A 174 -37.88 -15.92 -15.68
CA ILE A 174 -38.44 -15.46 -16.96
C ILE A 174 -39.75 -16.18 -17.32
N PRO A 175 -39.85 -17.53 -17.27
CA PRO A 175 -41.11 -18.21 -17.56
C PRO A 175 -42.23 -17.86 -16.58
N GLU A 176 -41.86 -17.61 -15.31
CA GLU A 176 -42.81 -17.16 -14.29
C GLU A 176 -43.34 -15.77 -14.62
N VAL A 177 -42.51 -14.85 -15.08
CA VAL A 177 -42.94 -13.48 -15.41
C VAL A 177 -43.71 -13.41 -16.72
N THR A 178 -43.27 -14.12 -17.76
CA THR A 178 -43.92 -14.09 -19.06
C THR A 178 -45.21 -14.90 -19.09
N GLY A 179 -45.29 -16.01 -18.34
CA GLY A 179 -46.28 -17.05 -18.63
C GLY A 179 -46.24 -17.42 -20.13
N ASP A 180 -47.42 -17.52 -20.74
CA ASP A 180 -47.57 -17.80 -22.18
C ASP A 180 -47.50 -16.54 -23.08
N ALA A 181 -47.13 -15.38 -22.52
CA ALA A 181 -47.16 -14.10 -23.25
C ALA A 181 -45.86 -13.79 -24.03
N ALA A 182 -44.80 -14.59 -23.86
CA ALA A 182 -43.54 -14.43 -24.58
C ALA A 182 -43.17 -15.71 -25.33
N TRP A 183 -42.35 -15.56 -26.37
CA TRP A 183 -41.72 -16.71 -27.02
C TRP A 183 -40.46 -17.10 -26.26
N LEU A 184 -40.53 -18.23 -25.53
CA LEU A 184 -39.43 -18.74 -24.73
C LEU A 184 -38.50 -19.64 -25.54
N VAL A 185 -37.19 -19.43 -25.43
CA VAL A 185 -36.14 -20.19 -26.09
C VAL A 185 -35.09 -20.64 -25.07
N ASP A 186 -34.36 -21.73 -25.31
CA ASP A 186 -33.22 -22.09 -24.47
C ASP A 186 -32.15 -20.96 -24.48
N PRO A 187 -31.59 -20.56 -23.32
CA PRO A 187 -30.64 -19.45 -23.24
C PRO A 187 -29.31 -19.66 -23.98
N ASN A 188 -28.98 -20.89 -24.40
CA ASN A 188 -27.80 -21.18 -25.21
C ASN A 188 -28.14 -21.46 -26.69
N ASP A 189 -29.42 -21.40 -27.07
CA ASP A 189 -29.88 -21.69 -28.44
C ASP A 189 -30.02 -20.42 -29.29
N ALA A 190 -28.89 -19.94 -29.80
CA ALA A 190 -28.86 -18.81 -30.73
C ALA A 190 -29.73 -19.03 -31.98
N ARG A 191 -29.87 -20.28 -32.47
CA ARG A 191 -30.71 -20.58 -33.64
C ARG A 191 -32.19 -20.47 -33.31
N GLY A 192 -32.61 -20.95 -32.14
CA GLY A 192 -33.97 -20.79 -31.67
C GLY A 192 -34.37 -19.32 -31.54
N ILE A 193 -33.46 -18.47 -31.04
CA ILE A 193 -33.68 -17.01 -30.98
C ILE A 193 -33.82 -16.43 -32.40
N ALA A 194 -32.97 -16.84 -33.34
CA ALA A 194 -33.04 -16.40 -34.72
C ALA A 194 -34.38 -16.78 -35.38
N VAL A 195 -34.84 -18.03 -35.19
CA VAL A 195 -36.13 -18.50 -35.71
C VAL A 195 -37.29 -17.69 -35.14
N ALA A 196 -37.28 -17.39 -33.84
CA ALA A 196 -38.30 -16.54 -33.22
C ALA A 196 -38.29 -15.12 -33.78
N ILE A 197 -37.10 -14.53 -34.00
CA ILE A 197 -36.95 -13.22 -34.63
C ILE A 197 -37.49 -13.22 -36.06
N GLU A 198 -37.18 -14.24 -36.89
CA GLU A 198 -37.66 -14.33 -38.28
C GLU A 198 -39.19 -14.48 -38.36
N ALA A 199 -39.76 -15.32 -37.49
CA ALA A 199 -41.21 -15.49 -37.41
C ALA A 199 -41.88 -14.17 -37.02
N LEU A 200 -41.42 -13.49 -35.96
CA LEU A 200 -41.99 -12.21 -35.57
C LEU A 200 -41.68 -11.10 -36.57
N ALA A 201 -40.61 -11.17 -37.36
CA ALA A 201 -40.34 -10.21 -38.42
C ALA A 201 -41.35 -10.32 -39.58
N SER A 202 -41.81 -11.54 -39.88
CA SER A 202 -42.65 -11.83 -41.05
C SER A 202 -44.15 -11.99 -40.75
N GLU A 203 -44.53 -12.30 -39.50
CA GLU A 203 -45.92 -12.60 -39.11
C GLU A 203 -46.55 -11.47 -38.25
N PRO A 204 -47.21 -10.46 -38.85
CA PRO A 204 -47.85 -9.37 -38.10
C PRO A 204 -48.97 -9.84 -37.16
N ASP A 205 -49.77 -10.82 -37.56
CA ASP A 205 -50.87 -11.34 -36.74
C ASP A 205 -50.37 -12.01 -35.45
N ARG A 206 -49.21 -12.67 -35.53
CA ARG A 206 -48.56 -13.28 -34.37
C ARG A 206 -48.03 -12.22 -33.41
N ARG A 207 -47.41 -11.16 -33.93
CA ARG A 207 -46.99 -10.01 -33.11
C ARG A 207 -48.18 -9.38 -32.39
N GLU A 208 -49.31 -9.19 -33.08
CA GLU A 208 -50.51 -8.63 -32.47
C GLU A 208 -51.12 -9.55 -31.42
N SER A 209 -51.10 -10.87 -31.64
CA SER A 209 -51.51 -11.84 -30.63
C SER A 209 -50.61 -11.78 -29.38
N MET A 210 -49.29 -11.74 -29.56
CA MET A 210 -48.33 -11.63 -28.45
C MET A 210 -48.43 -10.30 -27.73
N ARG A 211 -48.67 -9.19 -28.44
CA ARG A 211 -48.92 -7.89 -27.83
C ARG A 211 -50.12 -7.92 -26.89
N ARG A 212 -51.26 -8.48 -27.34
CA ARG A 212 -52.46 -8.61 -26.49
C ARG A 212 -52.21 -9.49 -25.27
N ALA A 213 -51.51 -10.61 -25.44
CA ALA A 213 -51.13 -11.49 -24.34
C ALA A 213 -50.18 -10.79 -23.35
N GLY A 214 -49.19 -10.05 -23.86
CA GLY A 214 -48.24 -9.26 -23.08
C GLY A 214 -48.92 -8.21 -22.24
N LEU A 215 -49.79 -7.40 -22.82
CA LEU A 215 -50.55 -6.37 -22.09
C LEU A 215 -51.42 -6.99 -20.98
N ALA A 216 -52.10 -8.10 -21.29
CA ALA A 216 -52.91 -8.82 -20.30
C ALA A 216 -52.03 -9.39 -19.17
N ARG A 217 -50.83 -9.89 -19.48
CA ARG A 217 -49.88 -10.39 -18.48
C ARG A 217 -49.33 -9.27 -17.61
N ALA A 218 -48.86 -8.18 -18.22
CA ALA A 218 -48.32 -7.01 -17.53
C ALA A 218 -49.33 -6.42 -16.53
N ALA A 219 -50.62 -6.37 -16.89
CA ALA A 219 -51.70 -5.88 -16.03
C ALA A 219 -51.90 -6.71 -14.74
N THR A 220 -51.30 -7.90 -14.62
CA THR A 220 -51.35 -8.70 -13.38
C THR A 220 -50.31 -8.27 -12.34
N PHE A 221 -49.31 -7.50 -12.75
CA PHE A 221 -48.26 -6.98 -11.88
C PHE A 221 -48.59 -5.53 -11.48
N THR A 222 -49.26 -5.36 -10.34
CA THR A 222 -49.69 -4.03 -9.87
C THR A 222 -49.07 -3.68 -8.53
N SER A 223 -48.95 -2.37 -8.27
CA SER A 223 -48.46 -1.85 -6.99
C SER A 223 -49.39 -2.25 -5.84
N GLU A 224 -50.71 -2.35 -6.07
CA GLU A 224 -51.68 -2.81 -5.09
C GLU A 224 -51.51 -4.28 -4.74
N ALA A 225 -51.23 -5.14 -5.73
CA ALA A 225 -50.98 -6.56 -5.50
C ALA A 225 -49.70 -6.78 -4.69
N LEU A 226 -48.62 -6.06 -5.04
CA LEU A 226 -47.37 -6.03 -4.27
C LEU A 226 -47.59 -5.52 -2.84
N GLY A 227 -48.28 -4.38 -2.70
CA GLY A 227 -48.56 -3.74 -1.43
C GLY A 227 -49.42 -4.62 -0.51
N ARG A 228 -50.47 -5.25 -1.05
CA ARG A 228 -51.33 -6.19 -0.31
C ARG A 228 -50.52 -7.38 0.19
N THR A 229 -49.73 -8.01 -0.67
CA THR A 229 -48.93 -9.20 -0.32
C THR A 229 -47.86 -8.87 0.72
N THR A 230 -47.22 -7.71 0.57
CA THR A 230 -46.25 -7.18 1.55
C THR A 230 -46.91 -6.93 2.90
N LEU A 231 -48.08 -6.28 2.91
CA LEU A 231 -48.84 -5.99 4.13
C LEU A 231 -49.32 -7.27 4.84
N GLU A 232 -49.79 -8.27 4.08
CA GLU A 232 -50.18 -9.57 4.64
C GLU A 232 -48.99 -10.28 5.29
N THR A 233 -47.82 -10.22 4.65
CA THR A 233 -46.57 -10.77 5.19
C THR A 233 -46.21 -10.09 6.51
N TYR A 234 -46.33 -8.76 6.60
CA TYR A 234 -46.11 -8.01 7.84
C TYR A 234 -47.11 -8.39 8.94
N ARG A 235 -48.40 -8.56 8.62
CA ARG A 235 -49.40 -9.01 9.58
C ARG A 235 -49.10 -10.40 10.13
N ARG A 236 -48.72 -11.34 9.26
CA ARG A 236 -48.33 -12.70 9.65
C ARG A 236 -47.06 -12.71 10.50
N ALA A 237 -46.10 -11.84 10.19
CA ALA A 237 -44.88 -11.67 10.99
C ALA A 237 -45.17 -11.09 12.39
N ALA A 238 -46.11 -10.13 12.48
CA ALA A 238 -46.51 -9.50 13.74
C ALA A 238 -47.36 -10.41 14.65
N ALA A 239 -48.21 -11.27 14.07
CA ALA A 239 -49.05 -12.21 14.83
C ALA A 239 -48.27 -13.37 15.48
N ALA A 240 -47.06 -13.67 15.01
CA ALA A 240 -46.21 -14.75 15.52
C ALA A 240 -45.23 -14.30 16.63
N ALA A 241 -45.25 -13.04 17.05
CA ALA A 241 -44.34 -12.52 18.09
C ALA A 241 -44.95 -12.69 19.50
N PRO A 242 -44.25 -13.32 20.47
CA PRO A 242 -44.69 -13.33 21.88
C PRO A 242 -44.72 -11.90 22.45
N ARG A 243 -45.76 -11.57 23.23
CA ARG A 243 -45.77 -10.35 24.08
C ARG A 243 -44.86 -10.58 25.29
N GLU A 244 -43.59 -10.20 25.18
CA GLU A 244 -42.65 -10.13 26.32
C GLU A 244 -42.90 -8.87 27.17
N ALA A 245 -42.66 -8.97 28.48
CA ALA A 245 -42.63 -7.84 29.40
C ALA A 245 -41.62 -6.77 28.93
N ALA A 246 -41.92 -5.48 29.14
CA ALA A 246 -41.13 -4.38 28.60
C ALA A 246 -39.68 -4.42 29.10
N ARG A 247 -38.76 -4.78 28.19
CA ARG A 247 -37.33 -4.84 28.45
C ARG A 247 -36.73 -3.42 28.47
N PRO A 248 -35.71 -3.15 29.31
CA PRO A 248 -35.08 -1.83 29.35
C PRO A 248 -34.47 -1.47 28.00
N ARG A 249 -34.57 -0.20 27.60
CA ARG A 249 -34.13 0.25 26.27
C ARG A 249 -32.67 0.67 26.27
N VAL A 250 -31.91 0.30 25.25
CA VAL A 250 -30.50 0.68 25.06
C VAL A 250 -30.34 1.26 23.66
N ALA A 251 -29.57 2.35 23.54
CA ALA A 251 -29.17 2.91 22.26
C ALA A 251 -27.70 2.53 21.96
N ILE A 252 -27.40 2.18 20.72
CA ILE A 252 -26.03 1.96 20.24
C ILE A 252 -25.79 2.87 19.02
N CYS A 253 -24.80 3.73 19.12
CA CYS A 253 -24.37 4.69 18.11
C CYS A 253 -23.04 4.22 17.51
N SER A 254 -23.03 3.80 16.24
CA SER A 254 -21.82 3.28 15.60
C SER A 254 -21.97 3.24 14.07
N ARG A 255 -20.86 3.02 13.35
CA ARG A 255 -20.88 2.47 11.99
C ARG A 255 -21.44 1.05 12.02
N VAL A 256 -22.20 0.64 11.01
CA VAL A 256 -22.64 -0.76 10.84
C VAL A 256 -22.47 -1.23 9.40
N ALA A 257 -22.34 -2.55 9.22
CA ALA A 257 -22.27 -3.19 7.90
C ALA A 257 -23.42 -2.71 6.97
N PRO A 258 -23.17 -2.42 5.68
CA PRO A 258 -22.03 -2.90 4.88
C PRO A 258 -20.78 -2.02 4.90
N GLN A 259 -20.69 -1.02 5.80
CA GLN A 259 -19.45 -0.26 5.95
C GLN A 259 -18.29 -1.20 6.35
N PRO A 260 -17.12 -1.11 5.69
CA PRO A 260 -15.98 -1.98 5.98
C PRO A 260 -15.34 -1.63 7.33
N GLY A 261 -14.91 -2.66 8.08
CA GLY A 261 -14.21 -2.50 9.36
C GLY A 261 -14.66 -3.49 10.43
N ASP A 262 -13.73 -3.89 11.31
CA ASP A 262 -14.03 -4.80 12.43
C ASP A 262 -14.96 -4.17 13.48
N ASP A 263 -14.91 -2.86 13.63
CA ASP A 263 -15.80 -2.07 14.49
C ASP A 263 -17.26 -2.15 14.01
N ALA A 264 -17.51 -2.01 12.70
CA ALA A 264 -18.85 -2.09 12.13
C ALA A 264 -19.48 -3.49 12.28
N ARG A 265 -18.66 -4.54 12.19
CA ARG A 265 -19.08 -5.93 12.42
C ARG A 265 -19.31 -6.24 13.89
N TRP A 266 -18.40 -5.80 14.75
CA TRP A 266 -18.51 -6.00 16.20
C TRP A 266 -19.71 -5.25 16.79
N SER A 267 -19.99 -4.02 16.34
CA SER A 267 -21.18 -3.26 16.75
C SER A 267 -22.48 -4.00 16.48
N LEU A 268 -22.56 -4.75 15.38
CA LEU A 268 -23.69 -5.61 15.10
C LEU A 268 -23.78 -6.80 16.06
N GLU A 269 -22.66 -7.46 16.37
CA GLU A 269 -22.63 -8.56 17.35
C GLU A 269 -22.98 -8.09 18.77
N LEU A 270 -22.52 -6.90 19.15
CA LEU A 270 -22.89 -6.22 20.39
C LEU A 270 -24.41 -5.97 20.42
N ALA A 271 -24.98 -5.39 19.38
CA ALA A 271 -26.43 -5.13 19.29
C ALA A 271 -27.27 -6.40 19.38
N GLN A 272 -26.82 -7.48 18.73
CA GLN A 272 -27.46 -8.80 18.80
C GLN A 272 -27.38 -9.41 20.21
N ALA A 273 -26.21 -9.36 20.85
CA ALA A 273 -26.02 -9.85 22.21
C ALA A 273 -26.90 -9.08 23.21
N PHE A 274 -26.95 -7.75 23.08
CA PHE A 274 -27.79 -6.90 23.92
C PHE A 274 -29.28 -7.16 23.69
N SER A 275 -29.69 -7.54 22.48
CA SER A 275 -31.07 -7.90 22.15
C SER A 275 -31.54 -9.22 22.78
N ALA A 276 -30.71 -9.90 23.57
CA ALA A 276 -31.15 -10.98 24.45
C ALA A 276 -31.73 -10.49 25.79
N ARG A 277 -31.35 -9.29 26.27
CA ARG A 277 -31.85 -8.71 27.54
C ARG A 277 -32.49 -7.32 27.44
N TYR A 278 -32.12 -6.52 26.45
CA TYR A 278 -32.56 -5.13 26.25
C TYR A 278 -33.38 -4.96 24.96
N ASP A 279 -34.17 -3.89 24.89
CA ASP A 279 -34.77 -3.40 23.64
C ASP A 279 -33.79 -2.41 22.98
N VAL A 280 -33.14 -2.83 21.89
CA VAL A 280 -31.99 -2.13 21.29
C VAL A 280 -32.42 -1.26 20.11
N GLU A 281 -32.10 0.03 20.16
CA GLU A 281 -32.19 0.95 19.02
C GLU A 281 -30.78 1.30 18.51
N LEU A 282 -30.57 1.22 17.20
CA LEU A 282 -29.30 1.53 16.54
C LEU A 282 -29.35 2.92 15.89
N PHE A 283 -28.26 3.67 16.05
CA PHE A 283 -28.05 4.99 15.48
C PHE A 283 -26.77 4.97 14.64
N VAL A 284 -26.90 5.22 13.34
CA VAL A 284 -25.80 5.05 12.38
C VAL A 284 -25.36 6.38 11.80
N ASP A 285 -24.05 6.50 11.54
CA ASP A 285 -23.42 7.61 10.84
C ASP A 285 -22.87 7.14 9.47
N GLY A 286 -23.00 7.97 8.43
CA GLY A 286 -22.47 7.74 7.07
C GLY A 286 -23.49 7.40 5.95
N ASP A 287 -23.05 7.63 4.70
CA ASP A 287 -23.81 7.39 3.46
C ASP A 287 -23.84 5.89 3.09
N GLY A 288 -24.70 5.13 3.74
CA GLY A 288 -24.94 3.72 3.40
C GLY A 288 -26.09 3.12 4.17
N LEU A 289 -27.02 2.45 3.48
CA LEU A 289 -28.10 1.71 4.14
C LEU A 289 -27.51 0.46 4.81
N PRO A 290 -27.77 0.23 6.10
CA PRO A 290 -27.39 -1.01 6.78
C PRO A 290 -27.96 -2.24 6.08
N ASP A 291 -27.32 -3.40 6.25
CA ASP A 291 -27.83 -4.65 5.72
C ASP A 291 -29.29 -4.90 6.18
N VAL A 292 -30.11 -5.43 5.27
CA VAL A 292 -31.51 -5.78 5.47
C VAL A 292 -31.70 -6.65 6.71
N ALA A 293 -30.75 -7.54 7.02
CA ALA A 293 -30.78 -8.37 8.23
C ALA A 293 -30.74 -7.54 9.53
N VAL A 294 -30.02 -6.40 9.53
CA VAL A 294 -29.94 -5.46 10.65
C VAL A 294 -31.25 -4.66 10.76
N LEU A 295 -31.73 -4.14 9.63
CA LEU A 295 -32.98 -3.37 9.54
C LEU A 295 -34.22 -4.19 9.96
N GLN A 296 -34.18 -5.52 9.81
CA GLN A 296 -35.26 -6.43 10.23
C GLN A 296 -35.23 -6.80 11.72
N ARG A 297 -34.10 -6.62 12.41
CA ARG A 297 -33.92 -7.05 13.81
C ARG A 297 -33.89 -5.90 14.80
N HIS A 298 -33.46 -4.72 14.37
CA HIS A 298 -33.30 -3.55 15.22
C HIS A 298 -33.99 -2.33 14.60
N ARG A 299 -34.47 -1.41 15.43
CA ARG A 299 -34.86 -0.08 14.94
C ARG A 299 -33.60 0.69 14.62
N VAL A 300 -33.39 1.02 13.36
CA VAL A 300 -32.22 1.76 12.91
C VAL A 300 -32.63 3.18 12.49
N GLN A 301 -31.92 4.18 12.99
CA GLN A 301 -32.12 5.58 12.64
C GLN A 301 -30.78 6.24 12.35
N HIS A 302 -30.78 7.35 11.63
CA HIS A 302 -29.59 8.18 11.50
C HIS A 302 -29.21 8.78 12.86
N VAL A 303 -27.90 8.96 13.13
CA VAL A 303 -27.40 9.48 14.41
C VAL A 303 -28.01 10.83 14.80
N SER A 304 -28.34 11.68 13.82
CA SER A 304 -29.04 12.96 14.04
C SER A 304 -30.43 12.83 14.68
N ALA A 305 -31.07 11.66 14.62
CA ALA A 305 -32.36 11.42 15.26
C ALA A 305 -32.24 11.11 16.77
N LEU A 306 -31.02 10.86 17.28
CA LEU A 306 -30.78 10.42 18.66
C LEU A 306 -31.29 11.42 19.69
N GLU A 307 -30.98 12.71 19.54
CA GLU A 307 -31.40 13.75 20.47
C GLU A 307 -32.92 13.90 20.55
N ARG A 308 -33.61 13.83 19.40
CA ARG A 308 -35.07 13.80 19.37
C ARG A 308 -35.59 12.57 20.08
N ARG A 309 -34.99 11.41 19.84
CA ARG A 309 -35.44 10.14 20.40
C ARG A 309 -35.23 10.04 21.92
N GLN A 310 -34.14 10.58 22.44
CA GLN A 310 -33.88 10.70 23.87
C GLN A 310 -34.92 11.59 24.59
N ARG A 311 -35.48 12.59 23.91
CA ARG A 311 -36.60 13.41 24.45
C ARG A 311 -37.94 12.67 24.46
N GLU A 312 -38.16 11.79 23.48
CA GLU A 312 -39.39 10.99 23.37
C GLU A 312 -39.39 9.74 24.27
N ALA A 313 -38.21 9.29 24.70
CA ALA A 313 -38.03 8.04 25.42
C ALA A 313 -36.71 7.96 26.20
N SER A 314 -36.77 7.42 27.42
CA SER A 314 -35.56 7.15 28.22
C SER A 314 -34.85 5.87 27.78
N PHE A 315 -33.53 5.97 27.64
CA PHE A 315 -32.62 4.83 27.47
C PHE A 315 -31.92 4.55 28.80
N ALA A 316 -31.75 3.27 29.14
CA ALA A 316 -30.97 2.84 30.30
C ALA A 316 -29.46 3.13 30.11
N ALA A 317 -28.98 3.06 28.86
CA ALA A 317 -27.64 3.45 28.45
C ALA A 317 -27.61 3.80 26.95
N VAL A 318 -26.68 4.68 26.58
CA VAL A 318 -26.33 5.04 25.21
C VAL A 318 -24.87 4.66 25.00
N PHE A 319 -24.61 3.66 24.16
CA PHE A 319 -23.26 3.24 23.80
C PHE A 319 -22.85 3.93 22.51
N CYS A 320 -21.64 4.45 22.43
CA CYS A 320 -21.10 5.04 21.22
C CYS A 320 -19.75 4.38 20.90
N VAL A 321 -19.60 3.92 19.67
CA VAL A 321 -18.33 3.43 19.12
C VAL A 321 -17.82 4.51 18.17
N PRO A 322 -16.98 5.45 18.66
CA PRO A 322 -16.51 6.56 17.85
C PRO A 322 -15.45 6.10 16.84
N ASP A 323 -15.36 6.79 15.71
CA ASP A 323 -14.17 6.71 14.86
C ASP A 323 -13.03 7.45 15.56
N VAL A 324 -12.10 6.69 16.12
CA VAL A 324 -10.99 7.23 16.93
C VAL A 324 -9.92 7.93 16.09
N ARG A 325 -10.04 7.91 14.75
CA ARG A 325 -9.18 8.59 13.78
C ARG A 325 -9.75 9.94 13.36
N ALA A 326 -11.00 10.23 13.71
CA ALA A 326 -11.66 11.50 13.47
C ALA A 326 -11.46 12.46 14.66
N GLY A 327 -11.30 13.76 14.40
CA GLY A 327 -10.99 14.76 15.45
C GLY A 327 -12.13 14.93 16.47
N GLY A 328 -11.81 15.48 17.66
CA GLY A 328 -12.76 15.59 18.79
C GLY A 328 -14.11 16.26 18.49
N ASP A 329 -14.16 17.18 17.53
CA ASP A 329 -15.41 17.85 17.09
C ASP A 329 -16.39 16.91 16.35
N SER A 330 -15.92 15.76 15.89
CA SER A 330 -16.73 14.73 15.21
C SER A 330 -17.37 13.71 16.16
N LEU A 331 -17.07 13.78 17.47
CA LEU A 331 -17.65 12.85 18.44
C LEU A 331 -19.18 12.99 18.53
N PRO A 332 -19.94 11.88 18.63
CA PRO A 332 -21.39 11.92 18.85
C PRO A 332 -21.75 12.79 20.06
N SER A 333 -22.87 13.53 19.99
CA SER A 333 -23.30 14.41 21.10
C SER A 333 -23.34 13.73 22.48
N PRO A 334 -23.75 12.45 22.64
CA PRO A 334 -23.70 11.77 23.93
C PRO A 334 -22.29 11.62 24.54
N LEU A 335 -21.24 11.60 23.71
CA LEU A 335 -19.84 11.53 24.18
C LEU A 335 -19.24 12.92 24.45
N ARG A 336 -20.00 13.99 24.24
CA ARG A 336 -19.59 15.36 24.54
C ARG A 336 -20.34 15.94 25.74
N ASP A 337 -21.57 15.48 25.99
CA ASP A 337 -22.44 15.98 27.06
C ASP A 337 -22.46 15.09 28.32
N GLY A 338 -21.66 14.02 28.36
CA GLY A 338 -21.58 13.11 29.50
C GLY A 338 -22.68 12.06 29.57
N SER A 339 -23.58 11.98 28.59
CA SER A 339 -24.73 11.05 28.63
C SER A 339 -24.43 9.66 28.04
N GLY A 340 -23.39 9.53 27.22
CA GLY A 340 -23.00 8.31 26.49
C GLY A 340 -21.79 7.59 27.06
N ILE A 341 -21.66 6.31 26.71
CA ILE A 341 -20.56 5.42 27.09
C ILE A 341 -19.74 5.16 25.83
N ALA A 342 -18.46 5.53 25.82
CA ALA A 342 -17.56 5.26 24.72
C ALA A 342 -17.07 3.80 24.77
N ILE A 343 -17.01 3.13 23.62
CA ILE A 343 -16.36 1.82 23.48
C ILE A 343 -15.27 1.95 22.43
N LEU A 344 -14.04 1.60 22.81
CA LEU A 344 -12.85 1.70 21.96
C LEU A 344 -12.36 0.29 21.59
N HIS A 345 -11.98 0.10 20.33
CA HIS A 345 -11.44 -1.16 19.80
C HIS A 345 -9.94 -1.09 19.48
N GLU A 346 -9.44 0.13 19.32
CA GLU A 346 -8.05 0.47 19.11
C GLU A 346 -7.73 1.75 19.91
N THR A 347 -6.45 2.05 20.10
CA THR A 347 -6.02 3.19 20.92
C THR A 347 -6.28 4.51 20.17
N PRO A 348 -7.04 5.47 20.74
CA PRO A 348 -7.33 6.74 20.08
C PRO A 348 -6.11 7.66 20.04
N ALA A 349 -6.14 8.63 19.13
CA ALA A 349 -5.22 9.77 19.16
C ALA A 349 -5.36 10.56 20.47
N ALA A 350 -4.25 11.09 21.00
CA ALA A 350 -4.19 11.68 22.34
C ALA A 350 -5.13 12.89 22.54
N ASP A 351 -5.47 13.60 21.47
CA ASP A 351 -6.46 14.69 21.46
C ASP A 351 -7.89 14.17 21.62
N VAL A 352 -8.23 13.04 20.99
CA VAL A 352 -9.54 12.37 21.12
C VAL A 352 -9.70 11.74 22.51
N VAL A 353 -8.62 11.20 23.09
CA VAL A 353 -8.61 10.59 24.44
C VAL A 353 -9.16 11.55 25.51
N ARG A 354 -8.75 12.82 25.49
CA ARG A 354 -9.21 13.80 26.48
C ARG A 354 -10.71 14.06 26.36
N HIS A 355 -11.20 14.22 25.13
CA HIS A 355 -12.63 14.44 24.87
C HIS A 355 -13.47 13.23 25.28
N LEU A 356 -12.97 12.01 25.05
CA LEU A 356 -13.65 10.79 25.46
C LEU A 356 -13.69 10.63 26.98
N ILE A 357 -12.58 10.88 27.68
CA ILE A 357 -12.52 10.74 29.14
C ILE A 357 -13.38 11.80 29.84
N ASP A 358 -13.31 13.05 29.38
CA ASP A 358 -14.00 14.17 30.04
C ASP A 358 -15.48 14.28 29.62
N GLY A 359 -15.83 13.82 28.40
CA GLY A 359 -17.16 13.94 27.81
C GLY A 359 -18.04 12.69 27.84
N SER A 360 -17.50 11.53 28.24
CA SER A 360 -18.27 10.27 28.34
C SER A 360 -18.62 9.91 29.78
N ARG A 361 -19.77 9.27 29.98
CA ARG A 361 -20.17 8.65 31.26
C ARG A 361 -19.18 7.57 31.71
N ALA A 362 -18.66 6.81 30.76
CA ALA A 362 -17.60 5.82 30.93
C ALA A 362 -16.92 5.56 29.58
N VAL A 363 -15.68 5.08 29.62
CA VAL A 363 -14.89 4.67 28.45
C VAL A 363 -14.50 3.20 28.63
N ILE A 364 -14.92 2.35 27.70
CA ILE A 364 -14.63 0.92 27.70
C ILE A 364 -13.52 0.63 26.71
N VAL A 365 -12.50 -0.09 27.17
CA VAL A 365 -11.35 -0.50 26.36
C VAL A 365 -11.16 -2.01 26.39
N PRO A 366 -10.54 -2.61 25.34
CA PRO A 366 -10.63 -4.04 25.12
C PRO A 366 -9.68 -4.85 26.00
N THR A 367 -8.67 -4.24 26.63
CA THR A 367 -7.67 -4.92 27.46
C THR A 367 -7.20 -3.99 28.57
N ASP A 368 -6.73 -4.52 29.71
CA ASP A 368 -6.20 -3.63 30.75
C ASP A 368 -4.87 -2.93 30.43
N PRO A 369 -3.97 -3.41 29.54
CA PRO A 369 -2.90 -2.58 28.99
C PRO A 369 -3.42 -1.33 28.26
N ALA A 370 -4.53 -1.45 27.50
CA ALA A 370 -5.15 -0.29 26.86
C ALA A 370 -5.77 0.67 27.88
N ALA A 371 -6.26 0.16 29.01
CA ALA A 371 -6.73 1.00 30.12
C ALA A 371 -5.56 1.70 30.85
N GLU A 372 -4.45 0.99 31.05
CA GLU A 372 -3.21 1.50 31.64
C GLU A 372 -2.61 2.63 30.77
N GLN A 373 -2.62 2.48 29.43
CA GLN A 373 -2.15 3.51 28.48
C GLN A 373 -2.98 4.81 28.51
N LEU A 374 -4.27 4.75 28.86
CA LEU A 374 -5.15 5.93 28.92
C LEU A 374 -5.03 6.74 30.23
N GLY A 375 -4.21 6.29 31.18
CA GLY A 375 -3.87 7.04 32.41
C GLY A 375 -4.76 6.72 33.62
N ASP A 376 -4.12 6.76 34.80
CA ASP A 376 -4.50 6.13 36.06
C ASP A 376 -5.95 6.38 36.54
N ARG A 377 -6.72 5.28 36.65
CA ARG A 377 -7.95 5.06 37.45
C ARG A 377 -8.83 6.29 37.77
N ARG A 378 -9.02 7.21 36.82
CA ARG A 378 -10.14 8.15 36.87
C ARG A 378 -11.42 7.32 36.79
N SER A 379 -12.45 7.71 37.54
CA SER A 379 -13.66 6.93 37.84
C SER A 379 -14.56 6.56 36.64
N GLY A 380 -14.04 6.48 35.41
CA GLY A 380 -14.79 6.24 34.19
C GLY A 380 -14.13 5.33 33.13
N VAL A 381 -12.83 5.00 33.19
CA VAL A 381 -12.20 4.07 32.22
C VAL A 381 -12.26 2.62 32.74
N ILE A 382 -12.80 1.70 31.94
CA ILE A 382 -13.05 0.31 32.33
C ILE A 382 -12.49 -0.63 31.26
N ALA A 383 -11.59 -1.53 31.67
CA ALA A 383 -11.15 -2.63 30.81
C ALA A 383 -12.22 -3.72 30.76
N ILE A 384 -12.76 -3.98 29.58
CA ILE A 384 -13.67 -5.10 29.33
C ILE A 384 -13.25 -5.79 28.03
N LEU A 385 -12.67 -6.99 28.17
CA LEU A 385 -12.39 -7.86 27.03
C LEU A 385 -13.66 -8.10 26.20
N PRO A 386 -13.66 -7.86 24.88
CA PRO A 386 -14.85 -8.08 24.07
C PRO A 386 -15.19 -9.58 23.99
N GLY A 387 -16.42 -9.88 23.57
CA GLY A 387 -16.82 -11.21 23.14
C GLY A 387 -17.12 -11.22 21.65
N VAL A 388 -16.99 -12.39 21.03
CA VAL A 388 -17.27 -12.59 19.60
C VAL A 388 -18.33 -13.67 19.39
N ALA A 389 -19.15 -13.52 18.36
CA ALA A 389 -20.10 -14.55 17.96
C ALA A 389 -19.37 -15.83 17.52
N ASP A 390 -19.97 -16.99 17.81
CA ASP A 390 -19.38 -18.28 17.45
C ASP A 390 -19.49 -18.50 15.92
N PRO A 391 -18.36 -18.56 15.18
CA PRO A 391 -18.38 -18.80 13.74
C PRO A 391 -19.05 -20.14 13.36
N LEU A 392 -18.96 -21.14 14.23
CA LEU A 392 -19.56 -22.46 14.01
C LEU A 392 -21.07 -22.47 14.29
N ALA A 393 -21.55 -21.61 15.20
CA ALA A 393 -22.99 -21.50 15.48
C ALA A 393 -23.74 -20.73 14.38
N ALA A 394 -23.07 -19.79 13.72
CA ALA A 394 -23.61 -19.08 12.56
C ALA A 394 -23.75 -19.98 11.32
N GLN A 395 -22.91 -21.01 11.21
CA GLN A 395 -22.88 -21.95 10.09
C GLN A 395 -22.74 -23.41 10.57
N PRO A 396 -23.74 -23.96 11.29
CA PRO A 396 -23.62 -25.24 12.00
C PRO A 396 -23.43 -26.44 11.08
N THR A 397 -23.74 -26.29 9.78
CA THR A 397 -23.53 -27.30 8.75
C THR A 397 -22.21 -27.15 8.00
N LEU A 398 -21.48 -26.04 8.14
CA LEU A 398 -20.25 -25.78 7.40
C LEU A 398 -19.05 -26.43 8.11
N GLN A 399 -18.63 -27.58 7.61
CA GLN A 399 -17.40 -28.23 8.03
C GLN A 399 -16.18 -27.60 7.34
N ALA A 400 -14.98 -27.77 7.91
CA ALA A 400 -13.74 -27.23 7.37
C ALA A 400 -13.50 -27.61 5.89
N GLU A 401 -13.91 -28.82 5.48
CA GLU A 401 -13.82 -29.28 4.09
C GLU A 401 -14.76 -28.50 3.15
N GLN A 402 -15.97 -28.18 3.60
CA GLN A 402 -16.93 -27.40 2.83
C GLN A 402 -16.52 -25.92 2.77
N ALA A 403 -15.96 -25.38 3.85
CA ALA A 403 -15.36 -24.04 3.87
C ALA A 403 -14.23 -23.93 2.83
N ARG A 404 -13.32 -24.92 2.83
CA ARG A 404 -12.24 -25.03 1.85
C ARG A 404 -12.75 -25.13 0.42
N ALA A 405 -13.75 -25.98 0.16
CA ALA A 405 -14.37 -26.09 -1.16
C ALA A 405 -14.98 -24.77 -1.62
N HIS A 406 -15.64 -24.04 -0.71
CA HIS A 406 -16.26 -22.75 -1.01
C HIS A 406 -15.26 -21.68 -1.41
N VAL A 407 -14.07 -21.66 -0.77
CA VAL A 407 -13.01 -20.69 -1.08
C VAL A 407 -12.01 -21.20 -2.14
N GLY A 408 -12.18 -22.41 -2.67
CA GLY A 408 -11.31 -22.99 -3.69
C GLY A 408 -9.94 -23.44 -3.15
N ILE A 409 -9.89 -23.92 -1.91
CA ILE A 409 -8.70 -24.49 -1.27
C ILE A 409 -8.86 -26.01 -1.25
N THR A 410 -7.80 -26.74 -1.61
CA THR A 410 -7.83 -28.21 -1.59
C THR A 410 -7.62 -28.76 -0.18
N THR A 411 -8.02 -30.00 0.07
CA THR A 411 -7.79 -30.68 1.36
C THR A 411 -6.29 -30.94 1.63
N GLU A 412 -5.45 -30.96 0.60
CA GLU A 412 -3.99 -31.12 0.71
C GLU A 412 -3.23 -29.82 0.97
N THR A 413 -3.89 -28.66 0.83
CA THR A 413 -3.30 -27.34 1.06
C THR A 413 -3.16 -27.06 2.55
N PHE A 414 -1.98 -26.59 2.99
CA PHE A 414 -1.82 -26.05 4.34
C PHE A 414 -2.07 -24.55 4.33
N ALA A 415 -3.23 -24.13 4.83
CA ALA A 415 -3.69 -22.75 4.71
C ALA A 415 -3.34 -21.91 5.95
N VAL A 416 -2.61 -20.81 5.74
CA VAL A 416 -2.27 -19.82 6.76
C VAL A 416 -3.10 -18.56 6.52
N GLY A 417 -3.88 -18.13 7.51
CA GLY A 417 -4.69 -16.91 7.40
C GLY A 417 -4.07 -15.74 8.15
N TRP A 418 -4.05 -14.57 7.54
CA TRP A 418 -3.65 -13.32 8.19
C TRP A 418 -4.66 -12.22 7.82
N PHE A 419 -5.54 -11.88 8.76
CA PHE A 419 -6.72 -11.05 8.48
C PHE A 419 -6.73 -9.70 9.22
N ASP A 420 -5.75 -9.47 10.10
CA ASP A 420 -5.55 -8.20 10.79
C ASP A 420 -4.80 -7.18 9.90
N ALA A 421 -4.72 -5.91 10.33
CA ALA A 421 -4.04 -4.85 9.57
C ALA A 421 -2.57 -5.20 9.25
N THR A 422 -2.16 -4.99 7.99
CA THR A 422 -0.83 -5.37 7.45
C THR A 422 0.09 -4.16 7.25
N ASP A 423 -0.12 -3.09 8.01
CA ASP A 423 0.54 -1.80 7.79
C ASP A 423 1.97 -1.74 8.36
N ASP A 424 2.30 -2.68 9.26
CA ASP A 424 3.67 -2.81 9.80
C ASP A 424 4.58 -3.58 8.82
N THR A 425 5.54 -2.85 8.27
CA THR A 425 6.59 -3.35 7.38
C THR A 425 7.39 -4.48 8.04
N SER A 426 7.65 -4.43 9.35
CA SER A 426 8.44 -5.46 10.05
C SER A 426 7.68 -6.77 10.18
N ALA A 427 6.40 -6.73 10.53
CA ALA A 427 5.51 -7.88 10.54
C ALA A 427 5.34 -8.48 9.13
N VAL A 428 5.19 -7.65 8.09
CA VAL A 428 5.08 -8.10 6.69
C VAL A 428 6.33 -8.85 6.24
N VAL A 429 7.52 -8.30 6.51
CA VAL A 429 8.79 -8.97 6.19
C VAL A 429 8.92 -10.29 6.94
N ALA A 430 8.62 -10.30 8.24
CA ALA A 430 8.71 -11.50 9.07
C ALA A 430 7.76 -12.61 8.60
N ALA A 431 6.51 -12.26 8.31
CA ALA A 431 5.50 -13.18 7.81
C ALA A 431 5.89 -13.81 6.47
N LEU A 432 6.39 -13.01 5.53
CA LEU A 432 6.77 -13.51 4.21
C LEU A 432 8.04 -14.36 4.21
N LEU A 433 9.03 -14.01 5.02
CA LEU A 433 10.23 -14.83 5.21
C LEU A 433 9.87 -16.18 5.85
N ALA A 434 9.06 -16.15 6.91
CA ALA A 434 8.57 -17.35 7.58
C ALA A 434 7.74 -18.23 6.64
N PHE A 435 6.88 -17.62 5.82
CA PHE A 435 6.05 -18.33 4.85
C PHE A 435 6.87 -18.89 3.67
N ALA A 436 7.89 -18.17 3.20
CA ALA A 436 8.83 -18.68 2.21
C ALA A 436 9.59 -19.91 2.72
N ASP A 437 9.98 -19.90 3.99
CA ASP A 437 10.62 -21.05 4.60
C ASP A 437 9.66 -22.23 4.81
N LEU A 438 8.39 -21.94 5.15
CA LEU A 438 7.33 -22.95 5.17
C LEU A 438 7.12 -23.59 3.80
N CYS A 439 7.07 -22.81 2.72
CA CYS A 439 6.90 -23.31 1.34
C CYS A 439 8.01 -24.29 0.91
N ARG A 440 9.21 -24.20 1.49
CA ARG A 440 10.31 -25.15 1.21
C ARG A 440 10.03 -26.56 1.74
N VAL A 441 9.35 -26.67 2.88
CA VAL A 441 9.05 -27.96 3.53
C VAL A 441 7.60 -28.40 3.34
N CYS A 442 6.70 -27.47 3.05
CA CYS A 442 5.30 -27.68 2.74
C CYS A 442 4.98 -26.95 1.43
N PRO A 443 5.28 -27.55 0.26
CA PRO A 443 5.06 -26.91 -1.04
C PRO A 443 3.59 -26.57 -1.30
N GLN A 444 2.65 -27.23 -0.63
CA GLN A 444 1.21 -26.98 -0.73
C GLN A 444 0.73 -25.85 0.21
N ALA A 445 1.62 -25.11 0.86
CA ALA A 445 1.22 -24.00 1.73
C ALA A 445 0.60 -22.84 0.93
N LEU A 446 -0.40 -22.18 1.52
CA LEU A 446 -1.10 -21.03 0.95
C LEU A 446 -1.30 -19.97 2.03
N LEU A 447 -0.89 -18.73 1.78
CA LEU A 447 -1.09 -17.58 2.66
C LEU A 447 -2.27 -16.75 2.16
N LEU A 448 -3.33 -16.68 2.98
CA LEU A 448 -4.52 -15.86 2.74
C LEU A 448 -4.36 -14.54 3.50
N VAL A 449 -4.41 -13.41 2.81
CA VAL A 449 -4.23 -12.09 3.43
C VAL A 449 -5.46 -11.21 3.25
N GLY A 450 -6.03 -10.76 4.36
CA GLY A 450 -7.14 -9.81 4.37
C GLY A 450 -6.67 -8.40 4.04
N HIS A 451 -7.18 -7.80 2.97
CA HIS A 451 -6.85 -6.40 2.63
C HIS A 451 -8.03 -5.67 1.97
N PRO A 452 -8.29 -4.39 2.31
CA PRO A 452 -9.27 -3.56 1.59
C PRO A 452 -9.01 -3.58 0.08
N GLY A 453 -10.02 -3.96 -0.72
CA GLY A 453 -9.91 -4.02 -2.19
C GLY A 453 -9.44 -5.36 -2.80
N GLY A 454 -9.03 -6.35 -2.00
CA GLY A 454 -8.73 -7.71 -2.50
C GLY A 454 -7.46 -7.82 -3.35
N VAL A 455 -6.53 -6.89 -3.15
CA VAL A 455 -5.21 -6.87 -3.78
C VAL A 455 -4.15 -6.82 -2.68
N LEU A 456 -3.04 -7.56 -2.86
CA LEU A 456 -1.95 -7.59 -1.89
C LEU A 456 -1.25 -6.21 -1.86
N PRO A 457 -0.80 -5.71 -0.68
CA PRO A 457 0.01 -4.52 -0.60
C PRO A 457 1.26 -4.59 -1.50
N PRO A 458 1.71 -3.47 -2.10
CA PRO A 458 2.86 -3.47 -3.00
C PRO A 458 4.15 -4.01 -2.38
N LEU A 459 4.41 -3.65 -1.11
CA LEU A 459 5.53 -4.18 -0.34
C LEU A 459 5.47 -5.71 -0.23
N MET A 460 4.30 -6.24 0.10
CA MET A 460 4.08 -7.67 0.26
C MET A 460 4.19 -8.42 -1.07
N THR A 461 3.69 -7.83 -2.16
CA THR A 461 3.82 -8.37 -3.53
C THR A 461 5.29 -8.44 -3.96
N SER A 462 6.06 -7.39 -3.69
CA SER A 462 7.49 -7.30 -4.04
C SER A 462 8.34 -8.32 -3.27
N LEU A 463 8.11 -8.41 -1.96
CA LEU A 463 8.80 -9.39 -1.11
C LEU A 463 8.40 -10.83 -1.45
N ALA A 464 7.12 -11.10 -1.69
CA ALA A 464 6.67 -12.43 -2.09
C ALA A 464 7.23 -12.86 -3.45
N THR A 465 7.41 -11.92 -4.39
CA THR A 465 8.09 -12.17 -5.67
C THR A 465 9.57 -12.48 -5.45
N THR A 466 10.24 -11.68 -4.63
CA THR A 466 11.66 -11.85 -4.27
C THR A 466 11.92 -13.22 -3.65
N TYR A 467 11.01 -13.68 -2.79
CA TYR A 467 11.11 -15.00 -2.14
C TYR A 467 10.48 -16.15 -2.93
N GLY A 468 9.97 -15.89 -4.14
CA GLY A 468 9.39 -16.91 -5.01
C GLY A 468 8.09 -17.54 -4.50
N VAL A 469 7.38 -16.86 -3.59
CA VAL A 469 6.13 -17.34 -2.98
C VAL A 469 4.88 -16.63 -3.48
N LEU A 470 4.99 -15.63 -4.37
CA LEU A 470 3.82 -14.89 -4.88
C LEU A 470 2.66 -15.79 -5.36
N PRO A 471 2.87 -16.90 -6.11
CA PRO A 471 1.76 -17.78 -6.51
C PRO A 471 1.06 -18.51 -5.35
N ARG A 472 1.65 -18.46 -4.16
CA ARG A 472 1.18 -19.07 -2.92
C ARG A 472 0.59 -18.03 -1.97
N LEU A 473 0.39 -16.80 -2.42
CA LEU A 473 -0.33 -15.75 -1.69
C LEU A 473 -1.66 -15.48 -2.38
N ARG A 474 -2.70 -15.25 -1.59
CA ARG A 474 -4.01 -14.85 -2.07
C ARG A 474 -4.56 -13.72 -1.22
N ALA A 475 -4.78 -12.57 -1.83
CA ALA A 475 -5.52 -11.50 -1.19
C ALA A 475 -7.00 -11.88 -1.13
N VAL A 476 -7.59 -11.74 0.05
CA VAL A 476 -9.03 -11.82 0.27
C VAL A 476 -9.49 -10.40 0.56
N GLY A 477 -10.44 -9.88 -0.23
CA GLY A 477 -10.89 -8.48 -0.15
C GLY A 477 -11.50 -8.12 1.20
N ALA A 478 -11.94 -6.86 1.35
CA ALA A 478 -12.68 -6.41 2.53
C ALA A 478 -13.77 -7.44 2.84
N LEU A 479 -13.55 -8.20 3.92
CA LEU A 479 -14.26 -9.45 4.12
C LEU A 479 -15.72 -9.11 4.41
N ASP A 480 -16.61 -9.45 3.47
CA ASP A 480 -18.03 -9.58 3.78
C ASP A 480 -18.13 -10.45 5.06
N PRO A 481 -18.85 -10.01 6.11
CA PRO A 481 -19.03 -10.76 7.36
C PRO A 481 -19.41 -12.23 7.15
N VAL A 482 -20.09 -12.58 6.06
CA VAL A 482 -20.46 -13.95 5.71
C VAL A 482 -19.27 -14.78 5.21
N ASN A 483 -18.33 -14.16 4.48
CA ASN A 483 -17.16 -14.82 3.90
C ASN A 483 -15.95 -14.85 4.84
N ALA A 484 -15.85 -13.91 5.77
CA ALA A 484 -14.76 -13.83 6.76
C ALA A 484 -14.62 -15.12 7.57
N ASP A 485 -15.75 -15.63 8.09
CA ASP A 485 -15.77 -16.87 8.88
C ASP A 485 -15.46 -18.09 8.01
N THR A 486 -15.88 -18.09 6.73
CA THR A 486 -15.57 -19.16 5.78
C THR A 486 -14.06 -19.24 5.49
N TYR A 487 -13.40 -18.09 5.27
CA TYR A 487 -11.94 -18.06 5.10
C TYR A 487 -11.20 -18.50 6.38
N LEU A 488 -11.66 -18.04 7.55
CA LEU A 488 -11.12 -18.48 8.84
C LEU A 488 -11.27 -20.00 9.05
N LEU A 489 -12.44 -20.56 8.75
CA LEU A 489 -12.72 -22.00 8.85
C LEU A 489 -11.90 -22.82 7.85
N ALA A 490 -11.53 -22.25 6.71
CA ALA A 490 -10.67 -22.87 5.70
C ALA A 490 -9.19 -22.92 6.11
N CYS A 491 -8.73 -22.05 7.01
CA CYS A 491 -7.35 -22.01 7.49
C CYS A 491 -7.00 -23.16 8.45
N ASP A 492 -5.73 -23.54 8.47
CA ASP A 492 -5.13 -24.45 9.45
C ASP A 492 -4.50 -23.71 10.62
N VAL A 493 -3.94 -22.52 10.36
CA VAL A 493 -3.29 -21.63 11.33
C VAL A 493 -3.65 -20.19 11.01
N VAL A 494 -3.77 -19.35 12.04
CA VAL A 494 -4.03 -17.91 11.91
C VAL A 494 -2.84 -17.10 12.46
N LEU A 495 -2.48 -16.01 11.79
CA LEU A 495 -1.47 -15.06 12.22
C LEU A 495 -2.12 -13.80 12.79
N ALA A 496 -1.64 -13.34 13.95
CA ALA A 496 -1.94 -12.02 14.51
C ALA A 496 -0.63 -11.35 14.96
N LEU A 497 -0.03 -10.58 14.05
CA LEU A 497 1.27 -9.96 14.26
C LEU A 497 1.10 -8.49 14.61
N ALA A 498 1.76 -8.07 15.69
CA ALA A 498 1.74 -6.71 16.23
C ALA A 498 3.16 -6.23 16.56
N VAL A 499 3.34 -4.91 16.61
CA VAL A 499 4.61 -4.24 16.99
C VAL A 499 4.77 -4.18 18.51
N GLN A 500 6.02 -4.05 18.98
CA GLN A 500 6.32 -3.89 20.40
C GLN A 500 5.56 -2.69 21.00
N ASP A 501 5.06 -2.82 22.23
CA ASP A 501 4.32 -1.80 22.99
C ASP A 501 2.97 -1.36 22.40
N SER A 502 2.49 -2.05 21.35
CA SER A 502 1.14 -1.87 20.84
C SER A 502 0.08 -2.59 21.68
N THR A 503 -1.14 -2.06 21.66
CA THR A 503 -2.34 -2.70 22.19
C THR A 503 -3.25 -3.10 21.02
N PRO A 504 -2.91 -4.17 20.28
CA PRO A 504 -3.66 -4.61 19.11
C PRO A 504 -5.09 -5.04 19.48
N SER A 505 -6.00 -4.91 18.52
CA SER A 505 -7.39 -5.34 18.67
C SER A 505 -7.45 -6.85 18.96
N PRO A 506 -8.18 -7.30 20.01
CA PRO A 506 -8.25 -8.71 20.35
C PRO A 506 -9.17 -9.54 19.42
N LEU A 507 -9.91 -8.89 18.52
CA LEU A 507 -11.03 -9.50 17.80
C LEU A 507 -10.62 -10.64 16.87
N GLY A 508 -9.51 -10.50 16.12
CA GLY A 508 -9.01 -11.53 15.20
C GLY A 508 -8.61 -12.82 15.92
N VAL A 509 -7.85 -12.71 17.03
CA VAL A 509 -7.42 -13.85 17.85
C VAL A 509 -8.60 -14.52 18.55
N LEU A 510 -9.54 -13.73 19.10
CA LEU A 510 -10.74 -14.28 19.72
C LEU A 510 -11.59 -15.10 18.74
N ARG A 511 -11.71 -14.64 17.49
CA ARG A 511 -12.40 -15.40 16.43
C ARG A 511 -11.67 -16.70 16.08
N ALA A 512 -10.34 -16.69 16.01
CA ALA A 512 -9.56 -17.90 15.78
C ALA A 512 -9.79 -18.93 16.90
N CYS A 513 -9.75 -18.49 18.17
CA CYS A 513 -10.08 -19.32 19.33
C CYS A 513 -11.52 -19.87 19.25
N ALA A 514 -12.50 -19.02 18.91
CA ALA A 514 -13.88 -19.44 18.71
C ALA A 514 -13.99 -20.50 17.60
N ALA A 515 -13.30 -20.34 16.48
CA ALA A 515 -13.28 -21.33 15.40
C ALA A 515 -12.46 -22.60 15.72
N GLY A 516 -11.84 -22.68 16.90
CA GLY A 516 -10.97 -23.78 17.29
C GLY A 516 -9.70 -23.88 16.44
N LYS A 517 -9.22 -22.74 15.92
CA LYS A 517 -8.00 -22.66 15.09
C LYS A 517 -6.81 -22.23 15.96
N PRO A 518 -5.64 -22.89 15.80
CA PRO A 518 -4.42 -22.42 16.45
C PRO A 518 -4.01 -21.07 15.87
N ALA A 519 -3.63 -20.13 16.73
CA ALA A 519 -3.08 -18.84 16.32
C ALA A 519 -1.60 -18.71 16.69
N VAL A 520 -0.85 -18.00 15.84
CA VAL A 520 0.53 -17.58 16.09
C VAL A 520 0.51 -16.06 16.24
N ILE A 521 0.90 -15.58 17.42
CA ILE A 521 0.71 -14.19 17.83
C ILE A 521 2.03 -13.54 18.22
N SER A 522 2.21 -12.24 17.96
CA SER A 522 3.35 -11.51 18.52
C SER A 522 3.33 -11.55 20.06
N ASP A 523 4.48 -11.62 20.69
CA ASP A 523 4.61 -11.61 22.14
C ASP A 523 4.61 -10.17 22.66
N VAL A 524 3.43 -9.57 22.72
CA VAL A 524 3.21 -8.21 23.21
C VAL A 524 2.20 -8.21 24.36
N ASP A 525 2.30 -7.21 25.24
CA ASP A 525 1.47 -7.10 26.45
C ASP A 525 -0.03 -7.04 26.14
N GLY A 526 -0.41 -6.50 24.98
CA GLY A 526 -1.79 -6.50 24.51
C GLY A 526 -2.44 -7.89 24.40
N TRP A 527 -1.64 -8.96 24.33
CA TRP A 527 -2.10 -10.36 24.29
C TRP A 527 -1.97 -11.09 25.63
N ARG A 528 -1.72 -10.39 26.75
CA ARG A 528 -1.55 -11.02 28.07
C ARG A 528 -2.72 -11.89 28.54
N TRP A 529 -3.91 -11.63 28.00
CA TRP A 529 -5.13 -12.36 28.31
C TRP A 529 -5.30 -13.67 27.52
N VAL A 530 -4.49 -13.89 26.47
CA VAL A 530 -4.56 -15.10 25.64
C VAL A 530 -3.93 -16.28 26.40
N PRO A 531 -4.64 -17.41 26.55
CA PRO A 531 -4.07 -18.61 27.20
C PRO A 531 -2.80 -19.10 26.50
N THR A 532 -1.79 -19.48 27.28
CA THR A 532 -0.47 -19.89 26.77
C THR A 532 -0.50 -21.20 25.99
N ASP A 533 -1.51 -22.04 26.21
CA ASP A 533 -1.76 -23.29 25.50
C ASP A 533 -2.65 -23.14 24.25
N ALA A 534 -3.32 -21.99 24.10
CA ALA A 534 -4.18 -21.69 22.95
C ALA A 534 -3.43 -21.11 21.75
N CYS A 535 -2.30 -20.42 21.97
CA CYS A 535 -1.58 -19.69 20.93
C CYS A 535 -0.06 -19.87 21.03
N TRP A 536 0.62 -19.78 19.89
CA TRP A 536 2.08 -19.78 19.84
C TRP A 536 2.58 -18.34 19.82
N ARG A 537 3.32 -17.94 20.85
CA ARG A 537 3.86 -16.57 20.95
C ARG A 537 5.19 -16.46 20.22
N VAL A 538 5.34 -15.45 19.37
CA VAL A 538 6.57 -15.17 18.60
C VAL A 538 7.11 -13.80 18.99
N PRO A 539 8.43 -13.62 19.14
CA PRO A 539 9.00 -12.32 19.46
C PRO A 539 8.72 -11.31 18.34
N THR A 540 8.72 -10.02 18.66
CA THR A 540 8.64 -8.93 17.68
C THR A 540 10.04 -8.59 17.11
N GLY A 541 10.09 -7.83 16.01
CA GLY A 541 11.35 -7.35 15.42
C GLY A 541 12.14 -8.41 14.64
N ALA A 542 13.47 -8.25 14.56
CA ALA A 542 14.33 -8.98 13.62
C ALA A 542 14.36 -10.51 13.78
N THR A 543 14.03 -11.04 14.96
CA THR A 543 14.00 -12.49 15.24
C THR A 543 12.63 -13.11 14.97
N ALA A 544 11.60 -12.30 14.73
CA ALA A 544 10.23 -12.74 14.51
C ALA A 544 10.15 -13.75 13.36
N ALA A 545 10.85 -13.51 12.25
CA ALA A 545 10.80 -14.34 11.04
C ALA A 545 11.23 -15.80 11.29
N ALA A 546 12.30 -16.02 12.05
CA ALA A 546 12.85 -17.35 12.29
C ALA A 546 11.96 -18.17 13.24
N VAL A 547 11.48 -17.53 14.32
CA VAL A 547 10.59 -18.17 15.30
C VAL A 547 9.21 -18.41 14.70
N LEU A 548 8.68 -17.45 13.93
CA LEU A 548 7.45 -17.60 13.17
C LEU A 548 7.57 -18.73 12.14
N GLY A 549 8.70 -18.80 11.42
CA GLY A 549 8.98 -19.90 10.50
C GLY A 549 8.99 -21.26 11.20
N HIS A 550 9.67 -21.35 12.35
CA HIS A 550 9.69 -22.58 13.16
C HIS A 550 8.30 -22.98 13.66
N ALA A 551 7.53 -22.02 14.17
CA ALA A 551 6.16 -22.23 14.62
C ALA A 551 5.29 -22.76 13.47
N LEU A 552 5.33 -22.11 12.30
CA LEU A 552 4.57 -22.53 11.12
C LEU A 552 4.96 -23.92 10.62
N ARG A 553 6.27 -24.26 10.57
CA ARG A 553 6.72 -25.60 10.17
C ARG A 553 6.31 -26.68 11.17
N THR A 554 6.44 -26.39 12.45
CA THR A 554 6.04 -27.32 13.53
C THR A 554 4.54 -27.56 13.46
N LEU A 555 3.76 -26.49 13.34
CA LEU A 555 2.32 -26.61 13.20
C LEU A 555 1.97 -27.33 11.91
N ALA A 556 2.62 -27.10 10.77
CA ALA A 556 2.38 -27.84 9.53
C ALA A 556 2.66 -29.35 9.65
N GLY A 557 3.70 -29.74 10.39
CA GLY A 557 4.09 -31.14 10.58
C GLY A 557 3.41 -31.88 11.73
N ASP A 558 2.77 -31.18 12.68
CA ASP A 558 2.22 -31.77 13.91
C ASP A 558 0.70 -31.46 14.06
N ASP A 559 -0.11 -32.35 13.50
CA ASP A 559 -1.57 -32.25 13.58
C ASP A 559 -2.11 -32.45 15.01
N ILE A 560 -1.43 -33.24 15.84
CA ILE A 560 -1.83 -33.47 17.24
C ILE A 560 -1.74 -32.16 18.01
N ARG A 561 -0.62 -31.44 17.83
CA ARG A 561 -0.38 -30.16 18.48
C ARG A 561 -1.32 -29.07 17.96
N ARG A 562 -1.56 -28.97 16.64
CA ARG A 562 -2.55 -28.03 16.08
C ARG A 562 -3.93 -28.25 16.70
N ARG A 563 -4.41 -29.50 16.76
CA ARG A 563 -5.71 -29.83 17.34
C ARG A 563 -5.76 -29.59 18.84
N ALA A 564 -4.67 -29.83 19.57
CA ALA A 564 -4.59 -29.55 20.99
C ALA A 564 -4.69 -28.05 21.28
N MET A 565 -3.94 -27.21 20.55
CA MET A 565 -4.01 -25.76 20.65
C MET A 565 -5.39 -25.22 20.27
N GLY A 566 -5.97 -25.73 19.17
CA GLY A 566 -7.33 -25.38 18.76
C GLY A 566 -8.39 -25.70 19.81
N ARG A 567 -8.28 -26.86 20.48
CA ARG A 567 -9.17 -27.22 21.60
C ARG A 567 -8.98 -26.33 22.82
N ALA A 568 -7.74 -25.97 23.16
CA ALA A 568 -7.44 -25.06 24.26
C ALA A 568 -8.03 -23.66 24.00
N GLY A 569 -7.84 -23.13 22.78
CA GLY A 569 -8.45 -21.86 22.34
C GLY A 569 -9.97 -21.90 22.37
N ARG A 570 -10.59 -22.97 21.88
CA ARG A 570 -12.05 -23.16 21.92
C ARG A 570 -12.57 -23.24 23.36
N GLY A 571 -11.90 -23.98 24.23
CA GLY A 571 -12.27 -24.08 25.64
C GLY A 571 -12.22 -22.73 26.36
N ALA A 572 -11.18 -21.93 26.11
CA ALA A 572 -11.07 -20.57 26.65
C ALA A 572 -12.16 -19.64 26.09
N TYR A 573 -12.48 -19.76 24.80
CA TYR A 573 -13.61 -19.03 24.19
C TYR A 573 -14.94 -19.36 24.87
N GLU A 574 -15.26 -20.64 25.03
CA GLU A 574 -16.52 -21.09 25.62
C GLU A 574 -16.68 -20.66 27.08
N HIS A 575 -15.57 -20.54 27.82
CA HIS A 575 -15.57 -20.08 29.20
C HIS A 575 -15.70 -18.55 29.31
N ASP A 576 -14.85 -17.78 28.61
CA ASP A 576 -14.65 -16.35 28.91
C ASP A 576 -15.06 -15.38 27.79
N PHE A 577 -15.05 -15.81 26.54
CA PHE A 577 -15.08 -14.90 25.38
C PHE A 577 -16.34 -14.99 24.50
N THR A 578 -17.38 -15.68 24.98
CA THR A 578 -18.69 -15.69 24.32
C THR A 578 -19.38 -14.32 24.40
N THR A 579 -20.32 -14.06 23.49
CA THR A 579 -21.19 -12.86 23.53
C THR A 579 -22.02 -12.78 24.82
N ALA A 580 -22.36 -13.92 25.43
CA ALA A 580 -23.05 -13.99 26.73
C ALA A 580 -22.13 -13.58 27.90
N SER A 581 -20.88 -14.04 27.92
CA SER A 581 -19.87 -13.65 28.91
C SER A 581 -19.51 -12.17 28.81
N MET A 582 -19.46 -11.62 27.59
CA MET A 582 -19.34 -10.17 27.34
C MET A 582 -20.53 -9.41 27.95
N LEU A 583 -21.77 -9.80 27.63
CA LEU A 583 -22.97 -9.13 28.14
C LEU A 583 -23.01 -9.09 29.67
N ALA A 584 -22.61 -10.17 30.34
CA ALA A 584 -22.53 -10.24 31.80
C ALA A 584 -21.47 -9.29 32.39
N ARG A 585 -20.33 -9.09 31.70
CA ARG A 585 -19.28 -8.16 32.11
C ARG A 585 -19.69 -6.70 31.94
N TYR A 586 -20.33 -6.36 30.83
CA TYR A 586 -20.92 -5.04 30.60
C TYR A 586 -22.02 -4.72 31.63
N GLY A 587 -22.87 -5.70 31.97
CA GLY A 587 -23.93 -5.56 32.98
C GLY A 587 -23.41 -5.21 34.38
N ARG A 588 -22.34 -5.89 34.83
CA ARG A 588 -21.68 -5.63 36.13
C ARG A 588 -20.91 -4.32 36.16
N ALA A 589 -20.16 -4.01 35.11
CA ALA A 589 -19.28 -2.86 35.05
C ALA A 589 -20.03 -1.52 35.01
N LEU A 590 -21.21 -1.48 34.39
CA LEU A 590 -21.95 -0.24 34.14
C LEU A 590 -23.13 -0.03 35.10
N ALA A 591 -23.24 -0.86 36.14
CA ALA A 591 -24.35 -0.88 37.10
C ALA A 591 -25.73 -0.93 36.41
N LEU A 592 -25.81 -1.61 35.26
CA LEU A 592 -27.09 -1.94 34.61
C LEU A 592 -27.87 -3.00 35.41
N GLU A 593 -27.18 -3.67 36.35
CA GLU A 593 -27.72 -4.61 37.34
C GLU A 593 -27.36 -4.09 38.75
N THR A 594 -28.29 -4.16 39.71
CA THR A 594 -28.11 -3.61 41.08
C THR A 594 -27.09 -4.44 41.87
N PRO A 595 -25.96 -3.87 42.35
CA PRO A 595 -24.98 -4.63 43.13
C PRO A 595 -25.31 -4.63 44.62
N GLY A 596 -25.22 -5.80 45.25
CA GLY A 596 -25.11 -5.94 46.70
C GLY A 596 -23.83 -5.30 47.26
N SER A 597 -23.94 -4.87 48.51
CA SER A 597 -22.98 -4.14 49.34
C SER A 597 -21.52 -4.64 49.34
N ASP A 598 -20.55 -3.73 49.18
CA ASP A 598 -19.65 -3.35 50.29
C ASP A 598 -18.73 -2.16 49.97
N ARG A 599 -18.52 -1.29 50.99
CA ARG A 599 -17.73 -0.05 51.01
C ARG A 599 -16.29 -0.29 51.48
N ALA A 600 -15.32 0.56 51.10
CA ALA A 600 -14.46 1.33 52.04
C ALA A 600 -13.23 2.10 51.45
N ARG A 601 -13.22 3.44 51.68
CA ARG A 601 -12.11 4.34 52.18
C ARG A 601 -10.95 4.73 51.21
N SER A 602 -10.29 5.90 51.24
CA SER A 602 -10.31 7.23 51.92
C SER A 602 -9.18 8.08 51.24
N ALA A 603 -9.35 9.32 50.73
CA ALA A 603 -9.27 10.68 51.33
C ALA A 603 -7.85 11.30 51.63
N GLN A 604 -7.70 12.60 51.21
CA GLN A 604 -6.79 13.72 51.66
C GLN A 604 -5.31 13.78 51.17
N ALA A 605 -4.61 14.93 51.03
CA ALA A 605 -4.85 16.40 50.92
C ALA A 605 -3.47 17.13 50.72
N ASP A 606 -3.49 18.47 50.50
CA ASP A 606 -2.48 19.52 50.84
C ASP A 606 -1.57 20.24 49.79
N GLU A 607 -1.12 21.45 50.21
CA GLU A 607 -1.06 22.76 49.53
C GLU A 607 0.34 23.29 49.08
N ARG A 608 0.36 24.49 48.43
CA ARG A 608 1.47 25.29 47.81
C ARG A 608 2.42 26.03 48.81
N PRO A 609 3.55 26.69 48.38
CA PRO A 609 3.55 28.15 48.06
C PRO A 609 4.64 28.70 47.07
N SER A 610 4.59 30.02 46.79
CA SER A 610 5.32 30.84 45.77
C SER A 610 6.52 31.67 46.26
N ILE A 611 7.50 32.05 45.40
CA ILE A 611 8.44 33.20 45.58
C ILE A 611 8.87 33.84 44.21
N THR A 612 9.09 35.16 44.20
CA THR A 612 9.36 36.07 43.06
C THR A 612 10.80 36.65 42.97
N THR A 613 11.23 36.89 41.71
CA THR A 613 12.04 37.99 41.08
C THR A 613 13.52 38.29 41.42
N GLY A 614 14.31 38.51 40.34
CA GLY A 614 15.49 39.41 40.31
C GLY A 614 16.34 39.33 39.02
N SER A 615 16.44 40.42 38.24
CA SER A 615 17.24 40.54 37.01
C SER A 615 18.52 41.38 37.20
N ARG A 616 19.60 41.08 36.45
CA ARG A 616 20.77 41.96 36.28
C ARG A 616 21.46 41.71 34.91
N GLN A 617 21.88 42.80 34.27
CA GLN A 617 22.49 42.85 32.92
C GLN A 617 24.02 42.55 32.91
N PRO A 618 24.63 42.29 31.72
CA PRO A 618 25.77 41.39 31.58
C PRO A 618 27.17 42.06 31.57
N SER A 619 28.16 41.29 32.00
CA SER A 619 29.60 41.50 31.73
C SER A 619 30.04 40.64 30.53
N PRO A 620 31.19 40.92 29.89
CA PRO A 620 31.63 40.17 28.72
C PRO A 620 31.82 38.69 29.08
N SER A 621 31.18 37.82 28.31
CA SER A 621 31.00 36.41 28.66
C SER A 621 32.33 35.66 28.72
N PRO A 622 32.62 34.91 29.80
CA PRO A 622 33.76 34.01 29.87
C PRO A 622 33.67 32.90 28.79
N PRO A 623 34.81 32.33 28.32
CA PRO A 623 34.84 31.27 27.31
C PRO A 623 34.00 30.06 27.74
N MET A 624 33.39 29.35 26.79
CA MET A 624 32.39 28.33 27.11
C MET A 624 33.07 27.05 27.62
N PRO A 625 32.73 26.54 28.81
CA PRO A 625 33.27 25.28 29.32
C PRO A 625 32.82 24.10 28.46
N PHE A 626 33.59 23.02 28.48
CA PHE A 626 33.32 21.78 27.75
C PHE A 626 32.51 20.78 28.56
N ASN A 627 32.79 20.67 29.86
CA ASN A 627 32.09 19.77 30.77
C ASN A 627 30.90 20.49 31.39
N LYS A 628 29.79 20.58 30.65
CA LYS A 628 28.62 21.36 31.07
C LYS A 628 27.30 20.75 30.58
N VAL A 629 26.22 21.17 31.23
CA VAL A 629 24.85 20.95 30.75
C VAL A 629 24.57 21.88 29.58
N CYS A 630 23.75 21.43 28.62
CA CYS A 630 23.28 22.26 27.54
C CYS A 630 22.50 23.46 28.10
N GLU A 631 22.80 24.67 27.62
CA GLU A 631 22.08 25.87 28.02
C GLU A 631 21.58 26.63 26.80
N ILE A 632 20.43 27.30 26.95
CA ILE A 632 19.84 28.05 25.84
C ILE A 632 20.73 29.18 25.36
N GLU A 633 21.54 29.72 26.27
CA GLU A 633 22.53 30.74 25.97
C GLU A 633 23.64 30.25 25.03
N ASP A 634 23.92 28.94 24.97
CA ASP A 634 25.00 28.38 24.14
C ASP A 634 24.75 28.58 22.64
N PHE A 635 23.48 28.53 22.21
CA PHE A 635 23.07 28.70 20.81
C PHE A 635 23.27 30.13 20.30
N ALA A 636 23.45 31.10 21.20
CA ALA A 636 23.78 32.48 20.87
C ALA A 636 25.29 32.76 20.87
N ARG A 637 26.14 31.80 21.27
CA ARG A 637 27.59 31.95 21.29
C ARG A 637 28.18 31.53 19.94
N ASP A 638 28.97 32.42 19.33
CA ASP A 638 29.63 32.15 18.04
C ASP A 638 30.49 30.88 18.07
N GLU A 639 31.09 30.58 19.24
CA GLU A 639 31.91 29.39 19.51
C GLU A 639 31.19 28.06 19.15
N ILE A 640 29.87 27.98 19.32
CA ILE A 640 29.05 26.78 19.00
C ILE A 640 28.15 26.99 17.81
N ALA A 641 27.52 28.16 17.68
CA ALA A 641 26.62 28.45 16.57
C ALA A 641 27.30 28.29 15.21
N ALA A 642 28.59 28.65 15.09
CA ALA A 642 29.37 28.43 13.88
C ALA A 642 29.56 26.94 13.56
N VAL A 643 29.82 26.11 14.57
CA VAL A 643 30.01 24.66 14.41
C VAL A 643 28.69 23.98 14.04
N ILE A 644 27.56 24.38 14.66
CA ILE A 644 26.23 23.89 14.30
C ILE A 644 25.93 24.17 12.82
N ARG A 645 26.17 25.39 12.35
CA ARG A 645 25.99 25.75 10.93
C ARG A 645 26.87 24.94 9.98
N GLU A 646 28.07 24.59 10.41
CA GLU A 646 29.03 23.84 9.60
C GLU A 646 28.65 22.36 9.48
N VAL A 647 28.30 21.72 10.60
CA VAL A 647 27.98 20.29 10.66
C VAL A 647 26.56 20.01 10.17
N MET A 648 25.62 20.93 10.43
CA MET A 648 24.22 20.87 10.03
C MET A 648 23.92 21.81 8.85
N ALA A 649 24.80 21.83 7.84
CA ALA A 649 24.68 22.72 6.69
C ALA A 649 23.33 22.60 5.96
N HIS A 650 22.75 21.38 5.96
CA HIS A 650 21.44 21.11 5.39
C HIS A 650 20.30 21.81 6.16
N LYS A 651 20.38 21.95 7.49
CA LYS A 651 19.43 22.73 8.30
C LYS A 651 19.66 24.23 8.18
N HIS A 652 20.91 24.68 8.09
CA HIS A 652 21.23 26.10 7.87
C HIS A 652 20.63 26.63 6.56
N ALA A 653 20.69 25.86 5.48
CA ALA A 653 20.05 26.21 4.20
C ALA A 653 18.52 26.40 4.32
N ARG A 654 17.89 25.72 5.30
CA ARG A 654 16.45 25.79 5.56
C ARG A 654 16.05 26.97 6.46
N PHE A 655 16.81 27.25 7.52
CA PHE A 655 16.44 28.25 8.55
C PHE A 655 17.10 29.63 8.36
N GLY A 656 18.03 29.78 7.41
CA GLY A 656 18.64 31.07 7.05
C GLY A 656 19.70 31.58 8.04
N GLU A 657 20.15 32.83 7.83
CA GLU A 657 21.33 33.41 8.53
C GLU A 657 21.18 33.51 10.06
N GLY A 658 19.95 33.46 10.58
CA GLY A 658 19.67 33.48 12.03
C GLY A 658 19.92 32.15 12.75
N PHE A 659 20.06 31.04 12.02
CA PHE A 659 20.26 29.70 12.59
C PHE A 659 21.61 29.59 13.35
N PRO A 660 21.65 28.99 14.56
CA PRO A 660 20.59 28.19 15.21
C PRO A 660 19.64 28.94 16.16
N ARG A 661 19.72 30.27 16.25
CA ARG A 661 18.91 31.06 17.19
C ARG A 661 17.43 31.09 16.75
N GLY A 662 16.53 30.73 17.66
CA GLY A 662 15.09 30.56 17.40
C GLY A 662 14.71 29.19 16.83
N ALA A 663 15.68 28.31 16.61
CA ALA A 663 15.51 26.92 16.17
C ALA A 663 16.43 25.99 16.99
N GLU A 664 16.57 26.27 18.29
CA GLU A 664 17.47 25.56 19.19
C GLU A 664 17.09 24.08 19.29
N HIS A 665 18.08 23.20 19.19
CA HIS A 665 17.88 21.76 19.19
C HIS A 665 19.03 21.07 19.93
N CYS A 666 18.73 20.26 20.96
CA CYS A 666 19.77 19.67 21.80
C CYS A 666 20.74 18.84 20.96
N LYS A 667 20.23 17.98 20.08
CA LYS A 667 21.06 17.13 19.22
C LYS A 667 22.06 17.92 18.35
N ASP A 668 21.66 19.11 17.86
CA ASP A 668 22.57 19.95 17.08
C ASP A 668 23.71 20.46 17.98
N TRP A 669 23.43 20.76 19.24
CA TRP A 669 24.44 21.10 20.26
C TRP A 669 25.30 19.89 20.64
N GLU A 670 24.75 18.69 20.82
CA GLU A 670 25.53 17.49 21.15
C GLU A 670 26.57 17.17 20.07
N VAL A 671 26.14 17.20 18.81
CA VAL A 671 26.98 16.99 17.63
C VAL A 671 28.03 18.10 17.52
N ALA A 672 27.64 19.35 17.72
CA ALA A 672 28.57 20.48 17.68
C ALA A 672 29.61 20.45 18.81
N MET A 673 29.22 20.06 20.03
CA MET A 673 30.14 19.88 21.15
C MET A 673 31.16 18.77 20.87
N ALA A 674 30.72 17.67 20.24
CA ALA A 674 31.63 16.60 19.82
C ALA A 674 32.65 17.08 18.79
N VAL A 675 32.20 17.76 17.74
CA VAL A 675 33.09 18.31 16.70
C VAL A 675 34.01 19.39 17.27
N ARG A 676 33.50 20.31 18.09
CA ARG A 676 34.29 21.37 18.76
C ARG A 676 35.37 20.75 19.65
N THR A 677 35.02 19.79 20.48
CA THR A 677 35.96 19.12 21.41
C THR A 677 37.07 18.40 20.65
N LEU A 678 36.72 17.61 19.64
CA LEU A 678 37.71 16.92 18.81
C LEU A 678 38.60 17.91 18.04
N ARG A 679 38.05 19.05 17.61
CA ARG A 679 38.78 20.10 16.89
C ARG A 679 39.74 20.87 17.79
N GLU A 680 39.25 21.43 18.90
CA GLU A 680 40.04 22.28 19.80
C GLU A 680 41.19 21.51 20.48
N PHE A 681 41.01 20.20 20.68
CA PHE A 681 42.02 19.34 21.29
C PHE A 681 42.77 18.46 20.28
N GLY A 682 42.73 18.80 18.99
CA GLY A 682 43.65 18.27 17.98
C GLY A 682 43.40 16.84 17.51
N ALA A 683 42.22 16.27 17.80
CA ALA A 683 41.79 14.97 17.31
C ALA A 683 41.16 15.03 15.90
N LEU A 684 40.70 16.20 15.45
CA LEU A 684 40.16 16.41 14.10
C LEU A 684 41.25 16.78 13.09
N ARG A 685 42.03 15.79 12.64
CA ARG A 685 43.12 15.97 11.67
C ARG A 685 43.14 14.86 10.60
N PRO A 686 43.65 15.11 9.38
CA PRO A 686 43.54 14.17 8.26
C PRO A 686 44.16 12.79 8.48
N ASP A 687 45.12 12.66 9.41
CA ASP A 687 45.76 11.40 9.76
C ASP A 687 45.16 10.73 11.01
N ALA A 688 44.25 11.40 11.71
CA ALA A 688 43.59 10.87 12.90
C ALA A 688 42.62 9.76 12.56
N SER A 689 42.41 8.88 13.54
CA SER A 689 41.48 7.77 13.42
C SER A 689 40.52 7.80 14.60
N ILE A 690 39.24 7.96 14.30
CA ILE A 690 38.19 8.23 15.30
C ILE A 690 37.28 7.02 15.48
N LEU A 691 36.85 6.76 16.71
CA LEU A 691 35.80 5.78 17.04
C LEU A 691 34.49 6.51 17.37
N GLY A 692 33.42 6.18 16.67
CA GLY A 692 32.06 6.43 17.12
C GLY A 692 31.57 5.22 17.91
N VAL A 693 31.19 5.41 19.17
CA VAL A 693 30.57 4.36 19.99
C VAL A 693 29.12 4.72 20.24
N ALA A 694 28.21 3.75 20.13
CA ALA A 694 26.76 3.99 20.22
C ALA A 694 26.27 5.03 19.20
N ALA A 695 27.00 5.19 18.09
CA ALA A 695 26.80 6.33 17.20
C ALA A 695 25.67 6.11 16.20
N GLY A 696 25.04 4.93 16.15
CA GLY A 696 23.85 4.70 15.34
C GLY A 696 23.97 5.20 13.90
N MET A 697 23.20 6.25 13.58
CA MET A 697 23.18 6.98 12.30
C MET A 697 23.56 8.46 12.40
N GLU A 698 24.32 8.87 13.43
CA GLU A 698 24.56 10.28 13.75
C GLU A 698 25.31 11.08 12.67
N ASP A 699 24.91 12.34 12.47
CA ASP A 699 25.57 13.28 11.55
C ASP A 699 27.08 13.47 11.82
N THR A 700 27.50 13.33 13.07
CA THR A 700 28.91 13.42 13.48
C THR A 700 29.78 12.48 12.63
N MET A 701 29.37 11.23 12.38
CA MET A 701 30.22 10.28 11.67
C MET A 701 30.38 10.62 10.17
N TYR A 702 29.30 11.11 9.54
CA TYR A 702 29.33 11.52 8.13
C TYR A 702 30.19 12.76 7.96
N TYR A 703 30.04 13.74 8.85
CA TYR A 703 30.88 14.93 8.88
C TYR A 703 32.36 14.54 9.03
N LEU A 704 32.69 13.76 10.07
CA LEU A 704 34.07 13.38 10.38
C LEU A 704 34.76 12.62 9.25
N SER A 705 34.03 11.80 8.48
CA SER A 705 34.58 11.03 7.35
C SER A 705 35.35 11.91 6.33
N ARG A 706 34.99 13.20 6.22
CA ARG A 706 35.66 14.16 5.34
C ARG A 706 36.97 14.72 5.90
N HIS A 707 37.13 14.71 7.22
CA HIS A 707 38.18 15.45 7.93
C HIS A 707 39.27 14.56 8.51
N VAL A 708 39.01 13.26 8.68
CA VAL A 708 39.96 12.32 9.25
C VAL A 708 40.28 11.17 8.31
N ARG A 709 41.26 10.34 8.67
CA ARG A 709 41.71 9.21 7.87
C ARG A 709 40.65 8.12 7.80
N GLU A 710 40.06 7.82 8.96
CA GLU A 710 39.04 6.80 9.13
C GLU A 710 38.16 7.11 10.34
N VAL A 711 36.87 6.81 10.20
CA VAL A 711 35.88 6.80 11.26
C VAL A 711 35.39 5.36 11.38
N MET A 712 35.74 4.71 12.48
CA MET A 712 35.19 3.41 12.84
C MET A 712 33.94 3.65 13.67
N VAL A 713 32.85 2.99 13.37
CA VAL A 713 31.59 3.14 14.09
C VAL A 713 31.14 1.78 14.60
N VAL A 714 30.87 1.72 15.89
CA VAL A 714 30.44 0.51 16.58
C VAL A 714 29.13 0.72 17.31
N ASP A 715 28.23 -0.22 17.08
CA ASP A 715 26.93 -0.28 17.74
C ASP A 715 26.41 -1.72 17.74
N ARG A 716 25.35 -1.98 18.50
CA ARG A 716 24.61 -3.23 18.53
C ARG A 716 23.62 -3.31 17.34
N TYR A 717 24.09 -3.04 16.12
CA TYR A 717 23.29 -3.01 14.88
C TYR A 717 22.44 -4.27 14.60
N ALA A 718 22.87 -5.44 15.07
CA ALA A 718 22.19 -6.72 14.90
C ALA A 718 21.32 -7.16 16.10
N GLN A 719 21.23 -6.32 17.13
CA GLN A 719 20.49 -6.61 18.33
C GLN A 719 19.09 -5.96 18.26
N PRO A 720 18.00 -6.74 18.36
CA PRO A 720 16.65 -6.19 18.40
C PRO A 720 16.42 -5.44 19.72
N GLY A 721 15.65 -4.34 19.67
CA GLY A 721 15.28 -3.55 20.85
C GLY A 721 14.85 -2.12 20.51
N MET A 722 14.47 -1.34 21.51
CA MET A 722 14.01 0.06 21.38
C MET A 722 14.98 0.95 20.57
N TRP A 723 16.28 0.62 20.58
CA TRP A 723 17.34 1.36 19.93
C TRP A 723 17.63 0.95 18.47
N SER A 724 16.92 -0.06 17.92
CA SER A 724 17.19 -0.56 16.56
C SER A 724 16.81 0.42 15.44
N LEU A 725 15.94 1.40 15.72
CA LEU A 725 15.65 2.50 14.80
C LEU A 725 16.84 3.46 14.66
N ASN A 726 17.60 3.66 15.74
CA ASN A 726 18.78 4.51 15.76
C ASN A 726 20.05 3.76 15.32
N ALA A 727 20.08 2.43 15.43
CA ALA A 727 21.18 1.58 14.98
C ALA A 727 20.68 0.41 14.11
N PRO A 728 20.17 0.67 12.89
CA PRO A 728 19.56 -0.37 12.07
C PRO A 728 20.59 -1.27 11.37
N MET A 729 20.24 -2.55 11.17
CA MET A 729 21.11 -3.56 10.55
C MET A 729 21.71 -3.16 9.20
N TRP A 730 20.99 -2.37 8.39
CA TRP A 730 21.46 -1.97 7.08
C TRP A 730 22.71 -1.09 7.14
N MET A 731 22.99 -0.46 8.28
CA MET A 731 24.23 0.29 8.52
C MET A 731 25.50 -0.56 8.36
N LEU A 732 25.41 -1.89 8.54
CA LEU A 732 26.52 -2.81 8.32
C LEU A 732 26.82 -3.06 6.83
N VAL A 733 25.91 -2.68 5.94
CA VAL A 733 25.96 -3.02 4.52
C VAL A 733 26.00 -1.77 3.63
N MET A 734 25.21 -0.75 3.98
CA MET A 734 25.05 0.49 3.20
C MET A 734 25.01 1.73 4.10
N PRO A 735 26.05 1.99 4.91
CA PRO A 735 26.05 3.10 5.88
C PRO A 735 25.86 4.48 5.23
N GLN A 736 26.21 4.64 3.95
CA GLN A 736 26.04 5.88 3.21
C GLN A 736 24.57 6.29 2.99
N LEU A 737 23.60 5.38 3.12
CA LEU A 737 22.18 5.68 2.91
C LEU A 737 21.58 6.59 3.98
N GLY A 738 22.18 6.67 5.17
CA GLY A 738 21.74 7.57 6.23
C GLY A 738 22.33 8.97 6.14
N ALA A 739 23.16 9.27 5.14
CA ALA A 739 23.87 10.53 5.05
C ALA A 739 22.98 11.66 4.52
N GLN A 740 22.64 12.63 5.38
CA GLN A 740 21.93 13.87 5.01
C GLN A 740 22.86 14.96 4.46
N GLN A 741 24.16 14.64 4.37
CA GLN A 741 25.23 15.52 3.90
C GLN A 741 26.32 14.71 3.19
N PRO A 742 27.19 15.34 2.39
CA PRO A 742 28.28 14.63 1.72
C PRO A 742 29.16 13.86 2.71
N CYS A 743 29.36 12.57 2.46
CA CYS A 743 30.28 11.72 3.23
C CYS A 743 31.34 11.10 2.31
N VAL A 744 32.39 10.52 2.89
CA VAL A 744 33.41 9.73 2.17
C VAL A 744 33.26 8.27 2.60
N PRO A 745 32.47 7.46 1.89
CA PRO A 745 32.12 6.10 2.33
C PRO A 745 33.33 5.21 2.58
N GLU A 746 34.42 5.41 1.85
CA GLU A 746 35.65 4.62 1.97
C GLU A 746 36.37 4.83 3.31
N ARG A 747 36.06 5.91 4.01
CA ARG A 747 36.62 6.26 5.32
C ARG A 747 35.67 5.94 6.46
N LEU A 748 34.46 5.44 6.19
CA LEU A 748 33.46 5.07 7.18
C LEU A 748 33.37 3.55 7.30
N ILE A 749 33.76 3.02 8.46
CA ILE A 749 33.78 1.58 8.72
C ILE A 749 32.78 1.29 9.83
N VAL A 750 31.69 0.58 9.50
CA VAL A 750 30.63 0.28 10.47
C VAL A 750 30.65 -1.19 10.85
N GLN A 751 30.60 -1.47 12.16
CA GLN A 751 30.70 -2.83 12.68
C GLN A 751 29.71 -3.08 13.83
N HIS A 752 29.08 -4.24 13.79
CA HIS A 752 28.32 -4.74 14.92
C HIS A 752 29.28 -5.11 16.07
N MET A 753 29.19 -4.38 17.18
CA MET A 753 30.04 -4.60 18.35
C MET A 753 29.39 -4.05 19.62
N ASP A 754 29.52 -4.79 20.70
CA ASP A 754 29.09 -4.38 22.04
C ASP A 754 30.22 -3.56 22.69
N ALA A 755 29.95 -2.31 23.07
CA ALA A 755 30.98 -1.43 23.62
C ALA A 755 31.48 -1.87 25.00
N ARG A 756 30.75 -2.74 25.71
CA ARG A 756 31.25 -3.39 26.93
C ARG A 756 32.49 -4.25 26.64
N ARG A 757 32.76 -4.57 25.37
CA ARG A 757 34.02 -5.17 24.94
C ARG A 757 34.42 -4.72 23.53
N LEU A 758 35.25 -3.67 23.47
CA LEU A 758 35.79 -3.15 22.23
C LEU A 758 36.93 -4.05 21.73
N ARG A 759 36.73 -4.74 20.62
CA ARG A 759 37.72 -5.69 20.05
C ARG A 759 38.82 -4.97 19.27
N PHE A 760 39.36 -3.91 19.85
CA PHE A 760 40.49 -3.15 19.34
C PHE A 760 41.69 -3.23 20.30
N PRO A 761 42.92 -3.13 19.78
CA PRO A 761 44.10 -2.96 20.61
C PRO A 761 43.98 -1.72 21.51
N ASP A 762 44.68 -1.76 22.63
CA ASP A 762 44.90 -0.58 23.49
C ASP A 762 45.53 0.54 22.65
N ASP A 763 45.21 1.79 22.99
CA ASP A 763 45.81 2.99 22.37
C ASP A 763 45.69 3.07 20.82
N ARG A 764 44.57 2.60 20.25
CA ARG A 764 44.29 2.67 18.80
C ARG A 764 43.86 4.07 18.37
N PHE A 765 42.93 4.70 19.07
CA PHE A 765 42.16 5.85 18.55
C PHE A 765 42.72 7.19 19.03
N ASP A 766 42.74 8.19 18.14
CA ASP A 766 43.14 9.57 18.47
C ASP A 766 41.99 10.34 19.15
N GLY A 767 40.75 9.99 18.80
CA GLY A 767 39.54 10.54 19.40
C GLY A 767 38.42 9.52 19.43
N ILE A 768 37.52 9.66 20.40
CA ILE A 768 36.29 8.89 20.51
C ILE A 768 35.13 9.88 20.67
N PHE A 769 34.02 9.61 20.01
CA PHE A 769 32.77 10.32 20.25
C PHE A 769 31.62 9.34 20.54
N SER A 770 30.66 9.81 21.33
CA SER A 770 29.38 9.17 21.59
C SER A 770 28.36 10.28 21.85
N SER A 771 27.52 10.61 20.86
CA SER A 771 26.69 11.82 20.90
C SER A 771 25.27 11.55 21.41
N GLY A 772 25.09 10.64 22.35
CA GLY A 772 23.81 10.32 23.00
C GLY A 772 23.55 8.82 23.01
N SER A 773 23.18 8.27 24.18
CA SER A 773 22.74 6.87 24.37
C SER A 773 23.80 5.81 24.73
N ILE A 774 24.92 6.16 25.40
CA ILE A 774 25.83 5.14 25.98
C ILE A 774 25.08 4.19 26.95
N GLU A 775 23.99 4.66 27.54
CA GLU A 775 23.08 3.92 28.40
C GLU A 775 22.37 2.74 27.70
N HIS A 776 22.35 2.66 26.36
CA HIS A 776 21.72 1.53 25.66
C HIS A 776 22.46 0.19 25.86
N PHE A 777 23.67 0.20 26.42
CA PHE A 777 24.44 -1.00 26.71
C PHE A 777 23.95 -1.74 27.96
N GLY A 778 23.18 -1.05 28.83
CA GLY A 778 22.56 -1.63 30.03
C GLY A 778 22.52 -0.67 31.23
N GLY A 779 22.77 -1.18 32.44
CA GLY A 779 22.77 -0.37 33.66
C GLY A 779 24.06 0.42 33.88
N LEU A 780 24.19 1.09 35.03
CA LEU A 780 25.40 1.88 35.38
C LEU A 780 26.70 1.08 35.25
N MET A 781 26.68 -0.21 35.56
CA MET A 781 27.87 -1.06 35.43
C MET A 781 28.20 -1.37 33.97
N ASP A 782 27.21 -1.57 33.10
CA ASP A 782 27.44 -1.73 31.67
C ASP A 782 28.03 -0.46 31.04
N VAL A 783 27.55 0.70 31.48
CA VAL A 783 28.11 2.01 31.11
C VAL A 783 29.56 2.12 31.58
N ALA A 784 29.86 1.72 32.82
CA ALA A 784 31.24 1.71 33.32
C ALA A 784 32.14 0.76 32.53
N HIS A 785 31.65 -0.42 32.12
CA HIS A 785 32.39 -1.33 31.26
C HIS A 785 32.69 -0.72 29.89
N ALA A 786 31.73 -0.04 29.28
CA ALA A 786 31.92 0.66 28.01
C ALA A 786 32.90 1.85 28.17
N ALA A 787 32.75 2.67 29.22
CA ALA A 787 33.64 3.79 29.50
C ALA A 787 35.09 3.32 29.76
N PHE A 788 35.27 2.21 30.49
CA PHE A 788 36.57 1.58 30.69
C PHE A 788 37.21 1.17 29.35
N GLU A 789 36.44 0.51 28.47
CA GLU A 789 36.94 0.09 27.16
C GLU A 789 37.28 1.27 26.25
N MET A 790 36.49 2.36 26.29
CA MET A 790 36.82 3.61 25.58
C MET A 790 38.15 4.19 26.08
N GLY A 791 38.35 4.26 27.39
CA GLY A 791 39.61 4.70 27.98
C GLY A 791 40.79 3.82 27.56
N ARG A 792 40.60 2.50 27.51
CA ARG A 792 41.61 1.53 27.08
C ARG A 792 42.06 1.74 25.63
N VAL A 793 41.11 1.87 24.69
CA VAL A 793 41.43 1.96 23.25
C VAL A 793 41.84 3.37 22.80
N LEU A 794 41.64 4.40 23.63
CA LEU A 794 42.07 5.76 23.35
C LEU A 794 43.58 5.92 23.56
N LYS A 795 44.29 6.64 22.69
CA LYS A 795 45.73 6.90 22.85
C LYS A 795 46.03 7.80 24.05
N PRO A 796 47.24 7.75 24.65
CA PRO A 796 47.68 8.75 25.62
C PRO A 796 47.59 10.16 25.02
N GLY A 797 46.95 11.08 25.74
CA GLY A 797 46.64 12.43 25.24
C GLY A 797 45.45 12.51 24.27
N GLY A 798 44.86 11.39 23.88
CA GLY A 798 43.64 11.34 23.07
C GLY A 798 42.42 11.88 23.82
N ILE A 799 41.37 12.18 23.05
CA ILE A 799 40.20 12.92 23.51
C ILE A 799 38.93 12.06 23.40
N LEU A 800 38.20 11.94 24.50
CA LEU A 800 36.85 11.40 24.51
C LEU A 800 35.87 12.55 24.65
N SER A 801 35.00 12.69 23.66
CA SER A 801 33.80 13.51 23.75
C SER A 801 32.61 12.58 23.97
N ILE A 802 31.86 12.82 25.05
CA ILE A 802 30.67 12.03 25.34
C ILE A 802 29.54 12.95 25.74
N THR A 803 28.39 12.74 25.12
CA THR A 803 27.14 13.38 25.49
C THR A 803 26.16 12.33 25.98
N THR A 804 25.52 12.61 27.10
CA THR A 804 24.48 11.76 27.71
C THR A 804 23.50 12.64 28.48
N ILE A 805 22.59 12.04 29.22
CA ILE A 805 21.46 12.73 29.85
C ILE A 805 21.71 12.95 31.35
N ILE A 806 21.51 14.16 31.85
CA ILE A 806 21.58 14.48 33.28
C ILE A 806 20.22 14.91 33.82
N ALA A 807 19.82 14.34 34.96
CA ALA A 807 18.73 14.86 35.76
C ALA A 807 19.18 16.14 36.48
N ILE A 808 18.59 17.27 36.09
CA ILE A 808 18.72 18.57 36.74
C ILE A 808 17.71 18.68 37.91
N GLY A 809 16.60 17.96 37.82
CA GLY A 809 15.59 17.83 38.88
C GLY A 809 14.88 16.47 38.85
N GLY A 810 14.21 16.10 39.94
CA GLY A 810 13.39 14.88 40.02
C GLY A 810 13.71 13.96 41.20
N PRO A 811 13.08 12.77 41.26
CA PRO A 811 13.23 11.80 42.34
C PRO A 811 14.70 11.41 42.55
N ARG A 812 15.14 11.24 43.81
CA ARG A 812 16.53 10.85 44.14
C ARG A 812 16.75 9.35 44.25
N ASP A 813 15.70 8.60 44.51
CA ASP A 813 15.65 7.15 44.70
C ASP A 813 15.56 6.35 43.40
N ARG A 814 15.33 7.03 42.26
CA ARG A 814 15.22 6.44 40.92
C ARG A 814 16.33 6.96 40.00
N LEU A 815 16.70 6.17 38.98
CA LEU A 815 17.78 6.45 38.02
C LEU A 815 17.25 6.61 36.58
N GLY A 816 16.08 7.23 36.45
CA GLY A 816 15.30 7.18 35.22
C GLY A 816 14.54 5.86 35.09
N ALA A 817 14.33 5.42 33.85
CA ALA A 817 13.65 4.17 33.50
C ALA A 817 14.72 3.13 33.07
N PRO A 818 15.12 2.19 33.96
CA PRO A 818 16.23 1.28 33.69
C PRO A 818 15.94 0.41 32.47
N GLY A 819 16.86 0.38 31.50
CA GLY A 819 16.70 -0.34 30.23
C GLY A 819 16.12 0.49 29.09
N SER A 820 15.60 1.69 29.36
CA SER A 820 15.19 2.66 28.33
C SER A 820 16.00 3.95 28.41
N MET A 821 16.08 4.65 29.56
CA MET A 821 16.85 5.88 29.70
C MET A 821 17.43 6.04 31.11
N LEU A 822 18.76 6.17 31.20
CA LEU A 822 19.44 6.45 32.45
C LEU A 822 19.52 7.96 32.68
N MET A 823 18.89 8.41 33.76
CA MET A 823 18.95 9.82 34.18
C MET A 823 20.13 10.00 35.12
N PHE A 824 21.28 10.38 34.58
CA PHE A 824 22.50 10.51 35.39
C PHE A 824 22.40 11.68 36.37
N ARG A 825 23.15 11.59 37.45
CA ARG A 825 23.45 12.72 38.34
C ARG A 825 24.93 12.98 38.29
N ARG A 826 25.36 14.12 38.81
CA ARG A 826 26.76 14.48 38.93
C ARG A 826 27.62 13.33 39.47
N GLU A 827 27.23 12.74 40.60
CA GLU A 827 27.94 11.61 41.21
C GLU A 827 28.00 10.35 40.31
N HIS A 828 26.98 10.14 39.48
CA HIS A 828 26.97 9.01 38.54
C HIS A 828 27.90 9.24 37.35
N LEU A 829 27.93 10.45 36.81
CA LEU A 829 28.85 10.83 35.71
C LEU A 829 30.30 10.74 36.19
N GLU A 830 30.59 11.30 37.36
CA GLU A 830 31.91 11.25 37.99
C GLU A 830 32.35 9.81 38.26
N ARG A 831 31.45 8.94 38.75
CA ARG A 831 31.79 7.55 39.09
C ARG A 831 31.84 6.60 37.88
N TYR A 832 30.79 6.56 37.07
CA TYR A 832 30.59 5.51 36.06
C TYR A 832 31.04 5.90 34.66
N ILE A 833 31.42 7.17 34.43
CA ILE A 833 32.01 7.63 33.16
C ILE A 833 33.44 8.13 33.40
N VAL A 834 33.62 9.15 34.25
CA VAL A 834 34.95 9.76 34.46
C VAL A 834 35.90 8.78 35.16
N GLU A 835 35.58 8.33 36.37
CA GLU A 835 36.43 7.40 37.11
C GLU A 835 36.55 6.05 36.37
N ALA A 836 35.45 5.51 35.85
CA ALA A 836 35.44 4.24 35.12
C ALA A 836 36.34 4.26 33.86
N SER A 837 36.35 5.36 33.11
CA SER A 837 37.21 5.50 31.92
C SER A 837 38.68 5.69 32.27
N GLY A 838 38.99 6.19 33.47
CA GLY A 838 40.36 6.52 33.88
C GLY A 838 40.93 7.77 33.19
N LEU A 839 40.04 8.63 32.67
CA LEU A 839 40.37 9.86 31.95
C LEU A 839 40.17 11.09 32.85
N ASP A 840 40.93 12.16 32.58
CA ASP A 840 40.80 13.43 33.31
C ASP A 840 39.81 14.36 32.59
N LEU A 841 38.93 15.02 33.37
CA LEU A 841 38.10 16.11 32.85
C LEU A 841 38.99 17.27 32.37
N ILE A 842 38.71 17.78 31.17
CA ILE A 842 39.44 18.92 30.60
C ILE A 842 39.17 20.21 31.37
N ASP A 843 37.97 20.39 31.89
CA ASP A 843 37.56 21.46 32.80
C ASP A 843 36.54 20.94 33.82
N PRO A 844 36.30 21.64 34.96
CA PRO A 844 35.36 21.16 35.97
C PRO A 844 33.94 20.98 35.41
N LEU A 845 33.27 19.90 35.83
CA LEU A 845 31.88 19.64 35.45
C LEU A 845 30.92 20.65 36.09
N GLU A 846 30.29 21.47 35.25
CA GLU A 846 29.25 22.44 35.61
C GLU A 846 27.86 21.84 35.39
N THR A 847 27.16 21.54 36.50
CA THR A 847 25.80 20.98 36.49
C THR A 847 24.71 21.96 36.92
N ASN A 848 25.09 23.21 37.19
CA ASN A 848 24.14 24.26 37.52
C ASN A 848 23.55 24.81 36.23
N VAL A 849 22.25 25.09 36.25
CA VAL A 849 21.51 25.54 35.06
C VAL A 849 21.01 26.96 35.28
N SER A 850 21.14 27.82 34.27
CA SER A 850 20.68 29.20 34.34
C SER A 850 19.16 29.30 34.56
N ILE A 851 18.71 30.45 35.09
CA ILE A 851 17.28 30.73 35.23
C ILE A 851 16.58 30.74 33.86
N ALA A 852 17.26 31.19 32.80
CA ALA A 852 16.68 31.22 31.46
C ALA A 852 16.50 29.81 30.89
N THR A 853 17.50 28.95 31.07
CA THR A 853 17.43 27.54 30.67
C THR A 853 16.38 26.78 31.49
N TRP A 854 16.27 27.04 32.79
CA TRP A 854 15.17 26.49 33.61
C TRP A 854 13.78 26.98 33.18
N GLY A 855 13.66 28.24 32.75
CA GLY A 855 12.44 28.82 32.21
C GLY A 855 12.05 28.30 30.81
N ALA A 856 13.02 27.73 30.08
CA ALA A 856 12.82 27.08 28.79
C ALA A 856 12.32 25.63 28.92
N ARG A 857 12.14 25.12 30.15
CA ARG A 857 11.59 23.81 30.46
C ARG A 857 10.27 23.54 29.73
N ARG A 858 10.16 22.34 29.17
CA ARG A 858 8.96 21.86 28.48
C ARG A 858 8.69 20.40 28.84
N PRO A 859 7.42 19.97 28.94
CA PRO A 859 7.10 18.56 28.97
C PRO A 859 7.60 17.87 27.69
N LEU A 860 8.29 16.75 27.82
CA LEU A 860 8.85 15.98 26.69
C LEU A 860 7.80 15.77 25.59
N ASP A 861 6.64 15.27 26.00
CA ASP A 861 5.52 14.97 25.10
C ASP A 861 4.98 16.22 24.39
N ALA A 862 4.92 17.36 25.10
CA ALA A 862 4.45 18.62 24.54
C ALA A 862 5.47 19.24 23.56
N THR A 863 6.76 19.06 23.81
CA THR A 863 7.83 19.47 22.91
C THR A 863 7.81 18.67 21.61
N ILE A 864 7.70 17.34 21.70
CA ILE A 864 7.57 16.45 20.53
C ILE A 864 6.35 16.89 19.70
N HIS A 865 5.20 17.10 20.35
CA HIS A 865 3.98 17.51 19.68
C HIS A 865 4.07 18.91 19.03
N SER A 866 4.67 19.89 19.72
CA SER A 866 4.84 21.26 19.20
C SER A 866 5.80 21.31 18.00
N TYR A 867 6.81 20.45 17.97
CA TYR A 867 7.76 20.36 16.87
C TYR A 867 7.11 19.78 15.61
N MET A 868 6.40 18.66 15.78
CA MET A 868 5.64 18.02 14.70
C MET A 868 4.58 18.95 14.09
N SER A 869 3.97 19.81 14.92
CA SER A 869 2.98 20.79 14.47
C SER A 869 3.59 21.95 13.67
N ARG A 870 4.79 22.42 14.02
CA ARG A 870 5.50 23.48 13.26
C ARG A 870 6.02 22.97 11.91
N ALA A 871 6.53 21.73 11.86
CA ALA A 871 6.94 21.09 10.61
C ALA A 871 5.78 20.94 9.60
N ALA A 872 4.57 20.70 10.09
CA ALA A 872 3.36 20.63 9.27
C ALA A 872 2.90 22.01 8.72
N GLY A 873 3.26 23.12 9.38
CA GLY A 873 2.83 24.48 9.03
C GLY A 873 3.66 25.20 7.96
N GLU A 874 4.92 24.79 7.74
CA GLU A 874 5.84 25.41 6.77
C GLU A 874 5.69 24.89 5.33
N GLY A 875 4.63 24.11 5.03
CA GLY A 875 4.37 23.61 3.68
C GLY A 875 5.27 22.44 3.25
N LEU A 876 5.92 21.77 4.19
CA LEU A 876 6.71 20.55 3.95
C LEU A 876 5.79 19.31 3.93
N LYS A 877 4.92 19.22 2.93
CA LYS A 877 4.22 17.97 2.61
C LYS A 877 5.15 17.07 1.80
N GLY A 878 5.85 16.19 2.50
CA GLY A 878 6.76 15.20 1.90
C GLY A 878 7.87 14.68 2.81
N GLN A 879 8.02 15.20 4.04
CA GLN A 879 9.07 14.76 4.98
C GLN A 879 8.54 14.62 6.42
N GLN A 880 7.38 13.97 6.60
CA GLN A 880 6.77 13.80 7.92
C GLN A 880 7.05 12.42 8.56
N GLU A 881 7.66 11.49 7.83
CA GLU A 881 7.77 10.08 8.25
C GLU A 881 9.09 9.68 8.94
N ASP A 882 10.08 10.57 9.06
CA ASP A 882 11.42 10.23 9.56
C ASP A 882 11.82 10.87 10.91
N TYR A 883 10.86 11.27 11.75
CA TYR A 883 11.21 11.85 13.07
C TYR A 883 11.42 10.76 14.12
N VAL A 884 12.61 10.75 14.75
CA VAL A 884 13.00 9.79 15.79
C VAL A 884 13.00 10.49 17.15
N TYR A 885 12.95 9.71 18.23
CA TYR A 885 13.06 10.21 19.62
C TYR A 885 14.17 11.26 19.84
N ASN A 886 15.23 11.28 19.02
CA ASN A 886 16.36 12.20 19.16
C ASN A 886 16.11 13.63 18.63
N ASP A 887 14.93 13.92 18.06
CA ASP A 887 14.60 15.21 17.44
C ASP A 887 13.92 16.21 18.41
N PHE A 888 14.59 16.50 19.55
CA PHE A 888 14.13 17.48 20.54
C PHE A 888 14.53 18.93 20.20
N PRO A 889 13.59 19.83 19.88
CA PRO A 889 13.87 21.27 19.74
C PRO A 889 13.86 22.02 21.09
N SER A 890 13.90 21.34 22.23
CA SER A 890 13.81 22.00 23.54
C SER A 890 14.90 21.48 24.45
N LEU A 891 15.46 22.43 25.20
CA LEU A 891 16.67 22.25 25.98
C LEU A 891 16.39 21.44 27.23
N VAL A 892 15.55 21.97 28.11
CA VAL A 892 15.19 21.26 29.35
C VAL A 892 13.85 20.56 29.20
N LEU A 893 13.82 19.26 29.48
CA LEU A 893 12.67 18.39 29.26
C LEU A 893 12.16 17.81 30.59
N ASP A 894 10.85 17.68 30.73
CA ASP A 894 10.23 16.92 31.82
C ASP A 894 9.68 15.59 31.33
N TRP A 895 10.02 14.51 32.04
CA TRP A 895 9.46 13.18 31.79
C TRP A 895 9.50 12.34 33.08
N GLU A 896 8.39 11.66 33.40
CA GLU A 896 8.24 10.81 34.58
C GLU A 896 8.66 11.42 35.93
N GLY A 897 8.52 12.74 36.07
CA GLY A 897 8.91 13.49 37.27
C GLY A 897 10.40 13.86 37.33
N PHE A 898 11.20 13.45 36.34
CA PHE A 898 12.53 14.00 36.10
C PHE A 898 12.46 15.26 35.25
N THR A 899 13.31 16.22 35.57
CA THR A 899 13.65 17.35 34.70
C THR A 899 15.09 17.14 34.27
N PHE A 900 15.36 17.02 32.98
CA PHE A 900 16.64 16.60 32.45
C PHE A 900 17.01 17.35 31.17
N ASP A 901 18.28 17.30 30.83
CA ASP A 901 18.85 17.85 29.59
C ASP A 901 20.11 17.05 29.24
N SER A 902 20.69 17.31 28.08
CA SER A 902 21.97 16.79 27.65
C SER A 902 23.12 17.41 28.45
N VAL A 903 24.08 16.59 28.84
CA VAL A 903 25.35 17.00 29.44
C VAL A 903 26.48 16.48 28.56
N HIS A 904 27.42 17.36 28.25
CA HIS A 904 28.63 16.99 27.52
C HIS A 904 29.80 16.86 28.50
N LEU A 905 30.64 15.84 28.28
CA LEU A 905 31.91 15.67 28.95
C LEU A 905 33.04 15.60 27.92
N ALA A 906 34.05 16.45 28.08
CA ALA A 906 35.33 16.37 27.40
C ALA A 906 36.40 15.82 28.34
N LEU A 907 36.90 14.65 28.00
CA LEU A 907 37.84 13.88 28.81
C LEU A 907 39.13 13.66 28.02
N ARG A 908 40.26 13.69 28.72
CA ARG A 908 41.59 13.47 28.14
C ARG A 908 42.26 12.28 28.81
N LYS A 909 42.86 11.40 28.01
CA LYS A 909 43.70 10.33 28.55
C LYS A 909 45.00 10.91 29.12
N PRO A 910 45.31 10.70 30.41
CA PRO A 910 46.57 11.16 30.98
C PRO A 910 47.76 10.56 30.24
N LEU A 911 48.86 11.31 30.09
CA LEU A 911 50.09 10.79 29.47
C LEU A 911 50.72 9.63 30.29
N ARG A 912 50.35 9.51 31.57
CA ARG A 912 50.69 8.39 32.45
C ARG A 912 49.41 7.83 33.04
N HIS A 913 48.87 6.77 32.44
CA HIS A 913 47.62 6.16 32.87
C HIS A 913 47.85 5.34 34.16
N PRO A 914 47.20 5.68 35.30
CA PRO A 914 47.34 4.85 36.49
C PRO A 914 46.55 3.54 36.31
N PRO A 915 47.16 2.35 36.47
CA PRO A 915 46.53 1.09 36.07
C PRO A 915 45.58 0.47 37.13
N VAL A 916 45.24 1.16 38.22
CA VAL A 916 44.65 0.49 39.41
C VAL A 916 43.29 1.04 39.85
N LEU A 917 42.98 2.33 39.67
CA LEU A 917 41.82 2.94 40.32
C LEU A 917 40.46 2.56 39.69
N ASN A 918 40.43 2.31 38.38
CA ASN A 918 39.22 1.97 37.64
C ASN A 918 39.07 0.47 37.35
N ALA A 919 39.89 -0.39 37.97
CA ALA A 919 39.88 -1.83 37.73
C ALA A 919 38.52 -2.50 38.03
N TRP A 920 37.72 -1.89 38.91
CA TRP A 920 36.36 -2.33 39.22
C TRP A 920 35.40 -2.21 38.03
N ALA A 921 35.69 -1.34 37.06
CA ALA A 921 34.91 -1.14 35.84
C ALA A 921 35.37 -2.06 34.69
N ARG A 922 36.37 -2.92 34.89
CA ARG A 922 36.84 -3.83 33.83
C ARG A 922 35.77 -4.87 33.48
N PRO A 923 35.52 -5.15 32.19
CA PRO A 923 34.58 -6.20 31.78
C PRO A 923 34.97 -7.56 32.37
N THR A 924 33.99 -8.28 32.91
CA THR A 924 34.20 -9.59 33.55
C THR A 924 34.19 -10.73 32.53
N GLU A 925 34.72 -11.90 32.89
CA GLU A 925 34.63 -13.10 32.06
C GLU A 925 33.17 -13.50 31.76
N ALA A 926 32.23 -13.19 32.66
CA ALA A 926 30.80 -13.41 32.45
C ALA A 926 30.25 -12.53 31.32
N ILE A 927 30.71 -11.28 31.22
CA ILE A 927 30.35 -10.37 30.13
C ILE A 927 30.96 -10.86 28.81
N ASP A 928 32.23 -11.26 28.82
CA ASP A 928 32.88 -11.84 27.63
C ASP A 928 32.15 -13.11 27.16
N ALA A 929 31.73 -13.97 28.09
CA ALA A 929 30.94 -15.17 27.79
C ALA A 929 29.55 -14.83 27.25
N ALA A 930 28.88 -13.81 27.81
CA ALA A 930 27.57 -13.35 27.36
C ALA A 930 27.66 -12.76 25.94
N ILE A 931 28.64 -11.90 25.66
CA ILE A 931 28.87 -11.33 24.32
C ILE A 931 29.23 -12.44 23.33
N ALA A 932 30.08 -13.40 23.73
CA ALA A 932 30.44 -14.51 22.86
C ALA A 932 29.26 -15.46 22.59
N ALA A 933 28.38 -15.67 23.57
CA ALA A 933 27.15 -16.43 23.39
C ALA A 933 26.19 -15.71 22.44
N ASP A 934 26.06 -14.38 22.57
CA ASP A 934 25.21 -13.58 21.69
C ASP A 934 25.76 -13.54 20.25
N CYS A 935 27.08 -13.39 20.10
CA CYS A 935 27.74 -13.50 18.79
C CYS A 935 27.61 -14.92 18.18
N ARG A 936 27.74 -15.98 18.99
CA ARG A 936 27.54 -17.37 18.53
C ARG A 936 26.10 -17.59 18.08
N ARG A 937 25.12 -17.11 18.84
CA ARG A 937 23.71 -17.14 18.47
C ARG A 937 23.47 -16.47 17.11
N LEU A 938 24.01 -15.28 16.91
CA LEU A 938 23.93 -14.55 15.63
C LEU A 938 24.61 -15.30 14.46
N VAL A 939 25.71 -16.02 14.72
CA VAL A 939 26.44 -16.83 13.71
C VAL A 939 25.75 -18.18 13.45
N GLU A 940 25.16 -18.82 14.46
CA GLU A 940 24.41 -20.08 14.39
C GLU A 940 23.09 -19.86 13.62
N GLU A 941 22.41 -18.75 13.85
CA GLU A 941 21.28 -18.31 13.04
C GLU A 941 21.69 -18.14 11.55
N ARG A 942 22.93 -17.70 11.28
CA ARG A 942 23.55 -17.61 9.94
C ARG A 942 23.95 -18.96 9.34
N SER A 943 24.21 -19.99 10.16
CA SER A 943 24.67 -21.33 9.76
C SER A 943 23.57 -22.20 9.15
N SER A 944 22.31 -21.75 9.26
CA SER A 944 21.15 -22.31 8.54
C SER A 944 21.09 -21.88 7.07
N TRP A 945 21.96 -20.95 6.64
CA TRP A 945 22.19 -20.63 5.23
C TRP A 945 23.27 -21.58 4.69
N SER A 946 22.91 -22.52 3.81
CA SER A 946 23.87 -23.47 3.25
C SER A 946 24.80 -22.80 2.21
N PRO A 947 26.12 -23.06 2.29
CA PRO A 947 26.92 -23.37 1.11
C PRO A 947 27.64 -24.72 1.28
N SER A 948 27.56 -25.59 0.28
CA SER A 948 28.40 -26.80 0.12
C SER A 948 29.86 -26.41 -0.21
N ILE A 949 30.98 -27.05 0.17
CA ILE A 949 31.41 -28.26 0.93
C ILE A 949 32.89 -27.99 1.34
N GLY A 950 33.33 -28.29 2.57
CA GLY A 950 34.37 -29.30 2.83
C GLY A 950 35.21 -29.07 4.11
N THR A 951 35.63 -30.17 4.74
CA THR A 951 35.95 -30.47 6.18
C THR A 951 37.16 -29.74 6.86
N PRO A 952 37.17 -29.52 8.21
CA PRO A 952 38.26 -28.87 8.99
C PRO A 952 39.21 -29.90 9.67
N PRO A 953 40.28 -29.57 10.47
CA PRO A 953 40.82 -28.27 10.96
C PRO A 953 42.38 -28.11 11.00
N ALA A 954 42.88 -26.88 11.25
CA ALA A 954 44.04 -26.54 12.11
C ALA A 954 44.16 -24.99 12.29
N PRO A 955 44.78 -24.48 13.38
CA PRO A 955 44.35 -23.24 14.05
C PRO A 955 44.89 -21.93 13.43
N ILE A 956 44.03 -20.90 13.55
CA ILE A 956 44.25 -19.44 13.59
C ILE A 956 45.38 -18.87 12.71
N GLN A 957 45.02 -18.12 11.65
CA GLN A 957 45.68 -16.91 11.12
C GLN A 957 44.71 -16.08 10.23
N PRO A 958 44.93 -14.75 10.03
CA PRO A 958 43.88 -13.70 9.95
C PRO A 958 43.07 -13.60 8.63
N PRO A 959 41.99 -12.78 8.59
CA PRO A 959 40.92 -12.83 7.59
C PRO A 959 41.23 -12.04 6.31
N GLU A 960 42.30 -12.37 5.60
CA GLU A 960 42.52 -11.80 4.25
C GLU A 960 41.72 -12.55 3.17
N LEU A 961 41.41 -13.83 3.36
CA LEU A 961 40.66 -14.62 2.37
C LEU A 961 39.15 -14.35 2.38
N ALA A 962 38.55 -14.02 3.53
CA ALA A 962 37.15 -13.61 3.60
C ALA A 962 36.93 -12.22 2.98
N ILE A 963 37.90 -11.32 3.16
CA ILE A 963 37.95 -10.02 2.48
C ILE A 963 38.24 -10.22 0.98
N ALA A 964 39.08 -11.17 0.58
CA ALA A 964 39.35 -11.47 -0.82
C ALA A 964 38.17 -12.16 -1.53
N VAL A 965 37.43 -13.05 -0.86
CA VAL A 965 36.23 -13.72 -1.41
C VAL A 965 35.02 -12.80 -1.41
N ALA A 966 34.84 -11.95 -0.39
CA ALA A 966 33.79 -10.92 -0.39
C ALA A 966 34.15 -9.75 -1.32
N ARG A 967 35.42 -9.36 -1.45
CA ARG A 967 35.88 -8.45 -2.52
C ARG A 967 35.80 -9.13 -3.87
N GLU A 968 36.09 -10.41 -4.04
CA GLU A 968 35.93 -11.10 -5.33
C GLU A 968 34.47 -11.28 -5.67
N GLN A 969 33.57 -11.51 -4.72
CA GLN A 969 32.14 -11.62 -4.94
C GLN A 969 31.49 -10.25 -5.14
N ALA A 970 31.88 -9.21 -4.41
CA ALA A 970 31.40 -7.84 -4.59
C ALA A 970 32.02 -7.18 -5.83
N VAL A 971 33.30 -7.45 -6.16
CA VAL A 971 33.92 -7.06 -7.43
C VAL A 971 33.43 -7.97 -8.55
N ARG A 972 33.05 -9.24 -8.33
CA ARG A 972 32.34 -10.06 -9.32
C ARG A 972 30.90 -9.63 -9.49
N MET A 973 30.23 -9.05 -8.49
CA MET A 973 28.84 -8.58 -8.53
C MET A 973 28.77 -7.15 -9.09
N GLN A 974 29.71 -6.27 -8.73
CA GLN A 974 29.88 -4.95 -9.36
C GLN A 974 30.49 -5.08 -10.75
N ARG A 975 31.40 -6.04 -11.00
CA ARG A 975 31.68 -6.48 -12.37
C ARG A 975 30.47 -7.24 -12.93
N HIS A 976 29.64 -8.02 -12.24
CA HIS A 976 28.43 -8.61 -12.87
C HIS A 976 27.31 -7.60 -13.09
N LEU A 977 27.37 -6.40 -12.55
CA LEU A 977 26.37 -5.36 -12.78
C LEU A 977 26.90 -4.33 -13.79
N ALA A 978 28.19 -3.97 -13.75
CA ALA A 978 28.83 -3.16 -14.79
C ALA A 978 29.29 -3.99 -16.01
N SER A 979 29.88 -5.16 -15.78
CA SER A 979 30.18 -6.20 -16.78
C SER A 979 29.03 -7.14 -17.09
N GLY A 980 27.92 -7.15 -16.33
CA GLY A 980 26.69 -7.85 -16.75
C GLY A 980 25.87 -7.02 -17.71
N LEU A 981 25.89 -5.70 -17.59
CA LEU A 981 25.38 -4.81 -18.64
C LEU A 981 26.26 -4.91 -19.89
N LEU A 982 27.60 -4.92 -19.77
CA LEU A 982 28.50 -5.21 -20.90
C LEU A 982 28.40 -6.66 -21.42
N ALA A 983 28.05 -7.66 -20.59
CA ALA A 983 27.84 -9.05 -20.99
C ALA A 983 26.43 -9.33 -21.54
N GLU A 984 25.40 -8.59 -21.12
CA GLU A 984 24.10 -8.55 -21.80
C GLU A 984 24.27 -7.88 -23.15
N ILE A 985 25.03 -6.77 -23.23
CA ILE A 985 25.28 -6.04 -24.48
C ILE A 985 26.17 -6.84 -25.44
N ALA A 986 27.17 -7.57 -24.94
CA ALA A 986 27.95 -8.54 -25.72
C ALA A 986 27.17 -9.85 -26.01
N GLY A 987 26.24 -10.22 -25.12
CA GLY A 987 25.42 -11.44 -25.15
C GLY A 987 24.15 -11.33 -26.00
N VAL A 988 23.72 -10.13 -26.39
CA VAL A 988 22.57 -9.90 -27.29
C VAL A 988 22.71 -10.73 -28.57
N ALA A 989 23.93 -10.95 -29.07
CA ALA A 989 24.16 -11.80 -30.23
C ALA A 989 23.89 -13.31 -29.98
N SER A 990 24.19 -13.81 -28.78
CA SER A 990 24.02 -15.22 -28.38
C SER A 990 22.56 -15.54 -28.03
N GLU A 991 21.91 -14.65 -27.27
CA GLU A 991 20.48 -14.76 -26.92
C GLU A 991 19.61 -14.65 -28.18
N ASN A 992 19.90 -13.68 -29.07
CA ASN A 992 19.22 -13.54 -30.35
C ASN A 992 19.48 -14.75 -31.25
N ALA A 993 20.67 -15.38 -31.20
CA ALA A 993 20.95 -16.61 -31.94
C ALA A 993 20.20 -17.83 -31.39
N ARG A 994 20.05 -17.96 -30.05
CA ARG A 994 19.24 -19.01 -29.42
C ARG A 994 17.74 -18.84 -29.70
N LEU A 995 17.21 -17.63 -29.55
CA LEU A 995 15.81 -17.33 -29.88
C LEU A 995 15.56 -17.41 -31.38
N ALA A 996 16.52 -17.05 -32.24
CA ALA A 996 16.44 -17.28 -33.69
C ALA A 996 16.45 -18.78 -34.01
N ALA A 997 17.25 -19.60 -33.33
CA ALA A 997 17.21 -21.05 -33.48
C ALA A 997 15.88 -21.67 -33.01
N ALA A 998 15.22 -21.06 -32.02
CA ALA A 998 13.90 -21.49 -31.53
C ALA A 998 12.71 -20.96 -32.36
N SER A 999 12.88 -19.86 -33.10
CA SER A 999 11.80 -19.21 -33.89
C SER A 999 11.97 -19.37 -35.40
N ASN A 1000 13.06 -20.02 -35.84
CA ASN A 1000 13.31 -20.39 -37.23
C ASN A 1000 12.35 -21.53 -37.64
N PRO A 1001 11.51 -21.33 -38.67
CA PRO A 1001 10.55 -22.34 -39.14
C PRO A 1001 11.19 -23.67 -39.57
N SER A 1002 12.49 -23.68 -39.86
CA SER A 1002 13.24 -24.86 -40.31
C SER A 1002 13.84 -25.73 -39.20
N THR A 1003 13.90 -25.26 -37.94
CA THR A 1003 14.57 -25.96 -36.82
C THR A 1003 13.63 -26.46 -35.71
N GLY A 1004 12.32 -26.24 -35.80
CA GLY A 1004 11.33 -26.92 -34.95
C GLY A 1004 11.26 -26.49 -33.48
N GLY A 1005 11.76 -25.31 -33.10
CA GLY A 1005 11.54 -24.76 -31.75
C GLY A 1005 10.09 -24.28 -31.57
N ALA A 1006 9.45 -24.66 -30.47
CA ALA A 1006 8.11 -24.20 -30.15
C ALA A 1006 8.18 -22.85 -29.41
N LEU A 1007 7.48 -21.83 -29.94
CA LEU A 1007 7.21 -20.59 -29.19
C LEU A 1007 6.38 -20.93 -27.93
N PRO A 1008 6.43 -20.10 -26.87
CA PRO A 1008 5.46 -20.19 -25.78
C PRO A 1008 4.04 -20.25 -26.33
N ALA A 1009 3.19 -21.12 -25.75
CA ALA A 1009 1.85 -21.39 -26.29
C ALA A 1009 0.95 -20.13 -26.38
N ASN A 1010 1.25 -19.13 -25.56
CA ASN A 1010 0.57 -17.83 -25.54
C ASN A 1010 1.12 -16.84 -26.57
N TRP A 1011 2.28 -17.05 -27.19
CA TRP A 1011 2.84 -16.12 -28.17
C TRP A 1011 2.38 -16.45 -29.59
N THR A 1012 1.94 -15.44 -30.33
CA THR A 1012 1.41 -15.60 -31.69
C THR A 1012 2.10 -14.65 -32.66
N PRO A 1013 2.62 -15.15 -33.79
CA PRO A 1013 3.13 -14.29 -34.85
C PRO A 1013 1.98 -13.71 -35.67
N VAL A 1014 2.06 -12.40 -35.91
CA VAL A 1014 1.17 -11.65 -36.80
C VAL A 1014 2.01 -11.13 -37.96
N GLN A 1015 1.61 -11.42 -39.20
CA GLN A 1015 2.27 -10.88 -40.40
C GLN A 1015 1.80 -9.45 -40.63
N VAL A 1016 2.74 -8.57 -40.95
CA VAL A 1016 2.51 -7.14 -41.19
C VAL A 1016 3.05 -6.78 -42.56
N GLN A 1017 2.24 -6.09 -43.35
CA GLN A 1017 2.61 -5.57 -44.66
C GLN A 1017 2.34 -4.06 -44.68
N MET A 1018 3.40 -3.25 -44.74
CA MET A 1018 3.30 -1.80 -44.89
C MET A 1018 3.65 -1.37 -46.33
N PRO A 1019 3.12 -0.24 -46.83
CA PRO A 1019 3.55 0.35 -48.09
C PRO A 1019 5.05 0.66 -48.07
N ASP A 1020 5.73 0.33 -49.16
CA ASP A 1020 7.16 0.64 -49.37
C ASP A 1020 8.13 0.09 -48.30
N VAL A 1021 7.68 -0.87 -47.48
CA VAL A 1021 8.47 -1.60 -46.49
C VAL A 1021 8.29 -3.10 -46.75
N PRO A 1022 9.38 -3.90 -46.77
CA PRO A 1022 9.27 -5.35 -46.91
C PRO A 1022 8.40 -5.98 -45.79
N PRO A 1023 7.59 -7.01 -46.09
CA PRO A 1023 6.78 -7.67 -45.06
C PRO A 1023 7.63 -8.23 -43.91
N TYR A 1024 7.08 -8.15 -42.71
CA TYR A 1024 7.72 -8.62 -41.48
C TYR A 1024 6.68 -9.19 -40.51
N SER A 1025 7.13 -9.97 -39.53
CA SER A 1025 6.32 -10.56 -38.46
C SER A 1025 6.51 -9.83 -37.14
N ILE A 1026 5.43 -9.59 -36.40
CA ILE A 1026 5.46 -9.14 -35.00
C ILE A 1026 4.91 -10.26 -34.10
N LEU A 1027 5.58 -10.54 -32.99
CA LEU A 1027 5.09 -11.48 -31.98
C LEU A 1027 4.28 -10.71 -30.93
N VAL A 1028 3.11 -11.25 -30.62
CA VAL A 1028 2.23 -10.72 -29.58
C VAL A 1028 1.87 -11.81 -28.57
N ASP A 1029 1.64 -11.40 -27.33
CA ASP A 1029 1.22 -12.30 -26.26
C ASP A 1029 -0.31 -12.30 -26.12
N ARG A 1030 -0.94 -13.46 -26.34
CA ARG A 1030 -2.39 -13.62 -26.32
C ARG A 1030 -3.00 -13.45 -24.93
N THR A 1031 -2.23 -13.51 -23.86
CA THR A 1031 -2.74 -13.27 -22.49
C THR A 1031 -2.80 -11.79 -22.15
N GLU A 1032 -2.08 -10.95 -22.87
CA GLU A 1032 -2.16 -9.51 -22.70
C GLU A 1032 -3.47 -8.99 -23.29
N ARG A 1033 -4.22 -8.26 -22.47
CA ARG A 1033 -5.57 -7.77 -22.78
C ARG A 1033 -5.68 -6.25 -22.61
N ARG A 1034 -4.73 -5.61 -21.93
CA ARG A 1034 -4.70 -4.16 -21.69
C ARG A 1034 -4.02 -3.40 -22.83
N ASP A 1035 -3.11 -4.04 -23.53
CA ASP A 1035 -2.40 -3.45 -24.66
C ASP A 1035 -3.29 -3.38 -25.92
N ILE A 1036 -3.61 -2.15 -26.33
CA ILE A 1036 -4.45 -1.86 -27.50
C ILE A 1036 -3.84 -2.35 -28.81
N LEU A 1037 -2.51 -2.35 -28.94
CA LEU A 1037 -1.79 -2.79 -30.14
C LEU A 1037 -1.82 -4.32 -30.23
N VAL A 1038 -1.63 -5.02 -29.11
CA VAL A 1038 -1.79 -6.49 -29.06
C VAL A 1038 -3.19 -6.90 -29.49
N ASN A 1039 -4.21 -6.24 -28.94
CA ASN A 1039 -5.60 -6.54 -29.27
C ASN A 1039 -5.91 -6.29 -30.76
N ALA A 1040 -5.43 -5.18 -31.32
CA ALA A 1040 -5.62 -4.86 -32.73
C ALA A 1040 -4.90 -5.87 -33.65
N LEU A 1041 -3.68 -6.27 -33.31
CA LEU A 1041 -2.90 -7.26 -34.07
C LEU A 1041 -3.52 -8.65 -34.02
N LEU A 1042 -4.00 -9.08 -32.85
CA LEU A 1042 -4.71 -10.36 -32.70
C LEU A 1042 -6.06 -10.38 -33.43
N ALA A 1043 -6.69 -9.22 -33.62
CA ALA A 1043 -7.90 -9.06 -34.40
C ALA A 1043 -7.64 -8.96 -35.92
N GLY A 1044 -6.38 -9.04 -36.37
CA GLY A 1044 -6.02 -8.96 -37.78
C GLY A 1044 -5.97 -7.53 -38.34
N HIS A 1045 -6.06 -6.51 -37.50
CA HIS A 1045 -5.99 -5.10 -37.90
C HIS A 1045 -4.54 -4.62 -38.03
N SER A 1046 -3.73 -5.26 -38.88
CA SER A 1046 -2.34 -4.83 -39.11
C SER A 1046 -2.25 -3.39 -39.65
N ALA A 1047 -3.34 -2.87 -40.24
CA ALA A 1047 -3.50 -1.49 -40.68
C ALA A 1047 -3.18 -0.45 -39.58
N ILE A 1048 -3.40 -0.79 -38.29
CA ILE A 1048 -3.10 0.10 -37.16
C ILE A 1048 -1.60 0.41 -37.02
N LEU A 1049 -0.73 -0.45 -37.57
CA LEU A 1049 0.71 -0.26 -37.59
C LEU A 1049 1.18 0.64 -38.74
N HIS A 1050 0.28 1.08 -39.62
CA HIS A 1050 0.61 1.98 -40.71
C HIS A 1050 0.73 3.40 -40.19
N GLN A 1051 1.84 3.64 -39.51
CA GLN A 1051 2.20 4.88 -38.85
C GLN A 1051 2.79 5.88 -39.88
N PRO A 1052 2.13 7.02 -40.16
CA PRO A 1052 2.67 8.08 -41.02
C PRO A 1052 4.08 8.53 -40.63
N GLU A 1053 4.41 8.39 -39.34
CA GLU A 1053 5.68 8.71 -38.69
C GLU A 1053 6.84 7.91 -39.32
N VAL A 1054 6.63 6.62 -39.62
CA VAL A 1054 7.63 5.78 -40.32
C VAL A 1054 7.92 6.33 -41.72
N GLY A 1055 6.91 6.84 -42.41
CA GLY A 1055 7.06 7.51 -43.70
C GLY A 1055 7.88 8.78 -43.61
N LEU A 1056 7.61 9.62 -42.60
CA LEU A 1056 8.38 10.83 -42.32
C LEU A 1056 9.86 10.51 -42.00
N MET A 1057 10.10 9.57 -41.09
CA MET A 1057 11.46 9.18 -40.68
C MET A 1057 12.28 8.69 -41.87
N ARG A 1058 11.68 7.89 -42.76
CA ARG A 1058 12.30 7.42 -44.01
C ARG A 1058 12.52 8.52 -45.05
N ALA A 1059 11.77 9.62 -44.98
CA ALA A 1059 12.02 10.78 -45.82
C ALA A 1059 13.15 11.68 -45.27
N LEU A 1060 13.41 11.60 -43.96
CA LEU A 1060 14.51 12.32 -43.27
C LEU A 1060 15.84 11.57 -43.29
N THR A 1061 15.82 10.25 -43.49
CA THR A 1061 16.98 9.36 -43.36
C THR A 1061 17.06 8.37 -44.52
N ALA A 1062 18.23 7.79 -44.78
CA ALA A 1062 18.42 6.81 -45.85
C ALA A 1062 18.63 5.38 -45.30
N PRO A 1063 18.21 4.32 -46.01
CA PRO A 1063 18.55 2.94 -45.64
C PRO A 1063 20.05 2.78 -45.36
N GLY A 1064 20.39 2.10 -44.27
CA GLY A 1064 21.76 1.98 -43.75
C GLY A 1064 22.10 2.99 -42.64
N ASP A 1065 21.32 4.05 -42.46
CA ASP A 1065 21.44 4.98 -41.35
C ASP A 1065 21.18 4.31 -39.98
N THR A 1066 21.71 4.93 -38.93
CA THR A 1066 21.60 4.50 -37.53
C THR A 1066 20.45 5.22 -36.83
N ILE A 1067 19.57 4.44 -36.20
CA ILE A 1067 18.36 4.91 -35.53
C ILE A 1067 18.37 4.43 -34.06
N VAL A 1068 18.01 5.33 -33.15
CA VAL A 1068 17.74 4.99 -31.74
C VAL A 1068 16.24 5.07 -31.50
N ASP A 1069 15.65 4.00 -30.94
CA ASP A 1069 14.23 3.87 -30.60
C ASP A 1069 14.13 3.73 -29.07
N ALA A 1070 13.86 4.83 -28.35
CA ALA A 1070 13.64 4.81 -26.90
C ALA A 1070 12.14 4.68 -26.62
N GLY A 1071 11.77 3.64 -25.86
CA GLY A 1071 10.38 3.19 -25.73
C GLY A 1071 9.95 2.38 -26.95
N ALA A 1072 10.74 1.35 -27.28
CA ALA A 1072 10.52 0.57 -28.51
C ALA A 1072 9.26 -0.30 -28.45
N HIS A 1073 8.69 -0.56 -27.27
CA HIS A 1073 7.49 -1.35 -27.04
C HIS A 1073 7.57 -2.71 -27.76
N LEU A 1074 6.56 -3.08 -28.56
CA LEU A 1074 6.56 -4.29 -29.40
C LEU A 1074 7.32 -4.14 -30.73
N GLY A 1075 7.91 -2.96 -30.98
CA GLY A 1075 8.70 -2.65 -32.17
C GLY A 1075 7.91 -2.03 -33.31
N THR A 1076 6.91 -1.18 -33.01
CA THR A 1076 6.09 -0.48 -34.02
C THR A 1076 6.91 0.43 -34.93
N MET A 1077 8.02 1.01 -34.43
CA MET A 1077 9.03 1.70 -35.25
C MET A 1077 10.22 0.80 -35.57
N THR A 1078 10.76 0.11 -34.55
CA THR A 1078 11.94 -0.75 -34.70
C THR A 1078 11.84 -1.76 -35.85
N LEU A 1079 10.74 -2.52 -35.95
CA LEU A 1079 10.61 -3.60 -36.94
C LEU A 1079 10.46 -3.10 -38.39
N PRO A 1080 9.60 -2.10 -38.72
CA PRO A 1080 9.52 -1.59 -40.09
C PRO A 1080 10.79 -0.85 -40.53
N MET A 1081 11.47 -0.12 -39.63
CA MET A 1081 12.77 0.50 -39.96
C MET A 1081 13.83 -0.57 -40.18
N ALA A 1082 13.85 -1.63 -39.37
CA ALA A 1082 14.73 -2.78 -39.61
C ALA A 1082 14.44 -3.46 -40.96
N ALA A 1083 13.16 -3.67 -41.30
CA ALA A 1083 12.75 -4.25 -42.59
C ALA A 1083 13.18 -3.38 -43.78
N ALA A 1084 13.16 -2.06 -43.61
CA ALA A 1084 13.61 -1.09 -44.62
C ALA A 1084 15.15 -0.93 -44.71
N GLY A 1085 15.92 -1.65 -43.89
CA GLY A 1085 17.39 -1.72 -43.99
C GLY A 1085 18.17 -0.76 -43.08
N TYR A 1086 17.54 -0.19 -42.05
CA TYR A 1086 18.20 0.70 -41.09
C TYR A 1086 18.86 -0.08 -39.95
N ARG A 1087 19.93 0.46 -39.35
CA ARG A 1087 20.53 -0.12 -38.12
C ARG A 1087 19.82 0.47 -36.90
N VAL A 1088 19.18 -0.36 -36.08
CA VAL A 1088 18.31 0.13 -34.99
C VAL A 1088 18.82 -0.30 -33.62
N LEU A 1089 18.95 0.65 -32.71
CA LEU A 1089 19.10 0.42 -31.27
C LEU A 1089 17.73 0.66 -30.62
N ALA A 1090 17.07 -0.42 -30.21
CA ALA A 1090 15.80 -0.42 -29.50
C ALA A 1090 16.05 -0.51 -27.98
N VAL A 1091 15.52 0.45 -27.23
CA VAL A 1091 15.61 0.52 -25.77
C VAL A 1091 14.19 0.42 -25.21
N GLU A 1092 13.94 -0.63 -24.43
CA GLU A 1092 12.61 -0.94 -23.90
C GLU A 1092 12.70 -1.24 -22.40
N ALA A 1093 11.87 -0.56 -21.59
CA ALA A 1093 11.92 -0.67 -20.15
C ALA A 1093 11.24 -1.95 -19.63
N SER A 1094 10.14 -2.39 -20.25
CA SER A 1094 9.40 -3.58 -19.85
C SER A 1094 10.15 -4.87 -20.20
N ALA A 1095 10.32 -5.75 -19.20
CA ALA A 1095 10.92 -7.07 -19.43
C ALA A 1095 10.16 -7.89 -20.49
N ARG A 1096 8.82 -7.83 -20.45
CA ARG A 1096 7.94 -8.59 -21.34
C ARG A 1096 8.04 -8.09 -22.78
N ASN A 1097 7.93 -6.78 -22.98
CA ASN A 1097 7.97 -6.19 -24.32
C ASN A 1097 9.36 -6.35 -24.96
N ALA A 1098 10.44 -6.15 -24.19
CA ALA A 1098 11.80 -6.39 -24.67
C ALA A 1098 12.01 -7.85 -25.13
N ALA A 1099 11.45 -8.83 -24.41
CA ALA A 1099 11.52 -10.24 -24.79
C ALA A 1099 10.73 -10.54 -26.09
N LEU A 1100 9.51 -10.00 -26.22
CA LEU A 1100 8.68 -10.13 -27.43
C LEU A 1100 9.35 -9.47 -28.64
N LEU A 1101 9.95 -8.29 -28.47
CA LEU A 1101 10.66 -7.57 -29.51
C LEU A 1101 11.91 -8.33 -29.97
N ARG A 1102 12.72 -8.85 -29.03
CA ARG A 1102 13.88 -9.72 -29.36
C ARG A 1102 13.47 -10.94 -30.18
N ALA A 1103 12.40 -11.61 -29.77
CA ALA A 1103 11.89 -12.76 -30.50
C ALA A 1103 11.33 -12.37 -31.88
N SER A 1104 10.70 -11.20 -32.02
CA SER A 1104 10.23 -10.67 -33.30
C SER A 1104 11.41 -10.35 -34.24
N VAL A 1105 12.43 -9.68 -33.74
CA VAL A 1105 13.69 -9.39 -34.46
C VAL A 1105 14.34 -10.69 -34.95
N ALA A 1106 14.45 -11.68 -34.08
CA ALA A 1106 15.03 -12.98 -34.38
C ALA A 1106 14.23 -13.72 -35.48
N ARG A 1107 12.90 -13.73 -35.37
CA ARG A 1107 12.00 -14.37 -36.34
C ARG A 1107 12.11 -13.78 -37.74
N ASN A 1108 12.32 -12.47 -37.86
CA ASN A 1108 12.51 -11.80 -39.14
C ASN A 1108 13.95 -11.89 -39.67
N GLY A 1109 14.89 -12.41 -38.87
CA GLY A 1109 16.29 -12.47 -39.26
C GLY A 1109 17.00 -11.12 -39.27
N PHE A 1110 16.49 -10.10 -38.55
CA PHE A 1110 17.08 -8.77 -38.52
C PHE A 1110 18.35 -8.75 -37.65
N ARG A 1111 19.51 -8.90 -38.28
CA ARG A 1111 20.82 -8.94 -37.59
C ARG A 1111 21.35 -7.57 -37.19
N HIS A 1112 20.81 -6.53 -37.79
CA HIS A 1112 21.17 -5.12 -37.63
C HIS A 1112 20.34 -4.38 -36.57
N VAL A 1113 19.55 -5.11 -35.78
CA VAL A 1113 18.81 -4.57 -34.63
C VAL A 1113 19.48 -5.01 -33.32
N ARG A 1114 19.53 -4.11 -32.34
CA ARG A 1114 19.97 -4.38 -30.97
C ARG A 1114 18.86 -3.98 -30.01
N VAL A 1115 18.39 -4.90 -29.17
CA VAL A 1115 17.30 -4.65 -28.21
C VAL A 1115 17.86 -4.71 -26.79
N VAL A 1116 17.84 -3.58 -26.09
CA VAL A 1116 18.33 -3.38 -24.73
C VAL A 1116 17.14 -3.24 -23.78
N ARG A 1117 17.11 -4.03 -22.71
CA ARG A 1117 16.10 -3.87 -21.65
C ARG A 1117 16.61 -2.82 -20.67
N ALA A 1118 16.13 -1.59 -20.81
CA ALA A 1118 16.48 -0.48 -19.93
C ALA A 1118 15.52 0.69 -20.10
N ALA A 1119 15.44 1.55 -19.08
CA ALA A 1119 14.88 2.89 -19.18
C ALA A 1119 15.97 3.88 -19.64
N ALA A 1120 15.66 4.70 -20.64
CA ALA A 1120 16.53 5.80 -21.06
C ALA A 1120 16.50 6.92 -20.00
N ALA A 1121 17.64 7.24 -19.40
CA ALA A 1121 17.74 8.15 -18.28
C ALA A 1121 18.99 9.05 -18.36
N GLU A 1122 19.07 10.06 -17.48
CA GLU A 1122 20.23 10.94 -17.38
C GLU A 1122 21.43 10.30 -16.64
N SER A 1123 21.18 9.27 -15.84
CA SER A 1123 22.19 8.59 -15.01
C SER A 1123 21.98 7.08 -15.00
N GLU A 1124 23.07 6.35 -14.77
CA GLU A 1124 23.02 4.91 -14.61
C GLU A 1124 22.39 4.53 -13.26
N GLY A 1125 21.59 3.47 -13.22
CA GLY A 1125 20.97 3.02 -11.98
C GLY A 1125 19.89 1.98 -12.19
N SER A 1126 18.95 1.90 -11.25
CA SER A 1126 17.76 1.07 -11.34
C SER A 1126 16.54 1.94 -11.06
N ILE A 1127 15.54 1.88 -11.93
CA ILE A 1127 14.35 2.73 -11.88
C ILE A 1127 13.11 1.84 -11.80
N GLY A 1128 12.15 2.22 -10.95
CA GLY A 1128 10.84 1.57 -10.89
C GLY A 1128 10.03 1.87 -12.14
N PHE A 1129 9.36 0.88 -12.71
CA PHE A 1129 8.60 0.97 -13.95
C PHE A 1129 7.22 0.31 -13.80
N TYR A 1130 6.19 0.98 -14.31
CA TYR A 1130 4.83 0.50 -14.46
C TYR A 1130 4.65 -0.11 -15.84
N SER A 1131 4.45 -1.43 -15.91
CA SER A 1131 4.19 -2.18 -17.12
C SER A 1131 2.67 -2.22 -17.34
N ASP A 1132 2.14 -1.24 -18.08
CA ASP A 1132 0.72 -1.13 -18.41
C ASP A 1132 0.47 -1.17 -19.93
N GLY A 1133 0.98 -2.22 -20.58
CA GLY A 1133 0.86 -2.40 -22.02
C GLY A 1133 1.56 -1.27 -22.79
N ALA A 1134 0.79 -0.55 -23.62
CA ALA A 1134 1.28 0.56 -24.43
C ALA A 1134 1.63 1.82 -23.63
N TRP A 1135 1.10 1.97 -22.40
CA TRP A 1135 1.24 3.17 -21.57
C TRP A 1135 2.24 2.96 -20.42
N GLY A 1136 3.23 2.08 -20.64
CA GLY A 1136 4.21 1.77 -19.61
C GLY A 1136 5.06 2.99 -19.28
N SER A 1137 5.19 3.32 -17.99
CA SER A 1137 5.84 4.56 -17.54
C SER A 1137 6.77 4.31 -16.36
N VAL A 1138 7.79 5.15 -16.21
CA VAL A 1138 8.62 5.16 -15.00
C VAL A 1138 7.73 5.50 -13.79
N ALA A 1139 8.01 4.93 -12.62
CA ALA A 1139 7.32 5.24 -11.37
C ALA A 1139 7.91 6.46 -10.68
N ALA A 1140 7.12 7.25 -9.93
CA ALA A 1140 7.71 8.34 -9.16
C ALA A 1140 8.50 7.80 -7.97
N PRO A 1141 9.50 8.54 -7.44
CA PRO A 1141 10.22 8.11 -6.24
C PRO A 1141 9.25 7.85 -5.09
N GLY A 1142 9.30 6.65 -4.51
CA GLY A 1142 8.39 6.24 -3.44
C GLY A 1142 7.04 5.67 -3.91
N GLU A 1143 6.73 5.72 -5.20
CA GLU A 1143 5.53 5.08 -5.75
C GLU A 1143 5.75 3.58 -6.04
N ALA A 1144 4.70 2.79 -5.81
CA ALA A 1144 4.72 1.35 -5.99
C ALA A 1144 4.79 0.96 -7.47
N CYS A 1145 5.93 0.49 -7.99
CA CYS A 1145 6.09 0.09 -9.40
C CYS A 1145 5.75 -1.39 -9.67
N SER A 1146 5.60 -1.76 -10.95
CA SER A 1146 5.34 -3.15 -11.36
C SER A 1146 6.61 -3.99 -11.53
N GLU A 1147 7.71 -3.37 -11.96
CA GLU A 1147 9.02 -3.99 -12.14
C GLU A 1147 10.12 -2.94 -11.97
N PHE A 1148 11.34 -3.36 -11.62
CA PHE A 1148 12.51 -2.50 -11.71
C PHE A 1148 13.28 -2.79 -13.00
N THR A 1149 13.70 -1.74 -13.68
CA THR A 1149 14.45 -1.82 -14.94
C THR A 1149 15.77 -1.03 -14.82
N PRO A 1150 16.86 -1.48 -15.46
CA PRO A 1150 18.10 -0.72 -15.49
C PRO A 1150 17.88 0.66 -16.11
N ALA A 1151 18.41 1.70 -15.50
CA ALA A 1151 18.47 3.05 -16.06
C ALA A 1151 19.82 3.25 -16.75
N VAL A 1152 19.80 3.74 -17.98
CA VAL A 1152 21.01 3.90 -18.81
C VAL A 1152 21.00 5.21 -19.57
N ARG A 1153 22.17 5.81 -19.78
CA ARG A 1153 22.30 6.95 -20.69
C ARG A 1153 22.36 6.44 -22.11
N LEU A 1154 21.59 7.05 -23.01
CA LEU A 1154 21.60 6.65 -24.41
C LEU A 1154 22.95 6.95 -25.07
N ASP A 1155 23.65 8.02 -24.67
CA ASP A 1155 25.01 8.29 -25.15
C ASP A 1155 25.96 7.10 -24.85
N ASP A 1156 25.87 6.50 -23.67
CA ASP A 1156 26.75 5.39 -23.27
C ASP A 1156 26.46 4.14 -24.11
N LEU A 1157 25.20 3.89 -24.48
CA LEU A 1157 24.83 2.81 -25.41
C LEU A 1157 25.32 3.07 -26.84
N ILE A 1158 25.22 4.31 -27.33
CA ILE A 1158 25.70 4.72 -28.65
C ILE A 1158 27.23 4.55 -28.74
N ASP A 1159 27.95 5.01 -27.70
CA ASP A 1159 29.40 4.87 -27.58
C ASP A 1159 29.81 3.40 -27.57
N LEU A 1160 29.08 2.56 -26.83
CA LEU A 1160 29.35 1.13 -26.73
C LEU A 1160 29.12 0.36 -28.04
N LEU A 1161 28.15 0.78 -28.86
CA LEU A 1161 27.95 0.24 -30.21
C LEU A 1161 29.00 0.72 -31.21
N GLY A 1162 29.87 1.67 -30.82
CA GLY A 1162 30.86 2.30 -31.69
C GLY A 1162 30.20 3.13 -32.79
N TRP A 1163 29.01 3.69 -32.53
CA TRP A 1163 28.30 4.50 -33.52
C TRP A 1163 28.81 5.94 -33.47
N GLY A 1164 29.69 6.29 -34.41
CA GLY A 1164 30.24 7.65 -34.50
C GLY A 1164 29.23 8.73 -34.92
N ARG A 1165 28.07 8.33 -35.44
CA ARG A 1165 26.93 9.20 -35.82
C ARG A 1165 25.62 8.45 -35.65
N VAL A 1166 24.60 9.16 -35.16
CA VAL A 1166 23.19 8.74 -35.14
C VAL A 1166 22.43 9.66 -36.09
N SER A 1167 21.62 9.10 -36.99
CA SER A 1167 20.87 9.89 -37.97
C SER A 1167 19.51 10.34 -37.41
N LEU A 1168 18.86 9.51 -36.60
CA LEU A 1168 17.58 9.85 -35.97
C LEU A 1168 17.42 9.17 -34.60
N VAL A 1169 16.78 9.87 -33.67
CA VAL A 1169 16.37 9.37 -32.36
C VAL A 1169 14.85 9.53 -32.25
N LYS A 1170 14.14 8.44 -31.93
CA LYS A 1170 12.74 8.46 -31.51
C LYS A 1170 12.67 8.33 -30.00
N ILE A 1171 11.93 9.22 -29.34
CA ILE A 1171 11.72 9.21 -27.88
C ILE A 1171 10.22 9.24 -27.61
N ASP A 1172 9.70 8.16 -27.05
CA ASP A 1172 8.31 8.08 -26.60
C ASP A 1172 8.30 7.11 -25.42
N ILE A 1173 8.38 7.69 -24.22
CA ILE A 1173 8.68 7.00 -22.95
C ILE A 1173 7.82 7.55 -21.80
N GLU A 1174 6.63 8.04 -22.14
CA GLU A 1174 5.55 8.40 -21.21
C GLU A 1174 5.97 9.35 -20.08
N GLY A 1175 6.54 10.50 -20.42
CA GLY A 1175 6.81 11.60 -19.48
C GLY A 1175 8.25 11.64 -18.94
N PHE A 1176 9.10 10.68 -19.32
CA PHE A 1176 10.51 10.63 -18.94
C PHE A 1176 11.46 11.18 -20.03
N GLU A 1177 10.89 11.85 -21.04
CA GLU A 1177 11.62 12.45 -22.16
C GLU A 1177 12.70 13.46 -21.74
N PRO A 1178 12.50 14.35 -20.74
CA PRO A 1178 13.55 15.29 -20.32
C PRO A 1178 14.83 14.59 -19.86
N GLU A 1179 14.70 13.51 -19.10
CA GLU A 1179 15.80 12.70 -18.59
C GLU A 1179 16.53 11.97 -19.72
N ALA A 1180 15.79 11.41 -20.68
CA ALA A 1180 16.39 10.81 -21.87
C ALA A 1180 17.13 11.84 -22.74
N ILE A 1181 16.59 13.06 -22.89
CA ILE A 1181 17.25 14.17 -23.59
C ILE A 1181 18.55 14.55 -22.86
N ARG A 1182 18.55 14.65 -21.53
CA ARG A 1182 19.77 14.90 -20.74
C ARG A 1182 20.78 13.75 -20.86
N GLY A 1183 20.31 12.52 -20.92
CA GLY A 1183 21.10 11.31 -21.21
C GLY A 1183 21.66 11.21 -22.63
N LEU A 1184 21.24 12.10 -23.53
CA LEU A 1184 21.76 12.26 -24.90
C LEU A 1184 22.59 13.53 -25.10
N SER A 1185 22.93 14.24 -24.02
CA SER A 1185 23.58 15.55 -24.09
C SER A 1185 24.82 15.59 -25.00
N ARG A 1186 25.64 14.53 -25.05
CA ARG A 1186 26.82 14.48 -25.93
C ARG A 1186 26.39 14.34 -27.39
N THR A 1187 25.51 13.40 -27.72
CA THR A 1187 25.01 13.19 -29.09
C THR A 1187 24.28 14.42 -29.61
N LEU A 1188 23.40 15.01 -28.79
CA LEU A 1188 22.62 16.20 -29.16
C LEU A 1188 23.49 17.44 -29.28
N SER A 1189 24.60 17.58 -28.56
CA SER A 1189 25.48 18.76 -28.65
C SER A 1189 26.27 18.85 -29.95
N ARG A 1190 26.33 17.77 -30.73
CA ARG A 1190 27.19 17.73 -31.93
C ARG A 1190 26.67 18.65 -33.06
N PRO A 1191 27.56 19.11 -33.97
CA PRO A 1191 27.15 19.81 -35.18
C PRO A 1191 26.37 18.92 -36.16
N ASP A 1192 26.67 17.62 -36.19
CA ASP A 1192 26.03 16.59 -37.02
C ASP A 1192 24.93 15.81 -36.26
N ALA A 1193 24.36 16.41 -35.21
CA ALA A 1193 23.40 15.80 -34.31
C ALA A 1193 22.14 15.27 -35.03
N PRO A 1194 21.50 14.20 -34.50
CA PRO A 1194 20.39 13.51 -35.14
C PRO A 1194 19.14 14.39 -35.26
N PHE A 1195 18.24 14.01 -36.17
CA PHE A 1195 16.84 14.40 -36.05
C PHE A 1195 16.24 13.76 -34.79
N VAL A 1196 15.48 14.51 -33.99
CA VAL A 1196 14.81 13.96 -32.81
C VAL A 1196 13.31 13.99 -33.06
N PHE A 1197 12.72 12.81 -33.18
CA PHE A 1197 11.27 12.64 -33.21
C PHE A 1197 10.82 12.28 -31.80
N TYR A 1198 9.89 13.02 -31.21
CA TYR A 1198 9.46 12.76 -29.84
C TYR A 1198 7.97 12.98 -29.65
N GLU A 1199 7.36 12.14 -28.83
CA GLU A 1199 5.98 12.32 -28.41
C GLU A 1199 5.93 13.24 -27.18
N SER A 1200 5.02 14.20 -27.19
CA SER A 1200 4.77 15.12 -26.07
C SER A 1200 3.40 14.82 -25.49
N ASN A 1201 3.36 14.01 -24.43
CA ASN A 1201 2.16 13.72 -23.66
C ASN A 1201 2.04 14.70 -22.49
N ALA A 1202 1.16 15.70 -22.62
CA ALA A 1202 0.99 16.77 -21.65
C ALA A 1202 0.56 16.27 -20.25
N HIS A 1203 -0.10 15.11 -20.18
CA HIS A 1203 -0.54 14.53 -18.91
C HIS A 1203 0.62 13.92 -18.13
N THR A 1204 1.38 13.02 -18.75
CA THR A 1204 2.51 12.34 -18.10
C THR A 1204 3.63 13.30 -17.75
N LEU A 1205 3.88 14.29 -18.61
CA LEU A 1205 4.78 15.42 -18.31
C LEU A 1205 4.31 16.22 -17.08
N GLY A 1206 3.00 16.49 -16.96
CA GLY A 1206 2.42 17.21 -15.83
C GLY A 1206 2.58 16.46 -14.49
N LEU A 1207 2.42 15.13 -14.49
CA LEU A 1207 2.67 14.29 -13.31
C LEU A 1207 4.13 14.38 -12.83
N ARG A 1208 5.06 14.74 -13.72
CA ARG A 1208 6.50 14.89 -13.46
C ARG A 1208 6.94 16.32 -13.19
N GLY A 1209 5.99 17.24 -13.03
CA GLY A 1209 6.28 18.64 -12.74
C GLY A 1209 6.87 19.41 -13.93
N THR A 1210 6.75 18.87 -15.15
CA THR A 1210 7.14 19.56 -16.38
C THR A 1210 5.92 19.84 -17.27
N ARG A 1211 6.11 20.64 -18.32
CA ARG A 1211 5.06 21.00 -19.29
C ARG A 1211 5.60 20.76 -20.71
N PRO A 1212 4.76 20.61 -21.74
CA PRO A 1212 5.21 20.47 -23.13
C PRO A 1212 6.26 21.51 -23.57
N GLY A 1213 6.08 22.78 -23.17
CA GLY A 1213 7.05 23.84 -23.45
C GLY A 1213 8.44 23.60 -22.85
N GLY A 1214 8.53 22.84 -21.75
CA GLY A 1214 9.79 22.41 -21.13
C GLY A 1214 10.60 21.43 -21.99
N LEU A 1215 9.94 20.54 -22.73
CA LEU A 1215 10.62 19.66 -23.70
C LEU A 1215 11.18 20.45 -24.88
N ILE A 1216 10.39 21.39 -25.39
CA ILE A 1216 10.84 22.29 -26.47
C ILE A 1216 12.05 23.09 -25.99
N ALA A 1217 11.99 23.67 -24.79
CA ALA A 1217 13.10 24.42 -24.20
C ALA A 1217 14.36 23.55 -23.99
N ALA A 1218 14.20 22.29 -23.56
CA ALA A 1218 15.32 21.37 -23.36
C ALA A 1218 16.06 21.08 -24.67
N LEU A 1219 15.34 20.86 -25.78
CA LEU A 1219 15.96 20.66 -27.09
C LEU A 1219 16.51 21.97 -27.69
N GLU A 1220 15.81 23.10 -27.51
CA GLU A 1220 16.28 24.43 -27.93
C GLU A 1220 17.59 24.83 -27.22
N ALA A 1221 17.80 24.40 -25.97
CA ALA A 1221 19.07 24.59 -25.26
C ALA A 1221 20.27 23.93 -25.95
N PHE A 1222 20.03 22.87 -26.74
CA PHE A 1222 21.05 22.26 -27.60
C PHE A 1222 21.10 22.88 -29.00
N GLY A 1223 20.25 23.86 -29.31
CA GLY A 1223 20.20 24.55 -30.61
C GLY A 1223 19.24 23.93 -31.63
N TYR A 1224 18.29 23.10 -31.19
CA TYR A 1224 17.25 22.55 -32.06
C TYR A 1224 16.11 23.55 -32.31
N ARG A 1225 15.38 23.33 -33.40
CA ARG A 1225 14.07 23.93 -33.69
C ARG A 1225 13.04 22.82 -33.72
N CYS A 1226 12.00 22.92 -32.91
CA CYS A 1226 10.92 21.94 -32.79
C CYS A 1226 9.72 22.29 -33.67
N PHE A 1227 9.17 21.29 -34.34
CA PHE A 1227 8.01 21.38 -35.21
C PHE A 1227 6.98 20.35 -34.77
N ARG A 1228 5.74 20.75 -34.55
CA ARG A 1228 4.62 19.82 -34.41
C ARG A 1228 4.40 19.08 -35.72
N TYR A 1229 4.31 17.76 -35.66
CA TYR A 1229 4.01 16.91 -36.80
C TYR A 1229 2.52 16.60 -36.87
N THR A 1230 1.94 16.87 -38.03
CA THR A 1230 0.65 16.35 -38.46
C THR A 1230 0.89 15.71 -39.84
N PRO A 1231 0.26 14.58 -40.21
CA PRO A 1231 0.49 13.98 -41.52
C PRO A 1231 0.33 14.99 -42.67
N GLY A 1232 1.44 15.30 -43.37
CA GLY A 1232 1.52 16.28 -44.45
C GLY A 1232 1.83 17.73 -44.06
N LEU A 1233 2.02 18.04 -42.77
CA LEU A 1233 2.32 19.38 -42.26
C LEU A 1233 3.28 19.34 -41.06
N LEU A 1234 4.36 20.13 -41.14
CA LEU A 1234 5.25 20.44 -40.01
C LEU A 1234 5.07 21.90 -39.61
N THR A 1235 4.62 22.14 -38.39
CA THR A 1235 4.36 23.49 -37.91
C THR A 1235 5.34 23.87 -36.82
N ARG A 1236 6.08 24.97 -36.99
CA ARG A 1236 7.04 25.44 -35.98
C ARG A 1236 6.30 25.74 -34.66
N VAL A 1237 6.83 25.23 -33.55
CA VAL A 1237 6.34 25.45 -32.18
C VAL A 1237 7.44 25.96 -31.26
N ARG A 1238 7.12 26.82 -30.31
CA ARG A 1238 8.06 27.43 -29.35
C ARG A 1238 7.68 27.06 -27.91
N PRO A 1239 8.59 27.21 -26.94
CA PRO A 1239 8.29 26.90 -25.54
C PRO A 1239 7.06 27.63 -24.98
N GLU A 1240 6.78 28.83 -25.49
CA GLU A 1240 5.61 29.64 -25.13
C GLU A 1240 4.29 29.23 -25.82
N ASP A 1241 4.35 28.40 -26.85
CA ASP A 1241 3.15 27.97 -27.58
C ASP A 1241 2.35 26.96 -26.76
N VAL A 1242 1.03 27.09 -26.78
CA VAL A 1242 0.13 26.19 -26.05
C VAL A 1242 -0.11 24.92 -26.88
N GLN A 1243 0.26 23.77 -26.32
CA GLN A 1243 -0.16 22.48 -26.85
C GLN A 1243 -1.63 22.24 -26.49
N THR A 1244 -2.50 22.18 -27.49
CA THR A 1244 -3.96 22.02 -27.31
C THR A 1244 -4.40 20.57 -27.16
N ASP A 1245 -3.64 19.63 -27.70
CA ASP A 1245 -3.95 18.20 -27.69
C ASP A 1245 -3.14 17.48 -26.61
N LEU A 1246 -3.71 16.42 -26.04
CA LEU A 1246 -3.10 15.69 -24.92
C LEU A 1246 -1.76 15.06 -25.31
N VAL A 1247 -1.70 14.45 -26.50
CA VAL A 1247 -0.55 13.73 -27.03
C VAL A 1247 -0.26 14.29 -28.42
N VAL A 1248 0.98 14.72 -28.64
CA VAL A 1248 1.40 15.36 -29.90
C VAL A 1248 2.81 14.93 -30.30
N ASP A 1249 2.94 14.47 -31.53
CA ASP A 1249 4.24 14.17 -32.14
C ASP A 1249 4.98 15.43 -32.59
N HIS A 1250 6.29 15.44 -32.34
CA HIS A 1250 7.17 16.53 -32.70
C HIS A 1250 8.41 16.04 -33.44
N LEU A 1251 8.89 16.87 -34.36
CA LEU A 1251 10.19 16.76 -35.01
C LEU A 1251 11.07 17.93 -34.60
N ALA A 1252 12.20 17.65 -33.95
CA ALA A 1252 13.23 18.64 -33.65
C ALA A 1252 14.43 18.49 -34.60
N VAL A 1253 14.84 19.62 -35.18
CA VAL A 1253 15.95 19.71 -36.15
C VAL A 1253 16.93 20.84 -35.81
N LYS A 1254 18.24 20.63 -35.94
CA LYS A 1254 19.24 21.73 -35.89
C LYS A 1254 19.47 22.39 -37.25
N GLY A 1255 19.43 21.60 -38.33
CA GLY A 1255 19.70 22.03 -39.70
C GLY A 1255 18.47 22.45 -40.48
N ALA A 1256 18.62 22.57 -41.81
CA ALA A 1256 17.49 22.69 -42.72
C ALA A 1256 16.74 21.35 -42.80
N ILE A 1257 15.40 21.41 -42.83
CA ILE A 1257 14.58 20.23 -43.09
C ILE A 1257 14.79 19.86 -44.57
N PRO A 1258 15.19 18.62 -44.91
CA PRO A 1258 15.32 18.20 -46.30
C PRO A 1258 13.97 18.29 -47.02
N HIS A 1259 13.97 18.28 -48.35
CA HIS A 1259 12.72 18.32 -49.11
C HIS A 1259 11.90 17.06 -48.83
N LEU A 1260 10.78 17.21 -48.12
CA LEU A 1260 9.86 16.13 -47.80
C LEU A 1260 8.72 16.10 -48.83
N PRO A 1261 8.66 15.11 -49.74
CA PRO A 1261 7.56 15.00 -50.68
C PRO A 1261 6.24 14.86 -49.90
N HIS A 1262 5.26 15.68 -50.25
CA HIS A 1262 3.93 15.72 -49.61
C HIS A 1262 3.85 16.28 -48.18
N THR A 1263 4.92 16.85 -47.64
CA THR A 1263 4.88 17.54 -46.33
C THR A 1263 5.23 19.02 -46.48
N ARG A 1264 4.32 19.91 -46.08
CA ARG A 1264 4.57 21.36 -46.05
C ARG A 1264 5.19 21.76 -44.71
N VAL A 1265 6.05 22.76 -44.70
CA VAL A 1265 6.59 23.36 -43.47
C VAL A 1265 5.96 24.75 -43.30
N ALA A 1266 5.34 25.00 -42.16
CA ALA A 1266 4.70 26.26 -41.81
C ALA A 1266 5.39 26.89 -40.59
N ASP A 1267 5.55 28.21 -40.60
CA ASP A 1267 6.24 28.97 -39.54
C ASP A 1267 5.37 29.24 -38.30
N ARG A 1268 4.04 29.09 -38.41
CA ARG A 1268 3.07 29.23 -37.30
C ARG A 1268 1.85 28.34 -37.54
N LEU A 1269 1.17 27.98 -36.46
CA LEU A 1269 -0.17 27.38 -36.49
C LEU A 1269 -1.13 28.31 -37.25
N GLU A 1270 -1.56 27.90 -38.44
CA GLU A 1270 -2.72 28.50 -39.08
C GLU A 1270 -3.93 28.16 -38.20
N THR A 1271 -4.43 29.16 -37.49
CA THR A 1271 -5.58 29.03 -36.59
C THR A 1271 -6.79 28.53 -37.36
N HIS A 1272 -7.25 27.31 -37.07
CA HIS A 1272 -8.54 26.79 -37.46
C HIS A 1272 -9.28 26.21 -36.27
#